data_AF-A0A853H2X3-F1
#
_entry.id   AF-A0A853H2X3-F1
#
_cell.length_a   1.000
_cell.length_b   1.000
_cell.length_c   1.000
_cell.angle_alpha   90.00
_cell.angle_beta   90.00
_cell.angle_gamma   90.00
#
_symmetry.space_group_name_H-M   'P 1'
#
loop_
_entity.id
_entity.type
_entity.pdbx_description
1 polymer ?
#
loop_
_entity_poly.entity_id
_entity_poly.type
_entity_poly.pdbx_seq_one_letter_code
_entity_poly.pdbx_strand_id
1 'polypeptide(L)'
;MPRPLYFMLYVYLLAGSMLVYAGAYAQGTCRPSVLGAPCSNGGVALAGQTEPGLNLGVGNPIHLVTGNKYQKEIDLPANPHLPGLELVRHYNALDQRNSVLGQGWALSYDTRLFHAGGKWQIVQADGSRISYAIASGKPAPNTYGTLAAQGTGWLWTWPTGRQLQFNAQGFLQSIATPDGMVLTLHRSQARGPLRHTLVRIDNGQGSELKFTYRIHENQAYLDQVKTPLGRFHYDYEAAGSHAEQTRAGLRLSSITRPDGMQRQYLYEAHLQSGNIYALTGINIAVAGQETRQRINTWSYDSNGRAILSISGPPDSLANKIHVAYLRTPRFDGQQGLTLVTQAGGQETRFHTSIKGERHVLDTVSGARCPGCAVPGLTAVYDGQGRLLNINGTHIQRTAHGQPTAIQPVAPGWPGLTMQYNNTGQRRSWYSSLTGTEHMLYNTRHLPLQRRFQNNDTSLYDYDAQGRPISITDSRAGASQQTRLSWRGTLLTRIQHPHVTENRRYDALKRLSQRQVERVSAIDGQRLRYTESFEYDAQHRLHQHHLPEGGALRYRWNKAGRLAAIYWLDTHGTMHTVIDSSVDTAGYRYGNGLNLHTYLNRQGQASQLTLGAANTAPIWMLDQHYDDRGLLQHEAYTVPELAYTETWRHAYNKQAQLIGAQGKRTQANIKNSPKKSQQDTLWYAWQANGALAARRHNGVTHIPSVQRDASGLPTAIDDHLLVYGPQRRLSQVLHKTGSMVARYLHDAFGHRIAKISANTRRDYFYLNEQLVAESHYAPEAGMLNRDHSRATASPHTTEAQPADRSATEQPLAISRRYIYAGPTLVGLIVYPDSLPGSQREPAQLYAIHTDLVGAPRLVTDSTQRIRWLAAYSPGGEATRIAGDLTLDLRLPGQVFDAETGWHDNLLRTYVPELGQYLEPDPLGPVPGSQALGYAAQQPRRHVDPLGLILFAFDGTRNSASTRSNVWKMSQAYLDGPVYYHSGPGNSMYIDWDAITANQAAQIIENQWQSLLNALNHSGSLVDYTPIDIIGYSRGAALARHFSNLINQYTQDNLFSYHDKQRGRVSACVDLRFMGLFDTVAQFGLAGSQNKLYDLSIPAAWGWVAHAVALHERRWAFPLTSAADTQGSNTIEAPFVGAHADIGGGVLRTPGNETAEPAGDLADVALNWMLWQARAATLRFDLSDPADRQITQPTLHDQRSILTRSVQDGDRSVNGADGTQTHYYQDSHPTLGRQQRDDTEALITRRPNWRSDAGAEVGIVDMSGYAQWLRDELGWQALPT
;
A
#
# COMPACT_ATOMS: atom_id res chain seq x y z
N MET A 1 6.69 99.54 8.97
CA MET A 1 6.24 99.77 7.58
C MET A 1 7.47 100.06 6.72
N PRO A 2 7.56 99.63 5.45
CA PRO A 2 6.53 98.98 4.66
C PRO A 2 6.85 97.54 4.19
N ARG A 3 5.75 96.85 3.92
CA ARG A 3 5.51 95.63 3.10
C ARG A 3 5.40 96.05 1.61
N PRO A 4 5.15 95.18 0.59
CA PRO A 4 5.23 93.70 0.47
C PRO A 4 5.63 93.12 -0.93
N LEU A 5 5.63 91.76 -0.99
CA LEU A 5 5.09 90.88 -2.07
C LEU A 5 5.90 90.61 -3.38
N TYR A 6 6.53 89.43 -3.51
CA TYR A 6 6.16 88.27 -4.36
C TYR A 6 7.36 87.31 -4.66
N PHE A 7 7.07 86.00 -4.54
CA PHE A 7 7.62 84.83 -5.25
C PHE A 7 9.06 84.27 -5.04
N MET A 8 9.05 83.07 -4.44
CA MET A 8 9.79 81.83 -4.74
C MET A 8 11.33 81.77 -4.84
N LEU A 9 11.87 80.99 -3.88
CA LEU A 9 12.69 79.76 -4.01
C LEU A 9 14.12 79.79 -3.43
N TYR A 10 14.34 78.80 -2.55
CA TYR A 10 15.59 78.23 -2.02
C TYR A 10 16.40 79.00 -0.97
N VAL A 11 16.23 78.59 0.29
CA VAL A 11 17.18 78.82 1.39
C VAL A 11 17.61 77.46 1.94
N TYR A 12 18.93 77.29 1.93
CA TYR A 12 19.70 76.35 2.75
C TYR A 12 19.96 76.95 4.14
N LEU A 13 20.17 76.05 5.12
CA LEU A 13 20.91 76.20 6.39
C LEU A 13 20.17 76.64 7.67
N LEU A 14 20.17 75.70 8.63
CA LEU A 14 20.75 75.75 10.00
C LEU A 14 20.06 74.64 10.81
N ALA A 15 20.62 73.90 11.76
CA ALA A 15 21.90 73.61 12.41
C ALA A 15 21.60 72.29 13.19
N GLY A 16 22.46 71.35 13.55
CA GLY A 16 23.84 71.37 14.04
C GLY A 16 23.89 70.36 15.22
N SER A 17 24.82 69.39 15.19
CA SER A 17 25.63 68.86 16.32
C SER A 17 26.22 67.43 16.10
N MET A 18 27.56 67.43 16.00
CA MET A 18 28.58 66.50 16.51
C MET A 18 28.59 64.97 16.25
N LEU A 19 29.50 64.59 15.33
CA LEU A 19 30.66 63.68 15.49
C LEU A 19 30.50 62.32 16.21
N VAL A 20 30.39 61.24 15.43
CA VAL A 20 31.23 60.03 15.53
C VAL A 20 31.49 59.51 14.11
N TYR A 21 32.74 59.14 13.82
CA TYR A 21 33.17 58.49 12.58
C TYR A 21 32.32 57.23 12.29
N ALA A 22 31.46 57.30 11.27
CA ALA A 22 30.84 56.11 10.69
C ALA A 22 31.83 55.49 9.70
N GLY A 23 32.53 54.44 10.14
CA GLY A 23 33.30 53.56 9.28
C GLY A 23 32.42 52.97 8.17
N ALA A 24 33.02 52.82 6.99
CA ALA A 24 32.41 52.20 5.84
C ALA A 24 31.86 50.81 6.15
N TYR A 25 30.56 50.61 5.93
CA TYR A 25 29.98 49.32 5.59
C TYR A 25 29.27 49.43 4.25
N ALA A 26 30.06 49.45 3.19
CA ALA A 26 29.62 48.91 1.92
C ALA A 26 29.72 47.37 2.03
N GLN A 27 28.60 46.69 2.32
CA GLN A 27 28.44 45.26 2.04
C GLN A 27 27.06 44.97 1.43
N GLY A 28 27.11 44.64 0.14
CA GLY A 28 26.52 43.42 -0.40
C GLY A 28 25.02 43.21 -0.18
N THR A 29 24.23 43.72 -1.12
CA THR A 29 22.82 43.40 -1.31
C THR A 29 22.50 41.92 -1.11
N CYS A 30 21.68 41.60 -0.10
CA CYS A 30 21.03 40.30 0.02
C CYS A 30 20.15 40.06 -1.22
N ARG A 31 20.60 39.21 -2.15
CA ARG A 31 19.69 38.57 -3.11
C ARG A 31 18.87 37.52 -2.34
N PRO A 32 17.53 37.59 -2.32
CA PRO A 32 16.71 36.55 -1.70
C PRO A 32 16.92 35.21 -2.42
N SER A 33 16.89 34.12 -1.65
CA SER A 33 17.05 32.73 -2.11
C SER A 33 16.25 32.45 -3.40
N VAL A 34 16.91 31.89 -4.42
CA VAL A 34 16.30 31.42 -5.68
C VAL A 34 15.51 30.11 -5.46
N LEU A 35 15.64 29.47 -4.30
CA LEU A 35 15.16 28.13 -4.04
C LEU A 35 13.84 28.13 -3.25
N GLY A 36 12.89 27.32 -3.73
CA GLY A 36 11.71 26.90 -2.97
C GLY A 36 12.00 25.84 -1.93
N ALA A 37 10.95 25.36 -1.27
CA ALA A 37 11.10 24.24 -0.34
C ALA A 37 11.72 23.03 -1.07
N PRO A 38 12.74 22.34 -0.49
CA PRO A 38 13.47 21.25 -1.16
C PRO A 38 12.60 20.02 -1.49
N CYS A 39 11.35 20.00 -1.01
CA CYS A 39 10.33 18.97 -1.27
C CYS A 39 8.99 19.59 -1.67
N SER A 40 8.99 20.72 -2.39
CA SER A 40 7.75 21.40 -2.79
C SER A 40 6.96 20.57 -3.81
N ASN A 41 5.84 19.99 -3.38
CA ASN A 41 4.91 19.22 -4.22
C ASN A 41 3.92 20.11 -5.02
N GLY A 42 4.08 21.44 -4.96
CA GLY A 42 3.10 22.37 -5.52
C GLY A 42 1.86 22.56 -4.65
N GLY A 43 0.85 23.23 -5.20
CA GLY A 43 -0.41 23.58 -4.55
C GLY A 43 -1.34 24.33 -5.51
N VAL A 44 -2.44 24.92 -5.01
CA VAL A 44 -3.42 25.59 -5.88
C VAL A 44 -2.83 26.81 -6.59
N ALA A 45 -1.97 27.55 -5.89
CA ALA A 45 -1.31 28.78 -6.36
C ALA A 45 0.23 28.69 -6.38
N LEU A 46 0.77 27.48 -6.19
CA LEU A 46 2.21 27.21 -6.09
C LEU A 46 2.57 26.12 -7.11
N ALA A 47 3.34 26.46 -8.14
CA ALA A 47 3.86 25.47 -9.06
C ALA A 47 4.93 24.61 -8.35
N GLY A 48 4.73 23.30 -8.33
CA GLY A 48 5.73 22.35 -7.82
C GLY A 48 6.91 22.19 -8.77
N GLN A 49 7.85 21.33 -8.42
CA GLN A 49 8.98 21.01 -9.30
C GLN A 49 8.46 20.35 -10.60
N THR A 50 8.86 20.92 -11.75
CA THR A 50 8.42 20.43 -13.08
C THR A 50 9.17 19.18 -13.52
N GLU A 51 10.19 18.76 -12.76
CA GLU A 51 11.04 17.62 -13.05
C GLU A 51 11.35 16.85 -11.76
N PRO A 52 11.62 15.53 -11.83
CA PRO A 52 12.09 14.76 -10.68
C PRO A 52 13.39 15.36 -10.15
N GLY A 53 13.31 16.02 -9.00
CA GLY A 53 14.46 16.55 -8.27
C GLY A 53 14.89 15.57 -7.18
N LEU A 54 16.18 15.54 -6.89
CA LEU A 54 16.67 14.81 -5.71
C LEU A 54 16.37 15.61 -4.45
N ASN A 55 16.04 14.90 -3.37
CA ASN A 55 15.70 15.51 -2.10
C ASN A 55 16.92 16.29 -1.54
N LEU A 56 16.79 17.61 -1.44
CA LEU A 56 17.78 18.52 -0.85
C LEU A 56 17.44 18.93 0.59
N GLY A 57 16.49 18.24 1.23
CA GLY A 57 15.99 18.53 2.58
C GLY A 57 16.48 17.54 3.63
N VAL A 58 16.62 18.03 4.86
CA VAL A 58 16.95 17.24 6.07
C VAL A 58 16.37 17.94 7.31
N GLY A 59 16.03 17.29 8.43
CA GLY A 59 15.59 18.04 9.64
C GLY A 59 14.28 18.86 9.50
N ASN A 60 13.44 18.44 8.55
CA ASN A 60 12.04 18.78 8.31
C ASN A 60 11.58 20.20 7.82
N PRO A 61 11.82 20.56 6.55
CA PRO A 61 13.11 20.45 5.90
C PRO A 61 13.93 21.73 6.10
N ILE A 62 15.15 21.53 6.58
CA ILE A 62 16.31 22.39 6.41
C ILE A 62 16.92 22.08 5.03
N HIS A 63 17.15 23.11 4.24
CA HIS A 63 17.81 22.96 2.94
C HIS A 63 19.30 22.67 3.12
N LEU A 64 19.79 21.56 2.55
CA LEU A 64 21.16 21.06 2.74
C LEU A 64 22.26 22.06 2.37
N VAL A 65 22.00 22.95 1.41
CA VAL A 65 22.99 23.96 0.99
C VAL A 65 22.88 25.30 1.70
N THR A 66 21.68 25.90 1.70
CA THR A 66 21.48 27.26 2.21
C THR A 66 21.26 27.30 3.72
N GLY A 67 20.96 26.15 4.34
CA GLY A 67 20.52 26.06 5.73
C GLY A 67 19.20 26.75 6.01
N ASN A 68 18.45 27.08 4.96
CA ASN A 68 17.15 27.67 5.10
C ASN A 68 16.16 26.65 5.69
N LYS A 69 15.48 27.04 6.77
CA LYS A 69 14.41 26.26 7.35
C LYS A 69 13.08 26.64 6.69
N TYR A 70 12.44 25.67 6.05
CA TYR A 70 11.08 25.81 5.52
C TYR A 70 10.07 25.17 6.46
N GLN A 71 8.87 25.73 6.58
CA GLN A 71 7.74 25.06 7.24
C GLN A 71 6.47 25.30 6.42
N LYS A 72 5.84 24.21 5.94
CA LYS A 72 4.52 24.27 5.32
C LYS A 72 3.47 23.95 6.38
N GLU A 73 2.44 24.78 6.43
CA GLU A 73 1.38 24.71 7.42
C GLU A 73 0.03 24.75 6.69
N ILE A 74 -0.75 23.67 6.72
CA ILE A 74 -2.05 23.61 6.05
C ILE A 74 -3.22 23.90 6.99
N ASP A 75 -3.57 25.17 7.06
CA ASP A 75 -4.71 25.64 7.83
C ASP A 75 -6.05 25.00 7.38
N LEU A 76 -6.26 24.93 6.06
CA LEU A 76 -7.42 24.30 5.42
C LEU A 76 -6.99 23.52 4.15
N PRO A 77 -7.16 22.19 4.09
CA PRO A 77 -6.89 21.39 2.89
C PRO A 77 -7.75 21.76 1.69
N ALA A 78 -7.23 21.51 0.49
CA ALA A 78 -8.04 21.39 -0.72
C ALA A 78 -9.06 20.25 -0.57
N ASN A 79 -10.27 20.48 -1.06
CA ASN A 79 -11.46 19.73 -0.69
C ASN A 79 -12.39 19.52 -1.92
N PRO A 80 -12.60 18.30 -2.45
CA PRO A 80 -13.65 17.97 -3.44
C PRO A 80 -15.07 18.57 -3.28
N HIS A 81 -15.51 19.00 -2.08
CA HIS A 81 -16.79 19.70 -1.80
C HIS A 81 -16.63 21.20 -1.58
N LEU A 82 -15.40 21.70 -1.58
CA LEU A 82 -15.04 23.11 -1.74
C LEU A 82 -13.97 23.21 -2.83
N PRO A 83 -14.28 22.82 -4.09
CA PRO A 83 -13.28 22.65 -5.13
C PRO A 83 -12.38 23.88 -5.24
N GLY A 84 -11.07 23.67 -5.08
CA GLY A 84 -10.02 24.68 -5.23
C GLY A 84 -9.77 25.63 -4.05
N LEU A 85 -10.63 25.69 -3.02
CA LEU A 85 -10.39 26.54 -1.84
C LEU A 85 -9.51 25.82 -0.82
N GLU A 86 -8.37 26.42 -0.46
CA GLU A 86 -7.43 25.95 0.56
C GLU A 86 -6.93 27.13 1.41
N LEU A 87 -6.35 26.88 2.58
CA LEU A 87 -5.64 27.88 3.38
C LEU A 87 -4.33 27.26 3.80
N VAL A 88 -3.24 27.72 3.20
CA VAL A 88 -1.91 27.14 3.44
C VAL A 88 -0.94 28.29 3.68
N ARG A 89 -0.19 28.18 4.76
CA ARG A 89 0.90 29.08 5.12
C ARG A 89 2.24 28.42 4.85
N HIS A 90 3.20 29.25 4.48
CA HIS A 90 4.56 28.85 4.22
C HIS A 90 5.48 29.74 5.02
N TYR A 91 6.38 29.11 5.77
CA TYR A 91 7.48 29.77 6.46
C TYR A 91 8.77 29.51 5.71
N ASN A 92 9.59 30.55 5.63
CA ASN A 92 10.92 30.53 5.06
C ASN A 92 11.82 31.40 5.95
N ALA A 93 12.75 30.79 6.67
CA ALA A 93 13.59 31.48 7.65
C ALA A 93 14.50 32.57 7.05
N LEU A 94 14.83 32.46 5.77
CA LEU A 94 15.63 33.44 5.03
C LEU A 94 14.77 34.47 4.28
N ASP A 95 13.44 34.40 4.35
CA ASP A 95 12.55 35.37 3.71
C ASP A 95 12.32 36.59 4.62
N GLN A 96 12.85 37.73 4.20
CA GLN A 96 12.72 39.01 4.92
C GLN A 96 11.45 39.78 4.55
N ARG A 97 10.57 39.24 3.69
CA ARG A 97 9.31 39.90 3.34
C ARG A 97 8.38 39.96 4.56
N ASN A 98 7.88 41.16 4.85
CA ASN A 98 6.77 41.36 5.77
C ASN A 98 5.45 41.10 5.04
N SER A 99 4.78 39.99 5.39
CA SER A 99 3.42 39.71 4.94
C SER A 99 2.39 40.13 5.99
N VAL A 100 1.12 39.87 5.70
CA VAL A 100 0.03 40.00 6.69
C VAL A 100 0.18 39.03 7.87
N LEU A 101 1.08 38.04 7.79
CA LEU A 101 1.42 37.10 8.87
C LEU A 101 2.73 37.44 9.60
N GLY A 102 3.36 38.58 9.28
CA GLY A 102 4.68 38.94 9.78
C GLY A 102 5.82 38.42 8.90
N GLN A 103 7.06 38.69 9.32
CA GLN A 103 8.26 38.35 8.54
C GLN A 103 8.44 36.83 8.44
N GLY A 104 8.80 36.33 7.25
CA GLY A 104 9.11 34.93 7.00
C GLY A 104 7.91 34.02 6.76
N TRP A 105 6.68 34.47 7.07
CA TRP A 105 5.43 33.74 6.79
C TRP A 105 4.69 34.34 5.58
N ALA A 106 4.03 33.51 4.77
CA ALA A 106 3.15 33.96 3.67
C ALA A 106 2.02 32.96 3.39
N LEU A 107 0.90 33.40 2.81
CA LEU A 107 -0.18 32.53 2.33
C LEU A 107 0.09 32.03 0.91
N SER A 108 -0.40 30.84 0.53
CA SER A 108 -0.35 30.34 -0.86
C SER A 108 -0.83 31.38 -1.89
N TYR A 109 -1.83 32.19 -1.53
CA TYR A 109 -2.42 33.22 -2.39
C TYR A 109 -1.62 34.54 -2.47
N ASP A 110 -0.50 34.65 -1.75
CA ASP A 110 0.43 35.77 -1.83
C ASP A 110 1.47 35.61 -2.96
N THR A 111 1.34 34.56 -3.78
CA THR A 111 2.08 34.45 -5.05
C THR A 111 1.88 35.73 -5.88
N ARG A 112 2.98 36.37 -6.26
CA ARG A 112 2.98 37.71 -6.85
C ARG A 112 3.90 37.81 -8.05
N LEU A 113 3.43 38.51 -9.08
CA LEU A 113 4.24 38.90 -10.22
C LEU A 113 4.97 40.22 -9.94
N PHE A 114 6.26 40.25 -10.26
CA PHE A 114 7.10 41.44 -10.19
C PHE A 114 7.74 41.70 -11.55
N HIS A 115 7.92 42.99 -11.86
CA HIS A 115 8.78 43.45 -12.94
C HIS A 115 9.89 44.30 -12.33
N ALA A 116 11.08 43.71 -12.21
CA ALA A 116 12.23 44.36 -11.57
C ALA A 116 13.52 44.01 -12.34
N GLY A 117 14.40 44.99 -12.52
CA GLY A 117 15.68 44.79 -13.23
C GLY A 117 15.54 44.31 -14.68
N GLY A 118 14.46 44.67 -15.36
CA GLY A 118 14.20 44.25 -16.74
C GLY A 118 13.83 42.77 -16.90
N LYS A 119 13.31 42.10 -15.87
CA LYS A 119 12.81 40.72 -15.95
C LYS A 119 11.44 40.60 -15.29
N TRP A 120 10.62 39.68 -15.81
CA TRP A 120 9.39 39.25 -15.16
C TRP A 120 9.70 38.10 -14.21
N GLN A 121 9.24 38.22 -12.96
CA GLN A 121 9.49 37.23 -11.92
C GLN A 121 8.24 36.95 -11.12
N ILE A 122 7.86 35.68 -11.02
CA ILE A 122 6.83 35.21 -10.10
C ILE A 122 7.53 34.80 -8.81
N VAL A 123 7.14 35.43 -7.70
CA VAL A 123 7.58 35.04 -6.35
C VAL A 123 6.43 34.29 -5.71
N GLN A 124 6.64 33.01 -5.42
CA GLN A 124 5.64 32.14 -4.81
C GLN A 124 5.62 32.29 -3.29
N ALA A 125 4.59 31.72 -2.65
CA ALA A 125 4.38 31.80 -1.21
C ALA A 125 5.49 31.15 -0.37
N ASP A 126 6.12 30.08 -0.85
CA ASP A 126 7.27 29.43 -0.18
C ASP A 126 8.59 30.22 -0.35
N GLY A 127 8.54 31.36 -1.02
CA GLY A 127 9.71 32.19 -1.34
C GLY A 127 10.42 31.76 -2.62
N SER A 128 10.00 30.68 -3.29
CA SER A 128 10.56 30.32 -4.59
C SER A 128 10.30 31.38 -5.65
N ARG A 129 11.20 31.43 -6.64
CA ARG A 129 11.23 32.47 -7.67
C ARG A 129 11.31 31.84 -9.06
N ILE A 130 10.31 32.11 -9.89
CA ILE A 130 10.29 31.72 -11.30
C ILE A 130 10.55 32.96 -12.14
N SER A 131 11.63 32.94 -12.93
CA SER A 131 11.99 34.04 -13.82
C SER A 131 11.69 33.72 -15.28
N TYR A 132 11.24 34.73 -16.01
CA TYR A 132 11.03 34.69 -17.45
C TYR A 132 12.06 35.57 -18.15
N ALA A 133 12.81 34.99 -19.09
CA ALA A 133 13.73 35.75 -19.93
C ALA A 133 12.96 36.64 -20.93
N ILE A 134 13.58 37.72 -21.39
CA ILE A 134 13.00 38.56 -22.44
C ILE A 134 13.40 38.01 -23.81
N ALA A 135 12.42 37.76 -24.67
CA ALA A 135 12.60 37.55 -26.09
C ALA A 135 11.71 38.54 -26.86
N SER A 136 12.31 39.41 -27.68
CA SER A 136 11.59 40.42 -28.49
C SER A 136 10.63 41.31 -27.69
N GLY A 137 11.04 41.73 -26.49
CA GLY A 137 10.25 42.59 -25.61
C GLY A 137 9.10 41.90 -24.85
N LYS A 138 8.96 40.57 -24.97
CA LYS A 138 7.94 39.77 -24.27
C LYS A 138 8.58 38.64 -23.43
N PRO A 139 7.90 38.11 -22.40
CA PRO A 139 8.39 36.96 -21.64
C PRO A 139 8.46 35.69 -22.52
N ALA A 140 9.60 35.02 -22.53
CA ALA A 140 9.77 33.74 -23.23
C ALA A 140 9.26 32.56 -22.36
N PRO A 141 8.55 31.56 -22.93
CA PRO A 141 8.12 30.36 -22.21
C PRO A 141 9.27 29.61 -21.52
N ASN A 142 8.98 28.96 -20.39
CA ASN A 142 9.93 28.10 -19.67
C ASN A 142 9.26 26.78 -19.22
N THR A 143 9.96 25.96 -18.41
CA THR A 143 9.42 24.67 -17.92
C THR A 143 8.18 24.81 -17.04
N TYR A 144 7.96 25.99 -16.44
CA TYR A 144 6.80 26.32 -15.64
C TYR A 144 5.66 26.94 -16.46
N GLY A 145 5.79 26.95 -17.80
CA GLY A 145 4.74 27.34 -18.74
C GLY A 145 4.95 28.72 -19.34
N THR A 146 3.87 29.39 -19.73
CA THR A 146 3.88 30.66 -20.47
C THR A 146 3.39 31.83 -19.62
N LEU A 147 3.98 33.01 -19.79
CA LEU A 147 3.53 34.26 -19.17
C LEU A 147 3.21 35.29 -20.27
N ALA A 148 1.96 35.73 -20.33
CA ALA A 148 1.48 36.64 -21.37
C ALA A 148 0.69 37.81 -20.80
N ALA A 149 0.75 38.97 -21.46
CA ALA A 149 -0.10 40.11 -21.14
C ALA A 149 -1.54 39.84 -21.60
N GLN A 150 -2.53 40.18 -20.77
CA GLN A 150 -3.95 40.02 -21.07
C GLN A 150 -4.72 41.26 -20.58
N GLY A 151 -5.12 42.13 -21.52
CA GLY A 151 -5.69 43.43 -21.19
C GLY A 151 -4.70 44.29 -20.40
N THR A 152 -5.10 44.77 -19.23
CA THR A 152 -4.23 45.51 -18.29
C THR A 152 -3.48 44.61 -17.30
N GLY A 153 -3.70 43.29 -17.34
CA GLY A 153 -3.10 42.30 -16.44
C GLY A 153 -2.20 41.28 -17.14
N TRP A 154 -1.92 40.18 -16.46
CA TRP A 154 -1.02 39.10 -16.89
C TRP A 154 -1.62 37.72 -16.62
N LEU A 155 -1.40 36.77 -17.53
CA LEU A 155 -1.82 35.38 -17.41
C LEU A 155 -0.60 34.46 -17.41
N TRP A 156 -0.51 33.62 -16.39
CA TRP A 156 0.48 32.56 -16.27
C TRP A 156 -0.17 31.19 -16.47
N THR A 157 0.18 30.48 -17.54
CA THR A 157 -0.39 29.16 -17.88
C THR A 157 0.65 28.08 -17.66
N TRP A 158 0.39 27.15 -16.74
CA TRP A 158 1.23 26.01 -16.43
C TRP A 158 1.19 24.96 -17.55
N PRO A 159 2.20 24.07 -17.68
CA PRO A 159 2.20 22.98 -18.66
C PRO A 159 1.02 22.02 -18.51
N THR A 160 0.51 21.88 -17.28
CA THR A 160 -0.68 21.08 -16.97
C THR A 160 -1.99 21.69 -17.46
N GLY A 161 -1.96 22.92 -17.99
CA GLY A 161 -3.13 23.68 -18.43
C GLY A 161 -3.76 24.57 -17.35
N ARG A 162 -3.27 24.55 -16.10
CA ARG A 162 -3.74 25.47 -15.04
C ARG A 162 -3.31 26.90 -15.35
N GLN A 163 -4.17 27.88 -15.07
CA GLN A 163 -3.95 29.30 -15.39
C GLN A 163 -4.09 30.18 -14.15
N LEU A 164 -3.17 31.12 -13.95
CA LEU A 164 -3.18 32.11 -12.86
C LEU A 164 -3.16 33.52 -13.45
N GLN A 165 -4.11 34.37 -13.06
CA GLN A 165 -4.23 35.73 -13.58
C GLN A 165 -3.81 36.77 -12.54
N PHE A 166 -2.99 37.75 -12.94
CA PHE A 166 -2.49 38.84 -12.11
C PHE A 166 -2.94 40.20 -12.65
N ASN A 167 -3.13 41.19 -11.77
CA ASN A 167 -3.41 42.57 -12.18
C ASN A 167 -2.16 43.33 -12.65
N ALA A 168 -2.33 44.58 -13.09
CA ALA A 168 -1.24 45.48 -13.51
C ALA A 168 -0.15 45.68 -12.44
N GLN A 169 -0.50 45.60 -11.16
CA GLN A 169 0.41 45.75 -10.01
C GLN A 169 0.98 44.40 -9.53
N GLY A 170 0.67 43.32 -10.24
CA GLY A 170 1.21 41.97 -10.06
C GLY A 170 0.51 41.11 -9.01
N PHE A 171 -0.62 41.55 -8.43
CA PHE A 171 -1.37 40.76 -7.45
C PHE A 171 -2.26 39.70 -8.13
N LEU A 172 -2.27 38.48 -7.58
CA LEU A 172 -3.10 37.38 -8.06
C LEU A 172 -4.60 37.69 -7.90
N GLN A 173 -5.37 37.48 -8.97
CA GLN A 173 -6.81 37.77 -9.10
C GLN A 173 -7.65 36.52 -9.39
N SER A 174 -7.14 35.55 -10.14
CA SER A 174 -7.89 34.31 -10.41
C SER A 174 -6.98 33.10 -10.66
N ILE A 175 -7.53 31.91 -10.46
CA ILE A 175 -6.88 30.62 -10.70
C ILE A 175 -7.87 29.70 -11.41
N ALA A 176 -7.55 29.19 -12.59
CA ALA A 176 -8.41 28.30 -13.37
C ALA A 176 -7.72 26.96 -13.65
N THR A 177 -8.46 25.85 -13.58
CA THR A 177 -7.95 24.50 -13.86
C THR A 177 -8.41 23.97 -15.23
N PRO A 178 -7.73 22.95 -15.79
CA PRO A 178 -8.03 22.45 -17.15
C PRO A 178 -9.44 21.85 -17.31
N ASP A 179 -10.01 21.34 -16.22
CA ASP A 179 -11.37 20.82 -16.12
C ASP A 179 -12.44 21.90 -15.95
N GLY A 180 -12.05 23.19 -15.97
CA GLY A 180 -12.96 24.33 -16.04
C GLY A 180 -13.33 24.98 -14.71
N MET A 181 -12.78 24.53 -13.57
CA MET A 181 -13.00 25.20 -12.27
C MET A 181 -12.21 26.51 -12.20
N VAL A 182 -12.83 27.57 -11.66
CA VAL A 182 -12.22 28.91 -11.52
C VAL A 182 -12.38 29.43 -10.09
N LEU A 183 -11.28 29.94 -9.52
CA LEU A 183 -11.23 30.66 -8.24
C LEU A 183 -11.00 32.15 -8.50
N THR A 184 -11.74 33.00 -7.80
CA THR A 184 -11.65 34.46 -7.89
C THR A 184 -11.20 35.06 -6.56
N LEU A 185 -10.16 35.90 -6.59
CA LEU A 185 -9.54 36.55 -5.43
C LEU A 185 -9.88 38.04 -5.42
N HIS A 186 -10.61 38.49 -4.40
CA HIS A 186 -11.03 39.87 -4.19
C HIS A 186 -10.10 40.56 -3.19
N ARG A 187 -9.51 41.69 -3.57
CA ARG A 187 -8.55 42.45 -2.75
C ARG A 187 -9.05 43.86 -2.45
N SER A 188 -8.75 44.36 -1.25
CA SER A 188 -9.22 45.65 -0.76
C SER A 188 -8.66 46.83 -1.56
N GLN A 189 -9.53 47.78 -1.88
CA GLN A 189 -9.19 49.06 -2.51
C GLN A 189 -9.12 50.21 -1.50
N ALA A 190 -9.30 49.93 -0.21
CA ALA A 190 -9.22 50.95 0.84
C ALA A 190 -7.83 51.62 0.87
N ARG A 191 -7.79 52.90 1.22
CA ARG A 191 -6.53 53.61 1.50
C ARG A 191 -5.97 53.17 2.85
N GLY A 192 -4.67 53.33 3.05
CA GLY A 192 -3.99 52.95 4.30
C GLY A 192 -3.60 51.47 4.37
N PRO A 193 -3.41 50.89 5.56
CA PRO A 193 -2.74 49.60 5.78
C PRO A 193 -3.47 48.38 5.19
N LEU A 194 -4.77 48.50 4.90
CA LEU A 194 -5.58 47.41 4.32
C LEU A 194 -5.45 47.32 2.79
N ARG A 195 -4.80 48.27 2.11
CA ARG A 195 -4.73 48.31 0.65
C ARG A 195 -4.12 47.00 0.09
N HIS A 196 -4.78 46.39 -0.91
CA HIS A 196 -4.38 45.15 -1.59
C HIS A 196 -4.39 43.86 -0.75
N THR A 197 -4.77 43.93 0.52
CA THR A 197 -5.03 42.74 1.35
C THR A 197 -6.18 41.92 0.76
N LEU A 198 -6.15 40.60 0.93
CA LEU A 198 -7.26 39.73 0.50
C LEU A 198 -8.48 40.05 1.36
N VAL A 199 -9.64 40.24 0.73
CA VAL A 199 -10.92 40.40 1.43
C VAL A 199 -11.72 39.11 1.34
N ARG A 200 -11.70 38.48 0.16
CA ARG A 200 -12.48 37.28 -0.13
C ARG A 200 -11.88 36.43 -1.24
N ILE A 201 -12.09 35.12 -1.19
CA ILE A 201 -11.81 34.19 -2.30
C ILE A 201 -13.04 33.32 -2.52
N ASP A 202 -13.52 33.14 -3.76
CA ASP A 202 -14.69 32.31 -4.07
C ASP A 202 -14.47 31.42 -5.31
N ASN A 203 -15.24 30.33 -5.42
CA ASN A 203 -15.11 29.35 -6.50
C ASN A 203 -16.26 29.40 -7.53
N GLY A 204 -17.07 30.47 -7.53
CA GLY A 204 -18.24 30.62 -8.39
C GLY A 204 -19.43 29.67 -8.11
N GLN A 205 -19.29 28.71 -7.19
CA GLN A 205 -20.31 27.71 -6.83
C GLN A 205 -20.91 27.94 -5.43
N GLY A 206 -20.83 29.17 -4.92
CA GLY A 206 -21.42 29.58 -3.63
C GLY A 206 -20.55 29.36 -2.39
N SER A 207 -19.31 28.86 -2.54
CA SER A 207 -18.35 28.71 -1.44
C SER A 207 -17.29 29.82 -1.43
N GLU A 208 -16.94 30.35 -0.25
CA GLU A 208 -15.97 31.46 -0.12
C GLU A 208 -15.14 31.43 1.18
N LEU A 209 -13.95 32.05 1.13
CA LEU A 209 -13.10 32.41 2.28
C LEU A 209 -13.17 33.92 2.48
N LYS A 210 -13.32 34.42 3.72
CA LYS A 210 -13.36 35.85 4.06
C LYS A 210 -12.28 36.21 5.07
N PHE A 211 -11.54 37.30 4.81
CA PHE A 211 -10.36 37.69 5.57
C PHE A 211 -10.59 39.00 6.33
N THR A 212 -10.15 39.06 7.57
CA THR A 212 -10.25 40.24 8.45
C THR A 212 -8.90 40.51 9.11
N TYR A 213 -8.60 41.78 9.37
CA TYR A 213 -7.28 42.24 9.78
C TYR A 213 -7.36 43.16 10.98
N ARG A 214 -6.32 43.12 11.82
CA ARG A 214 -6.04 44.11 12.85
C ARG A 214 -4.91 45.03 12.39
N ILE A 215 -4.92 46.27 12.86
CA ILE A 215 -3.89 47.26 12.51
C ILE A 215 -3.02 47.50 13.74
N HIS A 216 -1.71 47.34 13.59
CA HIS A 216 -0.71 47.68 14.59
C HIS A 216 0.36 48.54 13.91
N GLU A 217 0.68 49.71 14.47
CA GLU A 217 1.69 50.64 13.93
C GLU A 217 1.58 50.87 12.40
N ASN A 218 0.35 51.10 11.91
CA ASN A 218 0.07 51.34 10.48
C ASN A 218 0.42 50.16 9.55
N GLN A 219 0.46 48.93 10.06
CA GLN A 219 0.54 47.70 9.30
C GLN A 219 -0.65 46.78 9.58
N ALA A 220 -1.18 46.13 8.55
CA ALA A 220 -2.26 45.15 8.67
C ALA A 220 -1.69 43.76 8.95
N TYR A 221 -2.20 43.14 10.00
CA TYR A 221 -1.94 41.75 10.35
C TYR A 221 -3.22 40.95 10.21
N LEU A 222 -3.13 39.77 9.59
CA LEU A 222 -4.28 38.88 9.44
C LEU A 222 -4.75 38.51 10.82
N ASP A 223 -5.98 38.87 11.14
CA ASP A 223 -6.57 38.66 12.45
C ASP A 223 -7.37 37.36 12.44
N GLN A 224 -8.20 37.20 11.40
CA GLN A 224 -9.10 36.07 11.31
C GLN A 224 -9.45 35.72 9.86
N VAL A 225 -9.66 34.43 9.58
CA VAL A 225 -10.21 33.94 8.31
C VAL A 225 -11.49 33.18 8.60
N LYS A 226 -12.62 33.67 8.08
CA LYS A 226 -13.90 32.95 8.10
C LYS A 226 -13.94 32.00 6.91
N THR A 227 -14.17 30.73 7.19
CA THR A 227 -14.35 29.66 6.20
C THR A 227 -15.74 29.04 6.36
N PRO A 228 -16.17 28.16 5.44
CA PRO A 228 -17.41 27.39 5.62
C PRO A 228 -17.42 26.52 6.89
N LEU A 229 -16.27 26.37 7.55
CA LEU A 229 -15.99 25.41 8.61
C LEU A 229 -15.71 26.08 9.96
N GLY A 230 -15.82 27.42 10.00
CA GLY A 230 -15.55 28.24 11.17
C GLY A 230 -14.47 29.29 10.95
N ARG A 231 -14.11 29.98 12.03
CA ARG A 231 -13.15 31.09 12.08
C ARG A 231 -11.78 30.67 12.62
N PHE A 232 -10.72 30.83 11.83
CA PHE A 232 -9.34 30.74 12.31
C PHE A 232 -8.89 32.07 12.87
N HIS A 233 -8.28 32.09 14.06
CA HIS A 233 -7.69 33.28 14.68
C HIS A 233 -6.17 33.22 14.68
N TYR A 234 -5.54 34.36 14.46
CA TYR A 234 -4.09 34.49 14.30
C TYR A 234 -3.59 35.48 15.36
N ASP A 235 -2.74 35.00 16.26
CA ASP A 235 -2.22 35.76 17.38
C ASP A 235 -0.75 36.06 17.20
N TYR A 236 -0.32 37.22 17.68
CA TYR A 236 1.02 37.73 17.47
C TYR A 236 1.65 38.21 18.77
N GLU A 237 2.97 38.13 18.83
CA GLU A 237 3.79 38.73 19.88
C GLU A 237 4.74 39.77 19.29
N ALA A 238 5.21 40.71 20.13
CA ALA A 238 6.23 41.68 19.72
C ALA A 238 7.58 41.00 19.51
N ALA A 239 8.28 41.34 18.43
CA ALA A 239 9.60 40.80 18.15
C ALA A 239 10.68 41.57 18.94
N GLY A 240 11.01 41.15 20.17
CA GLY A 240 12.12 41.74 20.95
C GLY A 240 12.00 41.62 22.47
N SER A 241 13.01 42.09 23.22
CA SER A 241 12.99 42.16 24.69
C SER A 241 12.09 43.30 25.21
N HIS A 242 11.72 43.31 26.50
CA HIS A 242 10.80 44.30 27.10
C HIS A 242 11.17 45.78 26.82
N ALA A 243 12.45 46.07 26.54
CA ALA A 243 12.94 47.42 26.22
C ALA A 243 12.76 47.84 24.74
N GLU A 244 12.54 46.89 23.82
CA GLU A 244 12.43 47.11 22.37
C GLU A 244 10.98 47.06 21.86
N GLN A 245 10.03 46.70 22.74
CA GLN A 245 8.62 46.43 22.42
C GLN A 245 7.84 47.62 21.84
N THR A 246 8.29 48.86 22.06
CA THR A 246 7.56 50.08 21.62
C THR A 246 7.82 50.48 20.16
N ARG A 247 8.62 49.72 19.39
CA ARG A 247 8.87 49.95 17.94
C ARG A 247 9.01 48.66 17.11
N ALA A 248 8.77 47.49 17.71
CA ALA A 248 9.02 46.20 17.09
C ALA A 248 7.78 45.66 16.36
N GLY A 249 7.98 45.21 15.11
CA GLY A 249 6.92 44.54 14.34
C GLY A 249 6.45 43.24 15.00
N LEU A 250 5.20 42.88 14.74
CA LEU A 250 4.59 41.66 15.29
C LEU A 250 5.03 40.40 14.52
N ARG A 251 5.26 39.29 15.23
CA ARG A 251 5.53 37.95 14.67
C ARG A 251 4.44 36.96 15.07
N LEU A 252 4.07 36.07 14.16
CA LEU A 252 2.99 35.11 14.37
C LEU A 252 3.35 34.14 15.49
N SER A 253 2.66 34.25 16.62
CA SER A 253 2.94 33.49 17.84
C SER A 253 2.06 32.25 17.97
N SER A 254 0.80 32.32 17.54
CA SER A 254 -0.08 31.16 17.51
C SER A 254 -1.20 31.29 16.49
N ILE A 255 -1.77 30.14 16.13
CA ILE A 255 -3.05 30.06 15.46
C ILE A 255 -4.01 29.24 16.29
N THR A 256 -5.20 29.79 16.49
CA THR A 256 -6.33 29.08 17.08
C THR A 256 -7.31 28.69 15.99
N ARG A 257 -7.57 27.39 15.89
CA ARG A 257 -8.55 26.85 14.95
C ARG A 257 -9.98 26.96 15.47
N PRO A 258 -10.98 26.87 14.59
CA PRO A 258 -12.40 26.71 14.98
C PRO A 258 -12.68 25.61 16.00
N ASP A 259 -11.94 24.51 15.96
CA ASP A 259 -12.08 23.39 16.91
C ASP A 259 -11.39 23.65 18.25
N GLY A 260 -10.71 24.78 18.43
CA GLY A 260 -10.03 25.19 19.67
C GLY A 260 -8.58 24.71 19.78
N MET A 261 -8.07 23.93 18.83
CA MET A 261 -6.66 23.53 18.81
C MET A 261 -5.77 24.75 18.55
N GLN A 262 -4.68 24.85 19.30
CA GLN A 262 -3.71 25.93 19.16
C GLN A 262 -2.34 25.43 18.74
N ARG A 263 -1.84 26.01 17.64
CA ARG A 263 -0.48 25.81 17.20
C ARG A 263 0.35 27.02 17.54
N GLN A 264 1.38 26.84 18.37
CA GLN A 264 2.24 27.92 18.83
C GLN A 264 3.61 27.83 18.17
N TYR A 265 4.12 28.97 17.74
CA TYR A 265 5.41 29.16 17.10
C TYR A 265 6.38 29.78 18.10
N LEU A 266 7.50 29.11 18.38
CA LEU A 266 8.47 29.54 19.37
C LEU A 266 9.63 30.30 18.75
N TYR A 267 10.09 31.31 19.47
CA TYR A 267 11.14 32.23 19.07
C TYR A 267 12.06 32.50 20.26
N GLU A 268 12.91 31.52 20.57
CA GLU A 268 13.73 31.50 21.79
C GLU A 268 15.12 32.10 21.54
N ALA A 269 15.43 33.22 22.19
CA ALA A 269 16.64 34.00 21.91
C ALA A 269 17.94 33.19 21.89
N HIS A 270 18.08 32.21 22.80
CA HIS A 270 19.28 31.35 22.90
C HIS A 270 19.44 30.36 21.74
N LEU A 271 18.39 30.09 20.96
CA LEU A 271 18.42 29.22 19.77
C LEU A 271 18.39 30.02 18.45
N GLN A 272 18.03 31.31 18.49
CA GLN A 272 17.88 32.18 17.33
C GLN A 272 19.18 32.78 16.80
N SER A 273 20.23 32.81 17.64
CA SER A 273 21.51 33.46 17.31
C SER A 273 21.35 34.90 16.78
N GLY A 274 20.41 35.67 17.37
CA GLY A 274 20.15 37.07 17.03
C GLY A 274 19.10 37.32 15.95
N ASN A 275 18.64 36.30 15.20
CA ASN A 275 17.51 36.46 14.28
C ASN A 275 16.17 36.28 15.02
N ILE A 276 15.58 37.40 15.45
CA ILE A 276 14.32 37.42 16.20
C ILE A 276 13.11 36.83 15.43
N TYR A 277 13.21 36.57 14.13
CA TYR A 277 12.14 35.94 13.34
C TYR A 277 12.42 34.46 13.02
N ALA A 278 13.54 33.91 13.49
CA ALA A 278 13.89 32.50 13.29
C ALA A 278 13.04 31.59 14.19
N LEU A 279 12.32 30.65 13.58
CA LEU A 279 11.44 29.71 14.27
C LEU A 279 12.26 28.61 14.97
N THR A 280 12.30 28.61 16.30
CA THR A 280 13.14 27.69 17.09
C THR A 280 12.41 26.44 17.55
N GLY A 281 11.10 26.43 17.43
CA GLY A 281 10.29 25.29 17.78
C GLY A 281 8.84 25.57 17.47
N ILE A 282 8.05 24.52 17.57
CA ILE A 282 6.60 24.62 17.49
C ILE A 282 6.07 23.81 18.66
N ASN A 283 5.04 24.32 19.30
CA ASN A 283 4.27 23.60 20.29
C ASN A 283 2.86 23.40 19.79
N ILE A 284 2.17 22.38 20.31
CA ILE A 284 0.72 22.31 20.21
C ILE A 284 0.05 22.09 21.55
N ALA A 285 -1.05 22.82 21.72
CA ALA A 285 -2.11 22.49 22.65
C ALA A 285 -3.34 21.93 21.91
N VAL A 286 -3.83 20.77 22.36
CA VAL A 286 -5.11 20.20 21.94
C VAL A 286 -6.24 21.09 22.46
N ALA A 287 -7.34 21.20 21.71
CA ALA A 287 -8.54 21.89 22.14
C ALA A 287 -8.97 21.46 23.54
N GLY A 288 -9.11 22.43 24.45
CA GLY A 288 -9.49 22.20 25.84
C GLY A 288 -8.31 21.94 26.78
N GLN A 289 -7.15 21.43 26.35
CA GLN A 289 -5.99 21.13 27.21
C GLN A 289 -5.02 22.31 27.37
N GLU A 290 -4.57 22.57 28.61
CA GLU A 290 -3.56 23.61 28.91
C GLU A 290 -2.13 23.17 28.60
N THR A 291 -1.86 21.85 28.60
CA THR A 291 -0.52 21.30 28.37
C THR A 291 -0.09 21.44 26.91
N ARG A 292 1.01 22.16 26.69
CA ARG A 292 1.65 22.35 25.39
C ARG A 292 2.74 21.31 25.19
N GLN A 293 2.61 20.48 24.15
CA GLN A 293 3.64 19.52 23.77
C GLN A 293 4.60 20.18 22.78
N ARG A 294 5.92 20.08 23.01
CA ARG A 294 6.96 20.52 22.06
C ARG A 294 7.36 19.40 21.12
N ILE A 295 7.49 19.77 19.85
CA ILE A 295 7.34 18.80 18.77
C ILE A 295 8.49 18.86 17.77
N ASN A 296 9.15 20.01 17.73
CA ASN A 296 10.37 20.27 17.04
C ASN A 296 11.19 21.24 17.85
N THR A 297 12.49 21.10 17.66
CA THR A 297 13.46 22.10 18.06
C THR A 297 14.41 22.34 16.89
N TRP A 298 14.66 23.61 16.60
CA TRP A 298 15.69 24.06 15.68
C TRP A 298 16.55 25.11 16.35
N SER A 299 17.82 25.14 15.99
CA SER A 299 18.74 26.22 16.37
C SER A 299 19.49 26.70 15.14
N TYR A 300 19.95 27.94 15.22
CA TYR A 300 20.56 28.66 14.10
C TYR A 300 21.97 29.10 14.44
N ASP A 301 22.81 29.26 13.42
CA ASP A 301 24.09 29.94 13.54
C ASP A 301 23.95 31.46 13.35
N SER A 302 25.06 32.19 13.51
CA SER A 302 25.10 33.65 13.36
C SER A 302 24.81 34.16 11.94
N ASN A 303 24.77 33.25 10.93
CA ASN A 303 24.40 33.57 9.56
C ASN A 303 22.92 33.26 9.28
N GLY A 304 22.15 32.84 10.29
CA GLY A 304 20.74 32.48 10.15
C GLY A 304 20.50 31.12 9.51
N ARG A 305 21.50 30.23 9.45
CA ARG A 305 21.35 28.86 8.93
C ARG A 305 20.97 27.91 10.05
N ALA A 306 19.99 27.04 9.82
CA ALA A 306 19.60 26.04 10.81
C ALA A 306 20.67 24.94 10.93
N ILE A 307 21.23 24.76 12.13
CA ILE A 307 22.33 23.82 12.40
C ILE A 307 21.92 22.63 13.27
N LEU A 308 20.70 22.65 13.79
CA LEU A 308 20.14 21.60 14.62
C LEU A 308 18.70 21.34 14.20
N SER A 309 18.33 20.07 14.16
CA SER A 309 16.93 19.67 14.18
C SER A 309 16.77 18.50 15.15
N ILE A 310 15.81 18.65 16.03
CA ILE A 310 15.34 17.59 16.93
C ILE A 310 13.85 17.47 16.70
N SER A 311 13.38 16.24 16.67
CA SER A 311 11.96 15.98 16.74
C SER A 311 11.63 15.81 18.22
N GLY A 312 10.80 16.71 18.76
CA GLY A 312 10.53 16.86 20.20
C GLY A 312 11.29 18.02 20.89
N PRO A 313 11.35 18.01 22.23
CA PRO A 313 11.99 19.06 23.04
C PRO A 313 13.53 19.07 22.91
N PRO A 314 14.22 20.15 23.34
CA PRO A 314 15.66 20.35 23.10
C PRO A 314 16.59 19.26 23.67
N ASP A 315 16.12 18.53 24.68
CA ASP A 315 16.80 17.44 25.38
C ASP A 315 16.57 16.05 24.74
N SER A 316 15.63 15.93 23.79
CA SER A 316 15.35 14.67 23.08
C SER A 316 16.51 14.24 22.17
N LEU A 317 16.69 12.92 22.03
CA LEU A 317 17.58 12.30 21.05
C LEU A 317 16.85 11.83 19.78
N ALA A 318 15.51 11.88 19.77
CA ALA A 318 14.69 11.36 18.69
C ALA A 318 14.91 12.15 17.39
N ASN A 319 15.39 11.46 16.36
CA ASN A 319 15.78 12.03 15.05
C ASN A 319 16.69 13.27 15.16
N LYS A 320 17.45 13.39 16.25
CA LYS A 320 18.35 14.51 16.48
C LYS A 320 19.48 14.49 15.47
N ILE A 321 19.64 15.61 14.78
CA ILE A 321 20.70 15.83 13.81
C ILE A 321 21.38 17.18 14.02
N HIS A 322 22.69 17.19 13.80
CA HIS A 322 23.49 18.40 13.67
C HIS A 322 23.93 18.57 12.22
N VAL A 323 23.75 19.78 11.67
CA VAL A 323 24.10 20.12 10.29
C VAL A 323 25.29 21.07 10.29
N ALA A 324 26.39 20.65 9.66
CA ALA A 324 27.58 21.45 9.49
C ALA A 324 27.80 21.78 8.00
N TYR A 325 27.76 23.07 7.68
CA TYR A 325 27.99 23.63 6.35
C TYR A 325 29.48 23.86 6.11
N LEU A 326 30.21 22.78 5.79
CA LEU A 326 31.67 22.82 5.68
C LEU A 326 32.16 23.62 4.47
N ARG A 327 31.44 23.54 3.33
CA ARG A 327 31.72 24.33 2.12
C ARG A 327 30.43 24.69 1.39
N THR A 328 30.31 25.93 0.94
CA THR A 328 29.20 26.40 0.09
C THR A 328 29.57 26.26 -1.39
N PRO A 329 28.67 25.75 -2.26
CA PRO A 329 28.93 25.68 -3.69
C PRO A 329 28.92 27.08 -4.34
N ARG A 330 29.69 27.26 -5.42
CA ARG A 330 29.81 28.54 -6.14
C ARG A 330 29.58 28.37 -7.64
N PHE A 331 29.24 29.48 -8.31
CA PHE A 331 29.02 29.53 -9.77
C PHE A 331 30.30 29.31 -10.60
N ASP A 332 31.48 29.44 -9.99
CA ASP A 332 32.78 29.15 -10.60
C ASP A 332 33.10 27.64 -10.70
N GLY A 333 32.20 26.78 -10.20
CA GLY A 333 32.35 25.32 -10.23
C GLY A 333 32.80 24.70 -8.91
N GLN A 334 33.05 25.49 -7.85
CA GLN A 334 33.34 24.94 -6.53
C GLN A 334 32.16 24.10 -5.99
N GLN A 335 32.43 22.86 -5.58
CA GLN A 335 31.45 21.98 -4.94
C GLN A 335 31.21 22.35 -3.47
N GLY A 336 29.94 22.23 -3.06
CA GLY A 336 29.49 22.32 -1.69
C GLY A 336 29.63 20.99 -0.94
N LEU A 337 29.82 21.08 0.37
CA LEU A 337 29.84 19.93 1.27
C LEU A 337 29.07 20.27 2.56
N THR A 338 28.05 19.47 2.83
CA THR A 338 27.27 19.51 4.07
C THR A 338 27.40 18.18 4.79
N LEU A 339 27.70 18.24 6.08
CA LEU A 339 27.82 17.09 6.97
C LEU A 339 26.61 17.05 7.90
N VAL A 340 25.95 15.90 8.00
CA VAL A 340 24.85 15.66 8.94
C VAL A 340 25.29 14.59 9.92
N THR A 341 25.25 14.91 11.21
CA THR A 341 25.66 14.01 12.30
C THR A 341 24.46 13.64 13.15
N GLN A 342 24.25 12.36 13.39
CA GLN A 342 23.16 11.85 14.22
C GLN A 342 23.54 11.82 15.70
N ALA A 343 22.55 11.64 16.59
CA ALA A 343 22.77 11.50 18.03
C ALA A 343 23.81 10.42 18.40
N GLY A 344 23.88 9.32 17.64
CA GLY A 344 24.86 8.24 17.84
C GLY A 344 26.25 8.49 17.23
N GLY A 345 26.50 9.69 16.71
CA GLY A 345 27.79 10.07 16.10
C GLY A 345 27.98 9.61 14.66
N GLN A 346 27.00 8.93 14.05
CA GLN A 346 27.08 8.53 12.65
C GLN A 346 26.94 9.73 11.72
N GLU A 347 27.77 9.76 10.67
CA GLU A 347 27.88 10.89 9.75
C GLU A 347 27.37 10.56 8.35
N THR A 348 26.66 11.50 7.74
CA THR A 348 26.26 11.49 6.32
C THR A 348 26.80 12.74 5.62
N ARG A 349 27.41 12.58 4.45
CA ARG A 349 28.05 13.64 3.68
C ARG A 349 27.29 13.88 2.38
N PHE A 350 26.90 15.13 2.14
CA PHE A 350 26.17 15.58 0.97
C PHE A 350 27.05 16.50 0.12
N HIS A 351 27.36 16.07 -1.10
CA HIS A 351 28.06 16.89 -2.07
C HIS A 351 27.05 17.55 -3.00
N THR A 352 27.17 18.86 -3.18
CA THR A 352 26.23 19.66 -3.95
C THR A 352 26.93 20.61 -4.91
N SER A 353 26.25 20.99 -5.98
CA SER A 353 26.75 21.94 -6.98
C SER A 353 25.66 22.95 -7.36
N ILE A 354 26.04 23.97 -8.13
CA ILE A 354 25.09 24.86 -8.81
C ILE A 354 25.11 24.53 -10.31
N LYS A 355 23.94 24.20 -10.89
CA LYS A 355 23.73 23.91 -12.32
C LYS A 355 22.48 24.65 -12.79
N GLY A 356 22.55 25.38 -13.89
CA GLY A 356 21.40 26.16 -14.39
C GLY A 356 20.78 27.11 -13.37
N GLU A 357 21.61 27.78 -12.56
CA GLU A 357 21.19 28.62 -11.42
C GLU A 357 20.46 27.88 -10.27
N ARG A 358 20.47 26.54 -10.26
CA ARG A 358 19.84 25.70 -9.24
C ARG A 358 20.88 24.93 -8.43
N HIS A 359 20.59 24.73 -7.15
CA HIS A 359 21.37 23.78 -6.35
C HIS A 359 20.94 22.35 -6.71
N VAL A 360 21.93 21.47 -6.85
CA VAL A 360 21.72 20.06 -7.19
C VAL A 360 22.51 19.16 -6.23
N LEU A 361 22.02 17.93 -6.03
CA LEU A 361 22.67 16.93 -5.18
C LEU A 361 23.50 15.99 -6.05
N ASP A 362 24.82 16.04 -5.95
CA ASP A 362 25.71 15.25 -6.81
C ASP A 362 25.93 13.84 -6.25
N THR A 363 26.29 13.75 -4.96
CA THR A 363 26.53 12.46 -4.30
C THR A 363 26.16 12.48 -2.81
N VAL A 364 25.86 11.29 -2.27
CA VAL A 364 25.67 11.08 -0.83
C VAL A 364 26.55 9.92 -0.37
N SER A 365 27.31 10.11 0.71
CA SER A 365 28.18 9.08 1.29
C SER A 365 28.07 9.04 2.81
N GLY A 366 28.57 7.97 3.44
CA GLY A 366 28.53 7.76 4.88
C GLY A 366 27.36 6.89 5.34
N ALA A 367 26.93 7.09 6.59
CA ALA A 367 25.83 6.36 7.20
C ALA A 367 24.47 6.91 6.76
N ARG A 368 23.40 6.12 6.89
CA ARG A 368 22.04 6.52 6.56
C ARG A 368 21.48 7.44 7.65
N CYS A 369 20.98 8.63 7.29
CA CYS A 369 20.23 9.50 8.21
C CYS A 369 18.72 9.50 7.97
N PRO A 370 17.89 9.65 9.03
CA PRO A 370 16.44 9.72 8.91
C PRO A 370 15.97 10.89 8.03
N GLY A 371 15.07 10.63 7.07
CA GLY A 371 14.49 11.66 6.20
C GLY A 371 15.43 12.23 5.11
N CYS A 372 16.63 11.67 4.98
CA CYS A 372 17.66 12.12 4.03
C CYS A 372 17.69 11.31 2.73
N ALA A 373 18.36 11.84 1.71
CA ALA A 373 18.81 11.04 0.57
C ALA A 373 19.76 9.91 1.03
N VAL A 374 19.68 8.75 0.36
CA VAL A 374 20.35 7.51 0.78
C VAL A 374 21.84 7.53 0.39
N PRO A 375 22.77 7.11 1.26
CA PRO A 375 24.18 6.92 0.90
C PRO A 375 24.36 5.97 -0.29
N GLY A 376 25.38 6.25 -1.12
CA GLY A 376 25.62 5.55 -2.39
C GLY A 376 24.93 6.20 -3.58
N LEU A 377 24.16 7.28 -3.36
CA LEU A 377 23.58 8.06 -4.45
C LEU A 377 24.67 8.76 -5.27
N THR A 378 24.54 8.67 -6.60
CA THR A 378 25.30 9.45 -7.58
C THR A 378 24.37 10.00 -8.65
N ALA A 379 24.47 11.29 -8.97
CA ALA A 379 23.62 11.95 -9.94
C ALA A 379 24.38 12.84 -10.91
N VAL A 380 23.86 12.94 -12.13
CA VAL A 380 24.42 13.79 -13.20
C VAL A 380 23.31 14.65 -13.79
N TYR A 381 23.66 15.90 -14.06
CA TYR A 381 22.75 16.95 -14.54
C TYR A 381 23.26 17.60 -15.82
N ASP A 382 22.35 18.16 -16.60
CA ASP A 382 22.73 19.04 -17.72
C ASP A 382 23.06 20.48 -17.26
N GLY A 383 23.41 21.35 -18.23
CA GLY A 383 23.74 22.75 -17.97
C GLY A 383 22.58 23.58 -17.38
N GLN A 384 21.35 23.10 -17.48
CA GLN A 384 20.13 23.69 -16.94
C GLN A 384 19.73 23.08 -15.58
N GLY A 385 20.50 22.14 -15.05
CA GLY A 385 20.25 21.49 -13.76
C GLY A 385 19.19 20.38 -13.80
N ARG A 386 18.90 19.82 -14.98
CA ARG A 386 17.93 18.73 -15.17
C ARG A 386 18.60 17.37 -15.02
N LEU A 387 17.94 16.43 -14.36
CA LEU A 387 18.51 15.10 -14.08
C LEU A 387 18.65 14.28 -15.37
N LEU A 388 19.89 13.86 -15.67
CA LEU A 388 20.26 13.01 -16.80
C LEU A 388 20.61 11.59 -16.37
N ASN A 389 21.18 11.43 -15.18
CA ASN A 389 21.53 10.12 -14.63
C ASN A 389 21.32 10.08 -13.11
N ILE A 390 20.83 8.96 -12.59
CA ILE A 390 20.77 8.64 -11.17
C ILE A 390 21.12 7.18 -10.93
N ASN A 391 22.18 6.92 -10.15
CA ASN A 391 22.68 5.57 -9.84
C ASN A 391 22.81 4.69 -11.10
N GLY A 392 23.24 5.29 -12.22
CA GLY A 392 23.36 4.64 -13.52
C GLY A 392 22.09 4.63 -14.38
N THR A 393 20.89 4.93 -13.84
CA THR A 393 19.67 5.06 -14.65
C THR A 393 19.74 6.32 -15.51
N HIS A 394 19.68 6.17 -16.83
CA HIS A 394 19.76 7.27 -17.79
C HIS A 394 18.37 7.80 -18.18
N ILE A 395 18.26 9.12 -18.30
CA ILE A 395 17.03 9.80 -18.72
C ILE A 395 17.34 10.63 -19.95
N GLN A 396 16.70 10.30 -21.07
CA GLN A 396 16.74 11.09 -22.30
C GLN A 396 15.61 12.09 -22.31
N ARG A 397 15.90 13.32 -22.74
CA ARG A 397 14.96 14.44 -22.69
C ARG A 397 14.93 15.24 -23.99
N THR A 398 13.82 15.88 -24.27
CA THR A 398 13.72 16.91 -25.32
C THR A 398 14.47 18.18 -24.92
N ALA A 399 14.69 19.10 -25.87
CA ALA A 399 15.24 20.43 -25.58
C ALA A 399 14.44 21.18 -24.50
N HIS A 400 13.12 20.96 -24.45
CA HIS A 400 12.21 21.55 -23.47
C HIS A 400 12.14 20.80 -22.13
N GLY A 401 12.86 19.68 -21.97
CA GLY A 401 13.04 18.98 -20.69
C GLY A 401 12.12 17.78 -20.44
N GLN A 402 11.19 17.47 -21.34
CA GLN A 402 10.29 16.31 -21.21
C GLN A 402 11.04 14.99 -21.42
N PRO A 403 10.80 13.95 -20.61
CA PRO A 403 11.42 12.65 -20.80
C PRO A 403 10.88 11.97 -22.07
N THR A 404 11.79 11.50 -22.93
CA THR A 404 11.47 10.73 -24.15
C THR A 404 11.79 9.27 -23.98
N ALA A 405 12.83 8.97 -23.18
CA ALA A 405 13.17 7.61 -22.81
C ALA A 405 13.80 7.54 -21.42
N ILE A 406 13.54 6.45 -20.72
CA ILE A 406 14.20 6.10 -19.45
C ILE A 406 14.86 4.72 -19.63
N GLN A 407 16.13 4.66 -19.29
CA GLN A 407 16.95 3.45 -19.34
C GLN A 407 17.42 3.12 -17.92
N PRO A 408 16.61 2.36 -17.16
CA PRO A 408 16.96 2.00 -15.80
C PRO A 408 18.11 0.98 -15.76
N VAL A 409 18.93 1.08 -14.72
CA VAL A 409 19.83 -0.03 -14.33
C VAL A 409 19.00 -1.04 -13.55
N ALA A 410 18.19 -1.81 -14.28
CA ALA A 410 17.31 -2.84 -13.75
C ALA A 410 17.90 -4.22 -14.10
N PRO A 411 18.63 -4.90 -13.19
CA PRO A 411 19.27 -6.17 -13.51
C PRO A 411 18.27 -7.23 -14.01
N GLY A 412 17.02 -7.17 -13.55
CA GLY A 412 15.97 -8.12 -13.90
C GLY A 412 15.44 -8.07 -15.34
N TRP A 413 15.70 -6.98 -16.08
CA TRP A 413 15.19 -6.75 -17.44
C TRP A 413 16.33 -6.22 -18.33
N PRO A 414 17.02 -7.11 -19.07
CA PRO A 414 18.29 -6.78 -19.70
C PRO A 414 18.12 -5.79 -20.86
N GLY A 415 18.82 -4.66 -20.80
CA GLY A 415 18.74 -3.60 -21.81
C GLY A 415 17.44 -2.78 -21.78
N LEU A 416 16.73 -2.80 -20.64
CA LEU A 416 15.43 -2.16 -20.50
C LEU A 416 15.47 -0.69 -20.95
N THR A 417 14.61 -0.36 -21.90
CA THR A 417 14.36 1.02 -22.34
C THR A 417 12.87 1.27 -22.38
N MET A 418 12.39 2.28 -21.68
CA MET A 418 10.99 2.72 -21.71
C MET A 418 10.89 3.98 -22.55
N GLN A 419 9.99 4.01 -23.53
CA GLN A 419 9.79 5.15 -24.42
C GLN A 419 8.47 5.85 -24.10
N TYR A 420 8.50 7.18 -24.10
CA TYR A 420 7.38 8.03 -23.76
C TYR A 420 7.00 8.93 -24.92
N ASN A 421 5.72 9.25 -25.03
CA ASN A 421 5.22 10.27 -25.94
C ASN A 421 5.37 11.68 -25.31
N ASN A 422 5.04 12.72 -26.08
CA ASN A 422 5.15 14.12 -25.64
C ASN A 422 4.18 14.51 -24.51
N THR A 423 3.22 13.64 -24.15
CA THR A 423 2.31 13.82 -23.02
C THR A 423 2.75 13.06 -21.76
N GLY A 424 3.90 12.36 -21.82
CA GLY A 424 4.48 11.63 -20.69
C GLY A 424 3.94 10.21 -20.52
N GLN A 425 3.23 9.66 -21.50
CA GLN A 425 2.68 8.30 -21.46
C GLN A 425 3.64 7.31 -22.10
N ARG A 426 3.81 6.14 -21.49
CA ARG A 426 4.66 5.07 -22.02
C ARG A 426 4.03 4.48 -23.28
N ARG A 427 4.66 4.70 -24.44
CA ARG A 427 4.21 4.20 -25.74
C ARG A 427 4.69 2.78 -26.01
N SER A 428 5.90 2.49 -25.55
CA SER A 428 6.55 1.20 -25.74
C SER A 428 7.62 0.99 -24.69
N TRP A 429 8.02 -0.26 -24.54
CA TRP A 429 9.23 -0.60 -23.83
C TRP A 429 9.95 -1.72 -24.57
N TYR A 430 11.26 -1.78 -24.38
CA TYR A 430 12.14 -2.77 -24.98
C TYR A 430 12.93 -3.48 -23.89
N SER A 431 13.12 -4.79 -24.05
CA SER A 431 14.14 -5.58 -23.36
C SER A 431 14.79 -6.51 -24.38
N SER A 432 16.07 -6.80 -24.22
CA SER A 432 16.75 -7.80 -25.06
C SER A 432 16.16 -9.21 -24.92
N LEU A 433 15.42 -9.49 -23.83
CA LEU A 433 14.72 -10.78 -23.64
C LEU A 433 13.39 -10.88 -24.41
N THR A 434 12.65 -9.77 -24.54
CA THR A 434 11.25 -9.79 -25.04
C THR A 434 11.03 -8.93 -26.29
N GLY A 435 12.09 -8.30 -26.80
CA GLY A 435 11.96 -7.31 -27.85
C GLY A 435 11.16 -6.08 -27.41
N THR A 436 10.50 -5.44 -28.37
CA THR A 436 9.66 -4.26 -28.12
C THR A 436 8.20 -4.65 -27.98
N GLU A 437 7.57 -4.16 -26.92
CA GLU A 437 6.14 -4.19 -26.78
C GLU A 437 5.58 -2.77 -27.00
N HIS A 438 4.49 -2.67 -27.76
CA HIS A 438 3.80 -1.43 -28.04
C HIS A 438 2.42 -1.42 -27.38
N MET A 439 2.04 -0.26 -26.85
CA MET A 439 0.70 -0.03 -26.32
C MET A 439 0.06 1.16 -27.03
N LEU A 440 -1.17 0.95 -27.52
CA LEU A 440 -2.02 2.01 -28.05
C LEU A 440 -3.13 2.30 -27.04
N TYR A 441 -3.45 3.59 -26.90
CA TYR A 441 -4.45 4.07 -25.95
C TYR A 441 -5.53 4.88 -26.67
N ASN A 442 -6.75 4.89 -26.14
CA ASN A 442 -7.80 5.80 -26.58
C ASN A 442 -7.63 7.20 -25.95
N THR A 443 -8.54 8.12 -26.27
CA THR A 443 -8.55 9.50 -25.74
C THR A 443 -8.78 9.60 -24.23
N ARG A 444 -9.33 8.55 -23.60
CA ARG A 444 -9.48 8.41 -22.14
C ARG A 444 -8.28 7.71 -21.49
N HIS A 445 -7.23 7.45 -22.27
CA HIS A 445 -6.01 6.73 -21.89
C HIS A 445 -6.17 5.21 -21.66
N LEU A 446 -7.31 4.60 -22.00
CA LEU A 446 -7.53 3.15 -21.86
C LEU A 446 -6.82 2.36 -22.98
N PRO A 447 -6.24 1.18 -22.71
CA PRO A 447 -5.56 0.37 -23.72
C PRO A 447 -6.51 -0.09 -24.84
N LEU A 448 -6.18 0.11 -26.10
CA LEU A 448 -6.94 -0.40 -27.25
C LEU A 448 -6.27 -1.61 -27.88
N GLN A 449 -4.94 -1.60 -27.92
CA GLN A 449 -4.15 -2.66 -28.52
C GLN A 449 -2.83 -2.79 -27.77
N ARG A 450 -2.54 -4.02 -27.38
CA ARG A 450 -1.20 -4.47 -27.00
C ARG A 450 -0.61 -5.23 -28.18
N ARG A 451 0.60 -4.89 -28.60
CA ARG A 451 1.31 -5.58 -29.70
C ARG A 451 2.71 -5.97 -29.27
N PHE A 452 3.01 -7.26 -29.35
CA PHE A 452 4.32 -7.83 -29.01
C PHE A 452 5.26 -7.81 -30.22
N GLN A 453 6.56 -8.01 -29.97
CA GLN A 453 7.59 -8.02 -31.01
C GLN A 453 7.36 -9.07 -32.10
N ASN A 454 6.72 -10.19 -31.77
CA ASN A 454 6.39 -11.27 -32.70
C ASN A 454 5.05 -11.05 -33.45
N ASN A 455 4.47 -9.85 -33.35
CA ASN A 455 3.16 -9.44 -33.89
C ASN A 455 1.94 -10.11 -33.25
N ASP A 456 2.10 -10.83 -32.14
CA ASP A 456 0.94 -11.20 -31.33
C ASP A 456 0.24 -9.92 -30.86
N THR A 457 -1.09 -9.99 -30.77
CA THR A 457 -1.91 -8.85 -30.38
C THR A 457 -3.01 -9.24 -29.42
N SER A 458 -3.31 -8.31 -28.52
CA SER A 458 -4.52 -8.32 -27.71
C SER A 458 -5.28 -7.03 -28.00
N LEU A 459 -6.53 -7.16 -28.46
CA LEU A 459 -7.44 -6.06 -28.73
C LEU A 459 -8.49 -5.98 -27.64
N TYR A 460 -8.81 -4.75 -27.22
CA TYR A 460 -9.73 -4.51 -26.10
C TYR A 460 -10.88 -3.61 -26.54
N ASP A 461 -12.10 -4.10 -26.34
CA ASP A 461 -13.32 -3.32 -26.54
C ASP A 461 -13.97 -2.97 -25.20
N TYR A 462 -14.52 -1.77 -25.13
CA TYR A 462 -15.16 -1.24 -23.95
C TYR A 462 -16.56 -0.73 -24.23
N ASP A 463 -17.43 -0.79 -23.23
CA ASP A 463 -18.69 -0.06 -23.26
C ASP A 463 -18.51 1.44 -22.94
N ALA A 464 -19.63 2.18 -22.92
CA ALA A 464 -19.64 3.62 -22.65
C ALA A 464 -19.08 4.00 -21.26
N GLN A 465 -19.17 3.08 -20.28
CA GLN A 465 -18.67 3.23 -18.91
C GLN A 465 -17.18 2.84 -18.79
N GLY A 466 -16.56 2.31 -19.83
CA GLY A 466 -15.16 1.88 -19.83
C GLY A 466 -14.92 0.47 -19.28
N ARG A 467 -15.98 -0.36 -19.14
CA ARG A 467 -15.86 -1.79 -18.76
C ARG A 467 -15.51 -2.62 -19.99
N PRO A 468 -14.71 -3.69 -19.85
CA PRO A 468 -14.34 -4.53 -20.98
C PRO A 468 -15.54 -5.39 -21.40
N ILE A 469 -15.84 -5.45 -22.69
CA ILE A 469 -16.91 -6.30 -23.22
C ILE A 469 -16.36 -7.41 -24.11
N SER A 470 -15.18 -7.19 -24.68
CA SER A 470 -14.49 -8.15 -25.52
C SER A 470 -12.99 -8.02 -25.37
N ILE A 471 -12.30 -9.16 -25.32
CA ILE A 471 -10.86 -9.26 -25.48
C ILE A 471 -10.63 -10.23 -26.62
N THR A 472 -9.88 -9.80 -27.63
CA THR A 472 -9.54 -10.63 -28.79
C THR A 472 -8.03 -10.80 -28.85
N ASP A 473 -7.56 -12.00 -28.58
CA ASP A 473 -6.15 -12.36 -28.66
C ASP A 473 -5.86 -13.05 -29.98
N SER A 474 -4.75 -12.69 -30.62
CA SER A 474 -4.37 -13.22 -31.93
C SER A 474 -2.89 -13.56 -31.99
N ARG A 475 -2.58 -14.71 -32.59
CA ARG A 475 -1.23 -15.25 -32.82
C ARG A 475 -1.21 -16.04 -34.12
N ALA A 476 -0.21 -15.80 -34.97
CA ALA A 476 0.06 -16.59 -36.17
C ALA A 476 -1.18 -16.88 -37.05
N GLY A 477 -2.09 -15.90 -37.19
CA GLY A 477 -3.32 -16.02 -37.98
C GLY A 477 -4.51 -16.68 -37.26
N ALA A 478 -4.31 -17.27 -36.08
CA ALA A 478 -5.39 -17.74 -35.21
C ALA A 478 -5.82 -16.62 -34.25
N SER A 479 -7.11 -16.58 -33.92
CA SER A 479 -7.66 -15.66 -32.93
C SER A 479 -8.64 -16.37 -32.00
N GLN A 480 -8.77 -15.83 -30.79
CA GLN A 480 -9.77 -16.25 -29.84
C GLN A 480 -10.38 -15.01 -29.18
N GLN A 481 -11.66 -15.10 -28.82
CA GLN A 481 -12.38 -13.98 -28.23
C GLN A 481 -13.04 -14.39 -26.92
N THR A 482 -12.79 -13.61 -25.88
CA THR A 482 -13.50 -13.66 -24.61
C THR A 482 -14.54 -12.56 -24.59
N ARG A 483 -15.81 -12.93 -24.40
CA ARG A 483 -16.92 -11.96 -24.24
C ARG A 483 -17.39 -11.92 -22.79
N LEU A 484 -17.64 -10.71 -22.31
CA LEU A 484 -18.02 -10.45 -20.93
C LEU A 484 -19.39 -9.76 -20.91
N SER A 485 -20.31 -10.29 -20.09
CA SER A 485 -21.64 -9.70 -19.91
C SER A 485 -21.83 -9.19 -18.49
N TRP A 486 -22.29 -7.95 -18.37
CA TRP A 486 -22.42 -7.25 -17.10
C TRP A 486 -23.89 -6.93 -16.79
N ARG A 487 -24.27 -7.00 -15.51
CA ARG A 487 -25.53 -6.45 -14.99
C ARG A 487 -25.19 -5.40 -13.93
N GLY A 488 -25.25 -4.13 -14.31
CA GLY A 488 -24.79 -3.04 -13.45
C GLY A 488 -23.33 -3.29 -13.07
N THR A 489 -23.09 -3.59 -11.80
CA THR A 489 -21.76 -3.87 -11.29
C THR A 489 -21.43 -5.37 -11.22
N LEU A 490 -22.13 -6.23 -11.94
CA LEU A 490 -21.96 -7.67 -11.73
C LEU A 490 -21.58 -8.39 -13.02
N LEU A 491 -20.50 -9.17 -13.03
CA LEU A 491 -20.13 -10.03 -14.14
C LEU A 491 -21.03 -11.26 -14.10
N THR A 492 -21.96 -11.34 -15.05
CA THR A 492 -22.99 -12.41 -15.05
C THR A 492 -22.63 -13.57 -15.96
N ARG A 493 -21.79 -13.31 -16.97
CA ARG A 493 -21.39 -14.33 -17.94
C ARG A 493 -20.01 -14.07 -18.51
N ILE A 494 -19.24 -15.14 -18.58
CA ILE A 494 -17.95 -15.19 -19.26
C ILE A 494 -18.08 -16.23 -20.37
N GLN A 495 -17.85 -15.81 -21.60
CA GLN A 495 -17.89 -16.70 -22.75
C GLN A 495 -16.51 -16.73 -23.39
N HIS A 496 -15.83 -17.86 -23.22
CA HIS A 496 -14.55 -18.21 -23.82
C HIS A 496 -14.76 -19.39 -24.79
N PRO A 497 -13.92 -19.59 -25.82
CA PRO A 497 -14.11 -20.70 -26.77
C PRO A 497 -14.15 -22.10 -26.14
N HIS A 498 -13.51 -22.29 -24.99
CA HIS A 498 -13.46 -23.59 -24.30
C HIS A 498 -14.40 -23.70 -23.08
N VAL A 499 -14.87 -22.57 -22.55
CA VAL A 499 -15.66 -22.52 -21.30
C VAL A 499 -16.67 -21.38 -21.37
N THR A 500 -17.91 -21.68 -21.00
CA THR A 500 -18.88 -20.65 -20.61
C THR A 500 -19.18 -20.79 -19.13
N GLU A 501 -19.05 -19.68 -18.40
CA GLU A 501 -19.40 -19.59 -17.00
C GLU A 501 -20.56 -18.61 -16.84
N ASN A 502 -21.62 -19.06 -16.15
CA ASN A 502 -22.73 -18.22 -15.73
C ASN A 502 -22.73 -18.10 -14.21
N ARG A 503 -22.92 -16.88 -13.72
CA ARG A 503 -22.91 -16.56 -12.30
C ARG A 503 -24.28 -16.06 -11.86
N ARG A 504 -24.74 -16.55 -10.72
CA ARG A 504 -25.89 -15.99 -10.01
C ARG A 504 -25.45 -15.51 -8.65
N TYR A 505 -26.04 -14.41 -8.25
CA TYR A 505 -25.75 -13.74 -7.00
C TYR A 505 -27.01 -13.75 -6.13
N ASP A 506 -26.83 -13.86 -4.82
CA ASP A 506 -27.91 -13.64 -3.87
C ASP A 506 -28.31 -12.15 -3.78
N ALA A 507 -29.28 -11.84 -2.94
CA ALA A 507 -29.75 -10.47 -2.73
C ALA A 507 -28.65 -9.51 -2.19
N LEU A 508 -27.59 -10.05 -1.58
CA LEU A 508 -26.44 -9.32 -1.06
C LEU A 508 -25.29 -9.25 -2.07
N LYS A 509 -25.53 -9.64 -3.33
CA LYS A 509 -24.55 -9.67 -4.42
C LYS A 509 -23.38 -10.65 -4.19
N ARG A 510 -23.54 -11.65 -3.31
CA ARG A 510 -22.55 -12.73 -3.13
C ARG A 510 -22.84 -13.85 -4.11
N LEU A 511 -21.81 -14.52 -4.62
CA LEU A 511 -21.97 -15.64 -5.55
C LEU A 511 -22.75 -16.77 -4.85
N SER A 512 -23.99 -17.00 -5.28
CA SER A 512 -24.85 -18.04 -4.71
C SER A 512 -24.78 -19.33 -5.54
N GLN A 513 -24.55 -19.19 -6.84
CA GLN A 513 -24.45 -20.32 -7.75
C GLN A 513 -23.53 -20.00 -8.91
N ARG A 514 -22.67 -20.97 -9.23
CA ARG A 514 -21.84 -20.96 -10.43
C ARG A 514 -22.23 -22.15 -11.29
N GLN A 515 -22.51 -21.87 -12.57
CA GLN A 515 -22.78 -22.88 -13.57
C GLN A 515 -21.72 -22.81 -14.65
N VAL A 516 -21.00 -23.90 -14.84
CA VAL A 516 -19.92 -23.99 -15.82
C VAL A 516 -20.33 -24.99 -16.90
N GLU A 517 -20.13 -24.59 -18.15
CA GLU A 517 -20.36 -25.41 -19.33
C GLU A 517 -19.08 -25.44 -20.16
N ARG A 518 -18.57 -26.65 -20.41
CA ARG A 518 -17.40 -26.91 -21.23
C ARG A 518 -17.80 -27.82 -22.38
N VAL A 519 -17.25 -27.59 -23.56
CA VAL A 519 -17.39 -28.55 -24.66
C VAL A 519 -16.27 -29.56 -24.52
N SER A 520 -16.65 -30.81 -24.31
CA SER A 520 -15.72 -31.93 -24.28
C SER A 520 -15.06 -32.09 -25.65
N ALA A 521 -13.73 -32.06 -25.67
CA ALA A 521 -12.95 -32.37 -26.87
C ALA A 521 -12.94 -33.88 -27.21
N ILE A 522 -13.58 -34.74 -26.40
CA ILE A 522 -13.65 -36.21 -26.59
C ILE A 522 -14.60 -36.55 -27.75
N ASP A 523 -15.79 -35.97 -27.73
CA ASP A 523 -16.96 -36.37 -28.52
C ASP A 523 -17.85 -35.18 -28.94
N GLY A 524 -17.46 -33.96 -28.55
CA GLY A 524 -18.28 -32.76 -28.73
C GLY A 524 -19.46 -32.65 -27.74
N GLN A 525 -19.56 -33.56 -26.76
CA GLN A 525 -20.59 -33.50 -25.72
C GLN A 525 -20.29 -32.38 -24.73
N ARG A 526 -21.33 -31.89 -24.04
CA ARG A 526 -21.21 -30.78 -23.10
C ARG A 526 -21.03 -31.33 -21.69
N LEU A 527 -19.91 -30.99 -21.06
CA LEU A 527 -19.72 -31.13 -19.63
C LEU A 527 -20.37 -29.93 -18.96
N ARG A 528 -21.36 -30.18 -18.10
CA ARG A 528 -22.04 -29.15 -17.34
C ARG A 528 -22.04 -29.49 -15.87
N TYR A 529 -21.66 -28.54 -15.03
CA TYR A 529 -21.79 -28.69 -13.59
C TYR A 529 -22.25 -27.40 -12.94
N THR A 530 -22.89 -27.57 -11.79
CA THR A 530 -23.38 -26.49 -10.96
C THR A 530 -22.90 -26.73 -9.55
N GLU A 531 -22.49 -25.67 -8.89
CA GLU A 531 -22.20 -25.65 -7.47
C GLU A 531 -22.90 -24.44 -6.85
N SER A 532 -23.21 -24.56 -5.58
CA SER A 532 -23.88 -23.51 -4.83
C SER A 532 -23.19 -23.27 -3.50
N PHE A 533 -23.27 -22.02 -3.07
CA PHE A 533 -22.59 -21.53 -1.88
C PHE A 533 -23.64 -20.99 -0.93
N GLU A 534 -23.59 -21.48 0.30
CA GLU A 534 -24.38 -20.98 1.40
C GLU A 534 -23.45 -20.29 2.38
N TYR A 535 -23.89 -19.13 2.85
CA TYR A 535 -23.14 -18.30 3.77
C TYR A 535 -23.88 -18.26 5.10
N ASP A 536 -23.14 -18.24 6.20
CA ASP A 536 -23.72 -18.02 7.52
C ASP A 536 -24.23 -16.57 7.66
N ALA A 537 -24.84 -16.29 8.81
CA ALA A 537 -25.33 -14.95 9.13
C ALA A 537 -24.21 -13.89 9.16
N GLN A 538 -22.94 -14.28 9.30
CA GLN A 538 -21.76 -13.41 9.28
C GLN A 538 -21.15 -13.27 7.88
N HIS A 539 -21.84 -13.74 6.84
CA HIS A 539 -21.39 -13.78 5.44
C HIS A 539 -20.17 -14.63 5.14
N ARG A 540 -19.78 -15.53 6.05
CA ARG A 540 -18.70 -16.48 5.79
C ARG A 540 -19.27 -17.71 5.11
N LEU A 541 -18.47 -18.36 4.26
CA LEU A 541 -18.88 -19.62 3.64
C LEU A 541 -19.21 -20.63 4.74
N HIS A 542 -20.46 -21.06 4.78
CA HIS A 542 -20.96 -22.07 5.71
C HIS A 542 -20.93 -23.45 5.06
N GLN A 543 -21.40 -23.51 3.81
CA GLN A 543 -21.52 -24.74 3.08
C GLN A 543 -21.26 -24.51 1.59
N HIS A 544 -20.42 -25.36 1.02
CA HIS A 544 -20.20 -25.44 -0.42
C HIS A 544 -20.77 -26.76 -0.91
N HIS A 545 -21.86 -26.67 -1.67
CA HIS A 545 -22.47 -27.83 -2.31
C HIS A 545 -21.64 -28.24 -3.51
N LEU A 546 -21.09 -29.44 -3.44
CA LEU A 546 -20.10 -29.90 -4.40
C LEU A 546 -20.78 -30.38 -5.69
N PRO A 547 -20.18 -30.11 -6.85
CA PRO A 547 -20.77 -30.51 -8.13
C PRO A 547 -20.84 -32.04 -8.31
N GLU A 548 -20.00 -32.82 -7.62
CA GLU A 548 -20.05 -34.29 -7.56
C GLU A 548 -21.03 -34.86 -6.52
N GLY A 549 -21.74 -34.00 -5.77
CA GLY A 549 -22.64 -34.39 -4.69
C GLY A 549 -21.98 -34.34 -3.30
N GLY A 550 -22.82 -34.21 -2.27
CA GLY A 550 -22.37 -33.90 -0.91
C GLY A 550 -22.01 -32.42 -0.73
N ALA A 551 -21.31 -32.09 0.35
CA ALA A 551 -20.92 -30.72 0.65
C ALA A 551 -19.64 -30.63 1.50
N LEU A 552 -18.92 -29.52 1.38
CA LEU A 552 -17.95 -29.11 2.40
C LEU A 552 -18.64 -28.14 3.36
N ARG A 553 -18.59 -28.44 4.65
CA ARG A 553 -19.10 -27.57 5.71
C ARG A 553 -17.94 -26.99 6.50
N TYR A 554 -17.99 -25.68 6.67
CA TYR A 554 -16.96 -24.91 7.34
C TYR A 554 -17.47 -24.49 8.71
N ARG A 555 -16.66 -24.74 9.74
CA ARG A 555 -16.93 -24.28 11.10
C ARG A 555 -15.89 -23.25 11.47
N TRP A 556 -16.37 -22.08 11.85
CA TRP A 556 -15.58 -20.96 12.30
C TRP A 556 -15.62 -20.92 13.83
N ASN A 557 -14.49 -20.66 14.50
CA ASN A 557 -14.52 -20.45 15.96
C ASN A 557 -15.10 -19.06 16.28
N LYS A 558 -15.21 -18.72 17.57
CA LYS A 558 -15.69 -17.39 17.96
C LYS A 558 -14.76 -16.26 17.47
N ALA A 559 -13.47 -16.57 17.40
CA ALA A 559 -12.44 -15.75 16.76
C ALA A 559 -12.48 -15.86 15.24
N GLY A 560 -13.62 -16.26 14.64
CA GLY A 560 -13.92 -16.69 13.25
C GLY A 560 -12.81 -17.35 12.41
N ARG A 561 -11.75 -17.85 13.03
CA ARG A 561 -10.75 -18.66 12.31
C ARG A 561 -11.45 -19.91 11.88
N LEU A 562 -11.00 -20.44 10.75
CA LEU A 562 -11.38 -21.77 10.34
C LEU A 562 -10.99 -22.75 11.46
N ALA A 563 -11.99 -23.27 12.14
CA ALA A 563 -11.82 -24.18 13.26
C ALA A 563 -11.93 -25.62 12.80
N ALA A 564 -12.83 -25.91 11.85
CA ALA A 564 -12.93 -27.23 11.26
C ALA A 564 -13.45 -27.16 9.82
N ILE A 565 -13.04 -28.15 9.03
CA ILE A 565 -13.67 -28.49 7.76
C ILE A 565 -14.26 -29.89 7.91
N TYR A 566 -15.53 -30.02 7.55
CA TYR A 566 -16.22 -31.30 7.46
C TYR A 566 -16.58 -31.59 6.02
N TRP A 567 -16.44 -32.85 5.62
CA TRP A 567 -16.97 -33.35 4.37
C TRP A 567 -18.27 -34.11 4.66
N LEU A 568 -19.39 -33.64 4.11
CA LEU A 568 -20.63 -34.39 4.05
C LEU A 568 -20.61 -35.20 2.77
N ASP A 569 -20.60 -36.52 2.89
CA ASP A 569 -20.66 -37.41 1.74
C ASP A 569 -22.07 -37.42 1.11
N THR A 570 -22.22 -38.16 0.01
CA THR A 570 -23.49 -38.25 -0.73
C THR A 570 -24.62 -38.91 0.06
N HIS A 571 -24.33 -39.60 1.16
CA HIS A 571 -25.31 -40.20 2.06
C HIS A 571 -25.63 -39.28 3.26
N GLY A 572 -25.00 -38.11 3.33
CA GLY A 572 -25.13 -37.16 4.44
C GLY A 572 -24.27 -37.49 5.66
N THR A 573 -23.36 -38.47 5.56
CA THR A 573 -22.44 -38.80 6.66
C THR A 573 -21.36 -37.72 6.73
N MET A 574 -21.13 -37.20 7.94
CA MET A 574 -20.14 -36.15 8.18
C MET A 574 -18.79 -36.74 8.57
N HIS A 575 -17.76 -36.43 7.78
CA HIS A 575 -16.37 -36.81 8.02
C HIS A 575 -15.56 -35.58 8.43
N THR A 576 -14.75 -35.69 9.48
CA THR A 576 -13.86 -34.58 9.88
C THR A 576 -12.64 -34.58 8.97
N VAL A 577 -12.32 -33.45 8.33
CA VAL A 577 -11.08 -33.28 7.56
C VAL A 577 -9.99 -32.77 8.51
N ILE A 578 -10.26 -31.62 9.11
CA ILE A 578 -9.42 -30.99 10.13
C ILE A 578 -10.31 -30.40 11.23
N ASP A 579 -9.71 -30.27 12.41
CA ASP A 579 -10.25 -29.61 13.58
C ASP A 579 -9.11 -28.93 14.35
N SER A 580 -9.31 -27.72 14.86
CA SER A 580 -8.29 -26.98 15.62
C SER A 580 -8.33 -27.40 17.10
N SER A 581 -7.19 -27.77 17.68
CA SER A 581 -7.05 -27.89 19.14
C SER A 581 -6.90 -26.51 19.79
N VAL A 582 -7.53 -26.32 20.95
CA VAL A 582 -7.47 -25.07 21.73
C VAL A 582 -6.01 -24.87 22.16
N ASP A 583 -5.49 -23.64 21.99
CA ASP A 583 -4.17 -23.18 22.45
C ASP A 583 -2.90 -23.79 21.80
N THR A 584 -3.05 -24.57 20.73
CA THR A 584 -1.88 -25.12 20.00
C THR A 584 -1.87 -24.70 18.53
N ALA A 585 -0.72 -24.25 18.03
CA ALA A 585 -0.55 -23.93 16.61
C ALA A 585 -0.49 -25.21 15.75
N GLY A 586 -1.51 -25.42 14.92
CA GLY A 586 -1.62 -26.52 13.96
C GLY A 586 -3.04 -27.11 13.88
N TYR A 587 -3.18 -28.27 13.23
CA TYR A 587 -4.47 -28.95 13.04
C TYR A 587 -4.44 -30.37 13.60
N ARG A 588 -5.56 -30.78 14.18
CA ARG A 588 -5.93 -32.19 14.39
C ARG A 588 -6.67 -32.68 13.17
N TYR A 589 -6.17 -33.73 12.54
CA TYR A 589 -6.78 -34.34 11.37
C TYR A 589 -7.84 -35.36 11.80
N GLY A 590 -8.82 -35.64 10.93
CA GLY A 590 -9.90 -36.59 11.21
C GLY A 590 -9.46 -38.02 11.53
N ASN A 591 -8.23 -38.38 11.18
CA ASN A 591 -7.61 -39.66 11.50
C ASN A 591 -6.90 -39.69 12.88
N GLY A 592 -6.97 -38.61 13.65
CA GLY A 592 -6.42 -38.52 15.00
C GLY A 592 -4.96 -38.05 15.11
N LEU A 593 -4.31 -37.70 13.99
CA LEU A 593 -2.98 -37.09 13.99
C LEU A 593 -3.04 -35.59 14.29
N ASN A 594 -2.05 -35.08 15.00
CA ASN A 594 -1.91 -33.66 15.31
C ASN A 594 -0.61 -33.13 14.70
N LEU A 595 -0.72 -32.05 13.92
CA LEU A 595 0.42 -31.26 13.49
C LEU A 595 0.67 -30.16 14.54
N HIS A 596 1.88 -30.08 15.06
CA HIS A 596 2.32 -29.03 15.98
C HIS A 596 3.43 -28.19 15.33
N THR A 597 3.35 -26.88 15.51
CA THR A 597 4.35 -25.92 15.02
C THR A 597 5.05 -25.23 16.21
N TYR A 598 6.38 -25.21 16.18
CA TYR A 598 7.21 -24.54 17.19
C TYR A 598 7.97 -23.36 16.59
N LEU A 599 8.01 -22.27 17.35
CA LEU A 599 8.68 -21.02 16.99
C LEU A 599 10.09 -20.97 17.61
N ASN A 600 11.05 -20.36 16.91
CA ASN A 600 12.38 -20.09 17.44
C ASN A 600 12.37 -18.82 18.33
N ARG A 601 13.53 -18.45 18.88
CA ARG A 601 13.68 -17.24 19.74
C ARG A 601 13.35 -15.92 19.03
N GLN A 602 13.29 -15.90 17.70
CA GLN A 602 12.94 -14.73 16.88
C GLN A 602 11.47 -14.77 16.42
N GLY A 603 10.66 -15.69 16.94
CA GLY A 603 9.25 -15.85 16.58
C GLY A 603 8.99 -16.62 15.29
N GLN A 604 10.03 -17.04 14.56
CA GLN A 604 9.83 -17.72 13.28
C GLN A 604 9.48 -19.20 13.49
N ALA A 605 8.52 -19.71 12.73
CA ALA A 605 8.26 -21.14 12.68
C ALA A 605 9.52 -21.87 12.20
N SER A 606 10.01 -22.78 13.04
CA SER A 606 11.30 -23.44 12.85
C SER A 606 11.20 -24.95 12.96
N GLN A 607 10.16 -25.47 13.59
CA GLN A 607 9.96 -26.91 13.71
C GLN A 607 8.49 -27.29 13.53
N LEU A 608 8.26 -28.40 12.82
CA LEU A 608 6.97 -29.08 12.74
C LEU A 608 7.10 -30.50 13.27
N THR A 609 6.10 -30.96 14.03
CA THR A 609 5.98 -32.37 14.43
C THR A 609 4.57 -32.87 14.18
N LEU A 610 4.45 -34.01 13.52
CA LEU A 610 3.19 -34.70 13.28
C LEU A 610 3.18 -36.02 14.07
N GLY A 611 2.15 -36.27 14.87
CA GLY A 611 2.01 -37.51 15.63
C GLY A 611 0.64 -37.64 16.30
N ALA A 612 0.35 -38.81 16.85
CA ALA A 612 -0.81 -38.98 17.71
C ALA A 612 -0.48 -38.46 19.12
N ALA A 613 -1.51 -38.15 19.92
CA ALA A 613 -1.30 -37.71 21.29
C ALA A 613 -0.56 -38.79 22.10
N ASN A 614 0.46 -38.38 22.86
CA ASN A 614 1.29 -39.24 23.72
C ASN A 614 2.05 -40.36 22.99
N THR A 615 2.29 -40.23 21.68
CA THR A 615 3.15 -41.16 20.92
C THR A 615 4.36 -40.44 20.33
N ALA A 616 5.35 -41.20 19.87
CA ALA A 616 6.48 -40.64 19.13
C ALA A 616 5.98 -40.01 17.81
N PRO A 617 6.54 -38.86 17.37
CA PRO A 617 6.18 -38.25 16.10
C PRO A 617 6.41 -39.20 14.92
N ILE A 618 5.48 -39.21 13.97
CA ILE A 618 5.61 -39.95 12.71
C ILE A 618 6.36 -39.13 11.66
N TRP A 619 6.35 -37.80 11.76
CA TRP A 619 7.10 -36.91 10.88
C TRP A 619 7.56 -35.66 11.63
N MET A 620 8.77 -35.20 11.35
CA MET A 620 9.35 -33.99 11.91
C MET A 620 10.09 -33.18 10.84
N LEU A 621 10.05 -31.85 10.96
CA LEU A 621 10.85 -30.89 10.21
C LEU A 621 11.53 -29.96 11.20
N ASP A 622 12.83 -29.73 11.04
CA ASP A 622 13.61 -28.71 11.74
C ASP A 622 14.31 -27.78 10.74
N GLN A 623 14.21 -26.46 10.94
CA GLN A 623 14.79 -25.43 10.08
C GLN A 623 15.62 -24.43 10.89
N HIS A 624 16.74 -23.97 10.31
CA HIS A 624 17.61 -22.97 10.92
C HIS A 624 17.94 -21.83 9.96
N TYR A 625 17.90 -20.60 10.44
CA TYR A 625 18.06 -19.36 9.68
C TYR A 625 19.29 -18.56 10.17
N ASP A 626 19.92 -17.77 9.28
CA ASP A 626 20.97 -16.81 9.66
C ASP A 626 20.38 -15.49 10.22
N ASP A 627 21.23 -14.57 10.66
CA ASP A 627 20.81 -13.26 11.21
C ASP A 627 20.09 -12.36 10.19
N ARG A 628 20.14 -12.68 8.90
CA ARG A 628 19.38 -12.01 7.83
C ARG A 628 18.06 -12.74 7.53
N GLY A 629 17.76 -13.81 8.26
CA GLY A 629 16.61 -14.67 8.09
C GLY A 629 16.72 -15.72 6.97
N LEU A 630 17.89 -15.90 6.34
CA LEU A 630 18.08 -16.86 5.25
C LEU A 630 18.23 -18.29 5.76
N LEU A 631 17.50 -19.23 5.17
CA LEU A 631 17.43 -20.64 5.57
C LEU A 631 18.75 -21.36 5.32
N GLN A 632 19.52 -21.66 6.36
CA GLN A 632 20.83 -22.30 6.24
C GLN A 632 20.75 -23.83 6.25
N HIS A 633 19.82 -24.39 7.02
CA HIS A 633 19.72 -25.84 7.23
C HIS A 633 18.27 -26.29 7.39
N GLU A 634 17.95 -27.46 6.84
CA GLU A 634 16.68 -28.16 7.03
C GLU A 634 16.95 -29.64 7.35
N ALA A 635 16.18 -30.22 8.25
CA ALA A 635 16.19 -31.65 8.53
C ALA A 635 14.76 -32.20 8.59
N TYR A 636 14.52 -33.34 7.96
CA TYR A 636 13.26 -34.08 7.96
C TYR A 636 13.50 -35.47 8.51
N THR A 637 12.59 -35.95 9.36
CA THR A 637 12.69 -37.29 9.95
C THR A 637 11.34 -38.01 9.90
N VAL A 638 11.35 -39.28 9.50
CA VAL A 638 10.20 -40.21 9.57
C VAL A 638 10.66 -41.45 10.34
N PRO A 639 10.45 -41.51 11.67
CA PRO A 639 11.02 -42.57 12.52
C PRO A 639 10.59 -43.98 12.14
N GLU A 640 9.32 -44.19 11.79
CA GLU A 640 8.78 -45.51 11.42
C GLU A 640 9.49 -46.14 10.21
N LEU A 641 9.93 -45.29 9.27
CA LEU A 641 10.65 -45.71 8.06
C LEU A 641 12.18 -45.64 8.23
N ALA A 642 12.66 -45.25 9.41
CA ALA A 642 14.04 -44.90 9.67
C ALA A 642 14.63 -43.99 8.57
N TYR A 643 13.83 -43.01 8.14
CA TYR A 643 14.15 -42.09 7.06
C TYR A 643 14.56 -40.74 7.63
N THR A 644 15.68 -40.20 7.15
CA THR A 644 16.11 -38.83 7.42
C THR A 644 16.60 -38.14 6.16
N GLU A 645 16.27 -36.86 6.00
CA GLU A 645 16.71 -35.99 4.92
C GLU A 645 17.26 -34.69 5.51
N THR A 646 18.45 -34.27 5.11
CA THR A 646 19.04 -32.99 5.56
C THR A 646 19.51 -32.17 4.38
N TRP A 647 19.23 -30.87 4.39
CA TRP A 647 19.72 -29.90 3.41
C TRP A 647 20.53 -28.79 4.07
N ARG A 648 21.63 -28.39 3.43
CA ARG A 648 22.38 -27.16 3.74
C ARG A 648 22.36 -26.25 2.54
N HIS A 649 22.10 -24.97 2.73
CA HIS A 649 21.93 -23.99 1.65
C HIS A 649 23.00 -22.89 1.71
N ALA A 650 23.33 -22.33 0.56
CA ALA A 650 24.27 -21.21 0.41
C ALA A 650 23.67 -20.13 -0.49
N TYR A 651 23.86 -18.87 -0.11
CA TYR A 651 23.29 -17.71 -0.81
C TYR A 651 24.36 -16.69 -1.22
N ASN A 652 24.12 -15.97 -2.31
CA ASN A 652 24.97 -14.84 -2.71
C ASN A 652 24.61 -13.54 -1.95
N LYS A 653 25.28 -12.43 -2.30
CA LYS A 653 25.03 -11.11 -1.68
C LYS A 653 23.64 -10.55 -1.99
N GLN A 654 22.99 -11.03 -3.04
CA GLN A 654 21.62 -10.69 -3.45
C GLN A 654 20.58 -11.66 -2.85
N ALA A 655 20.97 -12.52 -1.91
CA ALA A 655 20.13 -13.53 -1.27
C ALA A 655 19.56 -14.61 -2.22
N GLN A 656 20.18 -14.82 -3.39
CA GLN A 656 19.79 -15.91 -4.31
C GLN A 656 20.48 -17.21 -3.91
N LEU A 657 19.75 -18.35 -3.97
CA LEU A 657 20.30 -19.68 -3.65
C LEU A 657 21.36 -20.08 -4.69
N ILE A 658 22.63 -20.21 -4.29
CA ILE A 658 23.74 -20.58 -5.19
C ILE A 658 24.27 -21.98 -4.97
N GLY A 659 23.94 -22.61 -3.84
CA GLY A 659 24.38 -23.97 -3.55
C GLY A 659 23.47 -24.65 -2.55
N ALA A 660 23.33 -25.97 -2.69
CA ALA A 660 22.61 -26.80 -1.74
C ALA A 660 23.23 -28.19 -1.64
N GLN A 661 23.37 -28.72 -0.44
CA GLN A 661 23.85 -30.08 -0.20
C GLN A 661 22.82 -30.88 0.60
N GLY A 662 22.33 -31.95 -0.02
CA GLY A 662 21.32 -32.84 0.52
C GLY A 662 21.91 -34.20 0.90
N LYS A 663 21.48 -34.78 2.02
CA LYS A 663 21.77 -36.18 2.37
C LYS A 663 20.48 -36.86 2.81
N ARG A 664 20.21 -38.03 2.21
CA ARG A 664 19.04 -38.86 2.49
C ARG A 664 19.48 -40.24 2.93
N THR A 665 18.96 -40.75 4.02
CA THR A 665 19.23 -42.10 4.51
C THR A 665 17.94 -42.79 4.91
N GLN A 666 17.80 -44.05 4.50
CA GLN A 666 16.67 -44.91 4.86
C GLN A 666 17.19 -46.26 5.36
N ALA A 667 16.71 -46.72 6.52
CA ALA A 667 16.99 -48.07 7.01
C ALA A 667 15.91 -49.10 6.59
N ASN A 668 16.31 -50.36 6.61
CA ASN A 668 15.65 -51.54 6.05
C ASN A 668 14.15 -51.67 6.41
N ILE A 669 13.25 -51.48 5.44
CA ILE A 669 11.85 -51.95 5.54
C ILE A 669 11.82 -53.29 4.79
N LYS A 670 11.69 -54.39 5.53
CA LYS A 670 11.63 -55.82 5.10
C LYS A 670 12.16 -56.11 3.67
N ASN A 671 13.37 -56.69 3.59
CA ASN A 671 14.04 -57.24 2.39
C ASN A 671 14.55 -56.22 1.34
N SER A 672 15.18 -55.11 1.73
CA SER A 672 15.93 -54.24 0.78
C SER A 672 17.17 -53.56 1.41
N PRO A 673 18.32 -53.49 0.72
CA PRO A 673 19.56 -52.93 1.29
C PRO A 673 19.42 -51.45 1.70
N LYS A 674 20.20 -51.02 2.72
CA LYS A 674 20.28 -49.61 3.15
C LYS A 674 20.63 -48.70 1.97
N LYS A 675 19.77 -47.73 1.65
CA LYS A 675 20.02 -46.72 0.62
C LYS A 675 20.41 -45.40 1.29
N SER A 676 21.60 -44.92 0.97
CA SER A 676 22.07 -43.56 1.30
C SER A 676 22.32 -42.83 0.00
N GLN A 677 21.73 -41.65 -0.16
CA GLN A 677 21.94 -40.78 -1.31
C GLN A 677 22.45 -39.42 -0.83
N GLN A 678 23.43 -38.87 -1.52
CA GLN A 678 23.94 -37.52 -1.30
C GLN A 678 23.83 -36.73 -2.59
N ASP A 679 23.29 -35.53 -2.49
CA ASP A 679 23.16 -34.60 -3.59
C ASP A 679 23.91 -33.31 -3.28
N THR A 680 24.67 -32.81 -4.26
CA THR A 680 25.33 -31.51 -4.19
C THR A 680 24.97 -30.73 -5.45
N LEU A 681 24.33 -29.59 -5.24
CA LEU A 681 23.76 -28.72 -6.25
C LEU A 681 24.46 -27.37 -6.19
N TRP A 682 24.83 -26.83 -7.34
CA TRP A 682 25.30 -25.46 -7.51
C TRP A 682 24.50 -24.78 -8.60
N TYR A 683 24.13 -23.52 -8.38
CA TYR A 683 23.34 -22.71 -9.30
C TYR A 683 24.11 -21.44 -9.64
N ALA A 684 24.17 -21.11 -10.93
CA ALA A 684 24.64 -19.83 -11.42
C ALA A 684 23.46 -19.08 -12.04
N TRP A 685 23.19 -17.87 -11.57
CA TRP A 685 22.05 -17.06 -12.01
C TRP A 685 22.47 -15.90 -12.90
N GLN A 686 21.64 -15.61 -13.89
CA GLN A 686 21.66 -14.37 -14.64
C GLN A 686 20.82 -13.31 -13.93
N ALA A 687 21.08 -12.05 -14.26
CA ALA A 687 20.42 -10.91 -13.63
C ALA A 687 18.88 -10.89 -13.87
N ASN A 688 18.42 -11.44 -15.00
CA ASN A 688 17.01 -11.59 -15.37
C ASN A 688 16.27 -12.73 -14.63
N GLY A 689 16.96 -13.44 -13.72
CA GLY A 689 16.43 -14.58 -12.98
C GLY A 689 16.55 -15.93 -13.70
N ALA A 690 17.15 -15.98 -14.90
CA ALA A 690 17.42 -17.23 -15.60
C ALA A 690 18.62 -17.97 -15.01
N LEU A 691 18.60 -19.30 -15.06
CA LEU A 691 19.72 -20.16 -14.74
C LEU A 691 20.73 -20.12 -15.89
N ALA A 692 21.97 -19.74 -15.57
CA ALA A 692 23.10 -19.79 -16.49
C ALA A 692 23.68 -21.20 -16.59
N ALA A 693 23.83 -21.89 -15.45
CA ALA A 693 24.29 -23.26 -15.35
C ALA A 693 23.89 -23.86 -14.00
N ARG A 694 23.65 -25.17 -13.99
CA ARG A 694 23.48 -25.96 -12.77
C ARG A 694 24.50 -27.08 -12.75
N ARG A 695 25.12 -27.33 -11.60
CA ARG A 695 25.98 -28.50 -11.39
C ARG A 695 25.37 -29.40 -10.34
N HIS A 696 25.04 -30.64 -10.71
CA HIS A 696 24.46 -31.65 -9.82
C HIS A 696 25.42 -32.85 -9.75
N ASN A 697 25.91 -33.18 -8.56
CA ASN A 697 26.82 -34.31 -8.30
C ASN A 697 28.02 -34.37 -9.25
N GLY A 698 28.60 -33.21 -9.54
CA GLY A 698 29.77 -33.07 -10.41
C GLY A 698 29.45 -32.87 -11.89
N VAL A 699 28.24 -33.19 -12.34
CA VAL A 699 27.77 -33.03 -13.72
C VAL A 699 27.17 -31.64 -13.92
N THR A 700 27.66 -30.90 -14.91
CA THR A 700 27.15 -29.57 -15.25
C THR A 700 26.15 -29.67 -16.39
N HIS A 701 24.96 -29.13 -16.17
CA HIS A 701 23.93 -28.93 -17.18
C HIS A 701 23.79 -27.42 -17.44
N ILE A 702 23.78 -27.04 -18.73
CA ILE A 702 23.51 -25.69 -19.19
C ILE A 702 22.21 -25.77 -19.99
N PRO A 703 21.12 -25.13 -19.53
CA PRO A 703 19.84 -25.24 -20.22
C PRO A 703 19.89 -24.56 -21.58
N SER A 704 19.36 -25.23 -22.60
CA SER A 704 19.24 -24.67 -23.96
C SER A 704 17.80 -24.28 -24.25
N VAL A 705 17.40 -23.08 -23.84
CA VAL A 705 16.06 -22.52 -24.12
C VAL A 705 16.09 -21.60 -25.33
N GLN A 706 15.41 -22.00 -26.41
CA GLN A 706 15.20 -21.16 -27.59
C GLN A 706 13.92 -20.35 -27.43
N ARG A 707 13.92 -19.10 -27.90
CA ARG A 707 12.79 -18.17 -27.74
C ARG A 707 12.46 -17.47 -29.06
N ASP A 708 11.19 -17.10 -29.22
CA ASP A 708 10.77 -16.18 -30.27
C ASP A 708 11.15 -14.73 -29.92
N ALA A 709 10.94 -13.82 -30.87
CA ALA A 709 11.33 -12.41 -30.71
C ALA A 709 10.59 -11.68 -29.57
N SER A 710 9.48 -12.23 -29.07
CA SER A 710 8.74 -11.69 -27.91
C SER A 710 9.17 -12.32 -26.58
N GLY A 711 10.13 -13.23 -26.60
CA GLY A 711 10.66 -13.93 -25.44
C GLY A 711 9.89 -15.20 -25.06
N LEU A 712 8.86 -15.62 -25.81
CA LEU A 712 8.19 -16.90 -25.54
C LEU A 712 9.10 -18.06 -25.95
N PRO A 713 9.21 -19.11 -25.12
CA PRO A 713 10.07 -20.25 -25.44
C PRO A 713 9.46 -21.06 -26.59
N THR A 714 10.29 -21.45 -27.55
CA THR A 714 9.90 -22.28 -28.70
C THR A 714 10.48 -23.69 -28.60
N ALA A 715 11.59 -23.85 -27.88
CA ALA A 715 12.17 -25.15 -27.57
C ALA A 715 12.95 -25.09 -26.25
N ILE A 716 13.02 -26.22 -25.56
CA ILE A 716 13.90 -26.46 -24.40
C ILE A 716 14.33 -27.92 -24.46
N ASP A 717 15.65 -28.14 -24.44
CA ASP A 717 16.26 -29.47 -24.56
C ASP A 717 15.63 -30.26 -25.71
N ASP A 718 14.99 -31.40 -25.46
CA ASP A 718 14.38 -32.26 -26.50
C ASP A 718 12.91 -31.97 -26.83
N HIS A 719 12.37 -30.86 -26.30
CA HIS A 719 10.97 -30.47 -26.46
C HIS A 719 10.80 -29.22 -27.34
N LEU A 720 9.76 -29.22 -28.17
CA LEU A 720 9.24 -28.08 -28.91
C LEU A 720 7.93 -27.60 -28.25
N LEU A 721 7.79 -26.29 -28.08
CA LEU A 721 6.67 -25.66 -27.38
C LEU A 721 5.81 -24.86 -28.35
N VAL A 722 4.49 -25.08 -28.29
CA VAL A 722 3.50 -24.35 -29.09
C VAL A 722 2.59 -23.57 -28.16
N TYR A 723 2.35 -22.30 -28.49
CA TYR A 723 1.53 -21.38 -27.71
C TYR A 723 0.26 -21.03 -28.48
N GLY A 724 -0.87 -20.92 -27.75
CA GLY A 724 -2.15 -20.46 -28.30
C GLY A 724 -2.25 -18.92 -28.42
N PRO A 725 -3.39 -18.38 -28.90
CA PRO A 725 -3.58 -16.94 -29.06
C PRO A 725 -3.46 -16.13 -27.76
N GLN A 726 -3.93 -16.64 -26.61
CA GLN A 726 -3.69 -16.06 -25.28
C GLN A 726 -2.23 -16.17 -24.78
N ARG A 727 -1.28 -16.58 -25.63
CA ARG A 727 0.14 -16.76 -25.26
C ARG A 727 0.34 -17.70 -24.07
N ARG A 728 -0.54 -18.71 -23.91
CA ARG A 728 -0.38 -19.85 -22.99
C ARG A 728 0.10 -21.09 -23.74
N LEU A 729 0.90 -21.92 -23.07
CA LEU A 729 1.46 -23.17 -23.62
C LEU A 729 0.32 -24.12 -23.99
N SER A 730 0.06 -24.34 -25.28
CA SER A 730 -1.05 -25.17 -25.75
C SER A 730 -0.61 -26.59 -26.07
N GLN A 731 0.65 -26.80 -26.48
CA GLN A 731 1.17 -28.12 -26.80
C GLN A 731 2.67 -28.22 -26.49
N VAL A 732 3.08 -29.42 -26.12
CA VAL A 732 4.48 -29.85 -26.06
C VAL A 732 4.65 -31.04 -27.01
N LEU A 733 5.65 -30.95 -27.86
CA LEU A 733 6.03 -31.99 -28.81
C LEU A 733 7.46 -32.42 -28.49
N HIS A 734 7.78 -33.69 -28.70
CA HIS A 734 9.17 -34.11 -28.78
C HIS A 734 9.76 -33.60 -30.10
N LYS A 735 11.07 -33.33 -30.17
CA LYS A 735 11.73 -32.87 -31.41
C LYS A 735 11.59 -33.83 -32.61
N THR A 736 11.28 -35.11 -32.36
CA THR A 736 10.94 -36.09 -33.42
C THR A 736 9.55 -35.87 -34.01
N GLY A 737 8.75 -34.93 -33.49
CA GLY A 737 7.42 -34.58 -33.97
C GLY A 737 6.27 -35.27 -33.24
N SER A 738 6.54 -36.21 -32.33
CA SER A 738 5.50 -36.90 -31.56
C SER A 738 4.93 -35.99 -30.45
N MET A 739 3.60 -35.96 -30.31
CA MET A 739 2.94 -35.17 -29.28
C MET A 739 3.17 -35.75 -27.88
N VAL A 740 3.63 -34.90 -26.96
CA VAL A 740 3.86 -35.24 -25.55
C VAL A 740 2.61 -34.93 -24.74
N ALA A 741 2.13 -33.68 -24.82
CA ALA A 741 0.90 -33.24 -24.17
C ALA A 741 0.25 -32.07 -24.92
N ARG A 742 -1.07 -31.98 -24.79
CA ARG A 742 -1.89 -30.83 -25.24
C ARG A 742 -2.68 -30.29 -24.06
N TYR A 743 -2.84 -28.97 -24.03
CA TYR A 743 -3.48 -28.23 -22.95
C TYR A 743 -4.58 -27.32 -23.48
N LEU A 744 -5.67 -27.23 -22.73
CA LEU A 744 -6.73 -26.24 -22.96
C LEU A 744 -6.76 -25.28 -21.79
N HIS A 745 -7.09 -24.01 -22.09
CA HIS A 745 -7.17 -22.96 -21.10
C HIS A 745 -8.50 -22.21 -21.17
N ASP A 746 -8.91 -21.62 -20.05
CA ASP A 746 -10.03 -20.69 -19.99
C ASP A 746 -9.55 -19.23 -20.18
N ALA A 747 -10.49 -18.28 -20.04
CA ALA A 747 -10.24 -16.83 -20.16
C ALA A 747 -9.27 -16.28 -19.11
N PHE A 748 -8.98 -17.09 -18.10
CA PHE A 748 -8.24 -16.77 -16.90
C PHE A 748 -6.80 -17.30 -16.97
N GLY A 749 -6.54 -18.15 -17.96
CA GLY A 749 -5.24 -18.76 -18.17
C GLY A 749 -5.05 -20.06 -17.39
N HIS A 750 -6.09 -20.55 -16.70
CA HIS A 750 -6.07 -21.85 -16.04
C HIS A 750 -5.96 -22.98 -17.05
N ARG A 751 -5.13 -23.97 -16.76
CA ARG A 751 -5.14 -25.23 -17.50
C ARG A 751 -6.35 -26.05 -17.10
N ILE A 752 -7.42 -26.05 -17.89
CA ILE A 752 -8.69 -26.74 -17.62
C ILE A 752 -8.72 -28.18 -18.13
N ALA A 753 -7.83 -28.54 -19.07
CA ALA A 753 -7.66 -29.90 -19.55
C ALA A 753 -6.22 -30.17 -20.00
N LYS A 754 -5.80 -31.42 -19.84
CA LYS A 754 -4.56 -31.97 -20.37
C LYS A 754 -4.85 -33.30 -21.06
N ILE A 755 -4.27 -33.49 -22.25
CA ILE A 755 -4.42 -34.68 -23.06
C ILE A 755 -3.04 -35.19 -23.44
N SER A 756 -2.75 -36.45 -23.11
CA SER A 756 -1.55 -37.18 -23.52
C SER A 756 -1.91 -38.52 -24.14
N ALA A 757 -0.91 -39.31 -24.56
CA ALA A 757 -1.14 -40.57 -25.26
C ALA A 757 -1.95 -41.58 -24.45
N ASN A 758 -1.78 -41.57 -23.12
CA ASN A 758 -2.33 -42.58 -22.23
C ASN A 758 -3.30 -42.02 -21.20
N THR A 759 -3.45 -40.70 -21.08
CA THR A 759 -4.34 -40.08 -20.08
C THR A 759 -4.99 -38.80 -20.60
N ARG A 760 -6.25 -38.59 -20.21
CA ARG A 760 -6.86 -37.26 -20.17
C ARG A 760 -7.10 -36.88 -18.72
N ARG A 761 -6.80 -35.62 -18.40
CA ARG A 761 -7.12 -35.01 -17.10
C ARG A 761 -7.88 -33.71 -17.31
N ASP A 762 -9.01 -33.58 -16.64
CA ASP A 762 -9.76 -32.34 -16.56
C ASP A 762 -9.57 -31.71 -15.18
N TYR A 763 -9.36 -30.39 -15.15
CA TYR A 763 -9.02 -29.63 -13.96
C TYR A 763 -10.14 -28.64 -13.63
N PHE A 764 -10.44 -28.50 -12.35
CA PHE A 764 -11.54 -27.68 -11.85
C PHE A 764 -11.01 -26.67 -10.84
N TYR A 765 -11.26 -25.39 -11.12
CA TYR A 765 -10.74 -24.29 -10.32
C TYR A 765 -11.87 -23.56 -9.61
N LEU A 766 -11.60 -23.13 -8.39
CA LEU A 766 -12.44 -22.22 -7.62
C LEU A 766 -11.50 -21.29 -6.87
N ASN A 767 -11.70 -19.98 -7.04
CA ASN A 767 -10.80 -18.96 -6.49
C ASN A 767 -9.33 -19.28 -6.82
N GLU A 768 -9.09 -19.74 -8.06
CA GLU A 768 -7.76 -20.01 -8.63
C GLU A 768 -6.95 -21.12 -8.02
N GLN A 769 -7.58 -21.84 -7.12
CA GLN A 769 -7.04 -23.07 -6.60
C GLN A 769 -7.58 -24.23 -7.42
N LEU A 770 -6.70 -25.16 -7.78
CA LEU A 770 -7.10 -26.45 -8.29
C LEU A 770 -7.82 -27.21 -7.16
N VAL A 771 -9.16 -27.28 -7.24
CA VAL A 771 -10.00 -27.89 -6.20
C VAL A 771 -10.44 -29.30 -6.53
N ALA A 772 -10.44 -29.69 -7.81
CA ALA A 772 -10.75 -31.07 -8.20
C ALA A 772 -10.12 -31.44 -9.54
N GLU A 773 -10.00 -32.74 -9.77
CA GLU A 773 -9.56 -33.32 -11.04
C GLU A 773 -10.32 -34.60 -11.40
N SER A 774 -10.44 -34.83 -12.69
CA SER A 774 -11.01 -36.05 -13.27
C SER A 774 -9.96 -36.79 -14.07
N HIS A 775 -9.84 -38.10 -13.85
CA HIS A 775 -8.95 -38.99 -14.59
C HIS A 775 -9.75 -39.86 -15.53
N TYR A 776 -9.38 -39.85 -16.81
CA TYR A 776 -9.99 -40.70 -17.83
C TYR A 776 -8.91 -41.43 -18.64
N ALA A 777 -9.21 -42.68 -19.04
CA ALA A 777 -8.48 -43.30 -20.13
C ALA A 777 -8.79 -42.54 -21.44
N PRO A 778 -7.80 -42.19 -22.26
CA PRO A 778 -8.05 -41.53 -23.53
C PRO A 778 -8.71 -42.52 -24.49
N GLU A 779 -9.74 -42.10 -25.22
CA GLU A 779 -10.30 -42.90 -26.31
C GLU A 779 -9.28 -43.06 -27.45
N ALA A 780 -9.32 -44.19 -28.14
CA ALA A 780 -8.49 -44.46 -29.31
C ALA A 780 -8.65 -43.35 -30.38
N GLY A 781 -7.57 -42.63 -30.68
CA GLY A 781 -7.54 -41.60 -31.73
C GLY A 781 -7.62 -40.14 -31.25
N MET A 782 -7.67 -39.86 -29.93
CA MET A 782 -7.70 -38.48 -29.40
C MET A 782 -6.50 -37.62 -29.80
N LEU A 783 -5.31 -38.21 -29.96
CA LEU A 783 -4.11 -37.47 -30.40
C LEU A 783 -4.24 -36.94 -31.85
N ASN A 784 -5.08 -37.56 -32.68
CA ASN A 784 -5.14 -37.33 -34.13
C ASN A 784 -6.42 -36.62 -34.63
N ARG A 785 -7.49 -36.54 -33.83
CA ARG A 785 -8.82 -36.08 -34.31
C ARG A 785 -8.95 -34.58 -34.62
N ASP A 786 -8.03 -33.73 -34.14
CA ASP A 786 -8.14 -32.27 -34.27
C ASP A 786 -7.11 -31.61 -35.20
N HIS A 787 -6.40 -32.38 -36.02
CA HIS A 787 -5.49 -31.79 -37.02
C HIS A 787 -6.20 -30.91 -38.07
N SER A 788 -7.53 -30.96 -38.18
CA SER A 788 -8.31 -30.26 -39.20
C SER A 788 -9.19 -29.09 -38.71
N ARG A 789 -9.26 -28.81 -37.39
CA ARG A 789 -10.10 -27.72 -36.85
C ARG A 789 -9.37 -26.47 -36.37
N ALA A 790 -8.04 -26.48 -36.34
CA ALA A 790 -7.23 -25.30 -36.04
C ALA A 790 -7.17 -24.27 -37.20
N THR A 791 -7.82 -24.55 -38.32
CA THR A 791 -7.97 -23.65 -39.47
C THR A 791 -9.43 -23.59 -39.91
N ALA A 792 -10.25 -22.75 -39.28
CA ALA A 792 -11.53 -22.35 -39.85
C ALA A 792 -11.55 -20.82 -39.95
N SER A 793 -11.49 -20.34 -41.21
CA SER A 793 -11.64 -18.92 -41.58
C SER A 793 -12.95 -18.32 -41.05
N PRO A 794 -12.97 -17.03 -40.72
CA PRO A 794 -14.13 -16.36 -40.15
C PRO A 794 -15.03 -15.76 -41.24
N HIS A 795 -15.70 -16.57 -42.07
CA HIS A 795 -16.79 -16.07 -42.92
C HIS A 795 -17.71 -17.22 -43.34
N THR A 796 -18.89 -17.34 -42.72
CA THR A 796 -20.21 -17.46 -43.38
C THR A 796 -21.33 -17.58 -42.35
N THR A 797 -22.48 -17.08 -42.79
CA THR A 797 -23.79 -16.90 -42.15
C THR A 797 -24.40 -18.16 -41.55
N GLU A 798 -25.24 -17.95 -40.53
CA GLU A 798 -26.26 -18.84 -39.96
C GLU A 798 -26.45 -20.19 -40.67
N ALA A 799 -25.91 -21.25 -40.06
CA ALA A 799 -26.41 -22.60 -40.22
C ALA A 799 -26.68 -23.18 -38.84
N GLN A 800 -27.95 -23.48 -38.56
CA GLN A 800 -28.39 -24.22 -37.37
C GLN A 800 -27.57 -25.52 -37.22
N PRO A 801 -27.03 -25.85 -36.04
CA PRO A 801 -26.48 -27.18 -35.81
C PRO A 801 -27.63 -28.19 -35.81
N ALA A 802 -27.53 -29.18 -36.68
CA ALA A 802 -28.41 -30.32 -36.73
C ALA A 802 -28.51 -30.99 -35.35
N ASP A 803 -29.74 -31.32 -34.99
CA ASP A 803 -30.20 -32.03 -33.81
C ASP A 803 -29.53 -33.41 -33.71
N ARG A 804 -28.33 -33.46 -33.13
CA ARG A 804 -27.82 -34.66 -32.47
C ARG A 804 -28.05 -34.43 -30.99
N SER A 805 -28.98 -35.19 -30.41
CA SER A 805 -29.25 -35.25 -28.99
C SER A 805 -27.94 -35.49 -28.23
N ALA A 806 -27.29 -34.42 -27.79
CA ALA A 806 -26.09 -34.48 -26.97
C ALA A 806 -26.53 -34.99 -25.59
N THR A 807 -26.36 -36.28 -25.34
CA THR A 807 -26.48 -36.86 -24.01
C THR A 807 -25.49 -36.14 -23.10
N GLU A 808 -25.96 -35.46 -22.05
CA GLU A 808 -25.11 -34.83 -21.05
C GLU A 808 -24.25 -35.92 -20.37
N GLN A 809 -22.91 -35.77 -20.37
CA GLN A 809 -22.07 -36.68 -19.60
C GLN A 809 -22.26 -36.40 -18.10
N PRO A 810 -22.43 -37.43 -17.26
CA PRO A 810 -22.38 -37.24 -15.82
C PRO A 810 -20.98 -36.78 -15.41
N LEU A 811 -20.91 -35.71 -14.61
CA LEU A 811 -19.66 -35.24 -14.01
C LEU A 811 -19.02 -36.38 -13.20
N ALA A 812 -17.77 -36.74 -13.52
CA ALA A 812 -17.02 -37.76 -12.82
C ALA A 812 -15.75 -37.18 -12.21
N ILE A 813 -15.87 -36.57 -11.03
CA ILE A 813 -14.70 -36.13 -10.25
C ILE A 813 -14.05 -37.36 -9.63
N SER A 814 -12.74 -37.50 -9.86
CA SER A 814 -11.94 -38.61 -9.32
C SER A 814 -11.23 -38.22 -8.03
N ARG A 815 -10.87 -36.93 -7.88
CA ARG A 815 -10.20 -36.39 -6.71
C ARG A 815 -10.66 -34.98 -6.40
N ARG A 816 -10.82 -34.70 -5.10
CA ARG A 816 -11.07 -33.35 -4.58
C ARG A 816 -10.00 -32.96 -3.56
N TYR A 817 -9.42 -31.80 -3.78
CA TYR A 817 -8.45 -31.18 -2.89
C TYR A 817 -9.16 -30.22 -1.93
N ILE A 818 -8.86 -30.32 -0.64
CA ILE A 818 -9.48 -29.52 0.41
C ILE A 818 -8.42 -28.62 1.03
N TYR A 819 -8.69 -27.32 1.03
CA TYR A 819 -7.78 -26.29 1.50
C TYR A 819 -8.28 -25.61 2.77
N ALA A 820 -7.35 -25.28 3.66
CA ALA A 820 -7.52 -24.34 4.76
C ALA A 820 -6.70 -23.07 4.42
N GLY A 821 -7.36 -22.07 3.82
CA GLY A 821 -6.66 -20.93 3.20
C GLY A 821 -5.80 -21.39 2.02
N PRO A 822 -4.49 -21.07 1.96
CA PRO A 822 -3.59 -21.59 0.93
C PRO A 822 -3.05 -23.01 1.25
N THR A 823 -3.33 -23.55 2.44
CA THR A 823 -2.73 -24.81 2.90
C THR A 823 -3.60 -26.00 2.50
N LEU A 824 -3.01 -26.96 1.79
CA LEU A 824 -3.68 -28.21 1.46
C LEU A 824 -3.78 -29.10 2.70
N VAL A 825 -4.99 -29.52 3.08
CA VAL A 825 -5.24 -30.27 4.33
C VAL A 825 -5.96 -31.60 4.12
N GLY A 826 -6.65 -31.77 3.00
CA GLY A 826 -7.41 -32.99 2.73
C GLY A 826 -7.44 -33.36 1.25
N LEU A 827 -7.64 -34.65 1.00
CA LEU A 827 -7.87 -35.21 -0.33
C LEU A 827 -8.98 -36.26 -0.24
N ILE A 828 -10.03 -36.08 -1.03
CA ILE A 828 -11.05 -37.11 -1.24
C ILE A 828 -10.71 -37.82 -2.54
N VAL A 829 -10.65 -39.15 -2.49
CA VAL A 829 -10.50 -40.00 -3.68
C VAL A 829 -11.81 -40.74 -3.91
N TYR A 830 -12.39 -40.54 -5.09
CA TYR A 830 -13.60 -41.22 -5.54
C TYR A 830 -13.17 -42.41 -6.42
N PRO A 831 -13.39 -43.66 -6.00
CA PRO A 831 -13.02 -44.83 -6.79
C PRO A 831 -13.91 -44.93 -8.05
N ASP A 832 -13.31 -45.42 -9.13
CA ASP A 832 -14.00 -45.63 -10.39
C ASP A 832 -15.17 -46.60 -10.21
N SER A 833 -16.39 -46.16 -10.54
CA SER A 833 -17.54 -47.03 -10.59
C SER A 833 -17.49 -47.85 -11.88
N LEU A 834 -16.92 -49.05 -11.83
CA LEU A 834 -17.05 -50.02 -12.91
C LEU A 834 -18.54 -50.42 -13.03
N PRO A 835 -19.14 -50.42 -14.24
CA PRO A 835 -20.52 -50.86 -14.44
C PRO A 835 -20.71 -52.29 -13.88
N GLY A 836 -21.62 -52.47 -12.92
CA GLY A 836 -21.93 -53.77 -12.31
C GLY A 836 -21.11 -54.14 -11.06
N SER A 837 -20.20 -53.29 -10.58
CA SER A 837 -19.51 -53.46 -9.29
C SER A 837 -20.19 -52.67 -8.16
N GLN A 838 -20.14 -53.18 -6.91
CA GLN A 838 -20.52 -52.36 -5.75
C GLN A 838 -19.57 -51.15 -5.69
N ARG A 839 -20.14 -49.94 -5.64
CA ARG A 839 -19.36 -48.70 -5.59
C ARG A 839 -18.61 -48.65 -4.27
N GLU A 840 -17.29 -48.85 -4.31
CA GLU A 840 -16.43 -48.65 -3.14
C GLU A 840 -16.67 -47.23 -2.58
N PRO A 841 -16.72 -47.05 -1.25
CA PRO A 841 -16.96 -45.74 -0.66
C PRO A 841 -15.79 -44.80 -0.97
N ALA A 842 -16.11 -43.52 -1.20
CA ALA A 842 -15.09 -42.48 -1.36
C ALA A 842 -14.24 -42.37 -0.08
N GLN A 843 -12.94 -42.16 -0.25
CA GLN A 843 -11.96 -42.21 0.83
C GLN A 843 -11.38 -40.82 1.10
N LEU A 844 -11.40 -40.41 2.38
CA LEU A 844 -10.78 -39.18 2.86
C LEU A 844 -9.36 -39.44 3.37
N TYR A 845 -8.41 -38.68 2.84
CA TYR A 845 -7.01 -38.68 3.23
C TYR A 845 -6.64 -37.33 3.84
N ALA A 846 -5.77 -37.37 4.86
CA ALA A 846 -5.18 -36.18 5.47
C ALA A 846 -3.87 -35.82 4.75
N ILE A 847 -3.72 -34.56 4.33
CA ILE A 847 -2.51 -34.03 3.72
C ILE A 847 -1.76 -33.15 4.73
N HIS A 848 -0.47 -33.42 4.88
CA HIS A 848 0.44 -32.73 5.79
C HIS A 848 1.48 -31.97 4.97
N THR A 849 1.58 -30.67 5.19
CA THR A 849 2.45 -29.76 4.45
C THR A 849 3.62 -29.27 5.31
N ASP A 850 4.69 -28.80 4.67
CA ASP A 850 5.76 -28.09 5.35
C ASP A 850 5.44 -26.60 5.60
N LEU A 851 6.38 -25.85 6.18
CA LEU A 851 6.19 -24.45 6.56
C LEU A 851 5.91 -23.49 5.39
N VAL A 852 6.25 -23.88 4.15
CA VAL A 852 5.90 -23.11 2.95
C VAL A 852 4.65 -23.65 2.24
N GLY A 853 3.96 -24.62 2.85
CA GLY A 853 2.73 -25.21 2.31
C GLY A 853 2.95 -26.32 1.28
N ALA A 854 4.18 -26.83 1.11
CA ALA A 854 4.44 -27.94 0.19
C ALA A 854 3.96 -29.26 0.81
N PRO A 855 3.12 -30.08 0.13
CA PRO A 855 2.71 -31.38 0.65
C PRO A 855 3.91 -32.29 0.86
N ARG A 856 4.11 -32.79 2.08
CA ARG A 856 5.20 -33.72 2.41
C ARG A 856 4.73 -35.14 2.63
N LEU A 857 3.53 -35.29 3.17
CA LEU A 857 3.02 -36.56 3.64
C LEU A 857 1.49 -36.63 3.48
N VAL A 858 0.98 -37.79 3.10
CA VAL A 858 -0.45 -38.10 3.07
C VAL A 858 -0.70 -39.36 3.90
N THR A 859 -1.70 -39.33 4.76
CA THR A 859 -2.08 -40.45 5.65
C THR A 859 -3.54 -40.84 5.49
N ASP A 860 -3.86 -42.13 5.61
CA ASP A 860 -5.25 -42.61 5.65
C ASP A 860 -5.89 -42.54 7.05
N SER A 861 -7.13 -43.03 7.15
CA SER A 861 -7.91 -43.09 8.39
C SER A 861 -7.29 -43.95 9.48
N THR A 862 -6.36 -44.86 9.13
CA THR A 862 -5.61 -45.71 10.07
C THR A 862 -4.22 -45.14 10.40
N GLN A 863 -3.97 -43.87 10.03
CA GLN A 863 -2.70 -43.15 10.22
C GLN A 863 -1.53 -43.71 9.41
N ARG A 864 -1.77 -44.63 8.47
CA ARG A 864 -0.71 -45.18 7.62
C ARG A 864 -0.29 -44.18 6.57
N ILE A 865 1.02 -44.15 6.28
CA ILE A 865 1.61 -43.33 5.23
C ILE A 865 1.21 -43.88 3.85
N ARG A 866 0.48 -43.08 3.07
CA ARG A 866 0.00 -43.43 1.72
C ARG A 866 0.72 -42.68 0.62
N TRP A 867 1.36 -41.54 0.95
CA TRP A 867 2.32 -40.87 0.09
C TRP A 867 3.31 -40.09 0.96
N LEU A 868 4.60 -40.18 0.67
CA LEU A 868 5.67 -39.40 1.29
C LEU A 868 6.61 -38.91 0.19
N ALA A 869 7.02 -37.64 0.22
CA ALA A 869 7.94 -37.10 -0.77
C ALA A 869 9.09 -36.26 -0.18
N ALA A 870 10.25 -36.43 -0.80
CA ALA A 870 11.40 -35.55 -0.64
C ALA A 870 11.33 -34.44 -1.70
N TYR A 871 11.84 -33.24 -1.39
CA TYR A 871 11.83 -32.12 -2.32
C TYR A 871 13.26 -31.66 -2.60
N SER A 872 13.58 -31.41 -3.86
CA SER A 872 14.78 -30.66 -4.21
C SER A 872 14.66 -29.20 -3.74
N PRO A 873 15.78 -28.47 -3.62
CA PRO A 873 15.73 -27.04 -3.33
C PRO A 873 14.89 -26.26 -4.33
N GLY A 874 14.84 -26.69 -5.60
CA GLY A 874 14.00 -26.10 -6.65
C GLY A 874 12.53 -26.55 -6.62
N GLY A 875 12.10 -27.35 -5.64
CA GLY A 875 10.71 -27.76 -5.48
C GLY A 875 10.29 -29.02 -6.25
N GLU A 876 11.23 -29.75 -6.87
CA GLU A 876 10.94 -31.04 -7.50
C GLU A 876 10.66 -32.11 -6.44
N ALA A 877 9.53 -32.81 -6.52
CA ALA A 877 9.15 -33.82 -5.54
C ALA A 877 9.46 -35.25 -6.01
N THR A 878 10.12 -36.05 -5.18
CA THR A 878 10.35 -37.49 -5.40
C THR A 878 9.59 -38.31 -4.38
N ARG A 879 8.71 -39.22 -4.83
CA ARG A 879 7.99 -40.15 -3.93
C ARG A 879 8.97 -41.12 -3.27
N ILE A 880 8.95 -41.17 -1.94
CA ILE A 880 9.81 -42.01 -1.09
C ILE A 880 9.08 -43.26 -0.61
N ALA A 881 7.79 -43.13 -0.26
CA ALA A 881 6.97 -44.24 0.23
C ALA A 881 5.49 -44.04 -0.11
N GLY A 882 4.70 -45.12 0.04
CA GLY A 882 3.26 -45.13 -0.21
C GLY A 882 2.87 -45.52 -1.64
N ASP A 883 1.58 -45.77 -1.81
CA ASP A 883 0.91 -46.26 -3.03
C ASP A 883 0.04 -45.19 -3.72
N LEU A 884 -0.23 -44.07 -3.05
CA LEU A 884 -0.97 -42.93 -3.62
C LEU A 884 -0.05 -42.05 -4.49
N THR A 885 -0.64 -41.25 -5.37
CA THR A 885 0.05 -40.20 -6.13
C THR A 885 -0.57 -38.84 -5.84
N LEU A 886 0.27 -37.81 -5.73
CA LEU A 886 -0.15 -36.43 -5.55
C LEU A 886 0.65 -35.54 -6.51
N ASP A 887 -0.06 -34.78 -7.34
CA ASP A 887 0.55 -33.93 -8.37
C ASP A 887 0.67 -32.46 -7.96
N LEU A 888 0.04 -32.05 -6.87
CA LEU A 888 0.28 -30.73 -6.27
C LEU A 888 1.71 -30.62 -5.71
N ARG A 889 2.35 -29.45 -5.89
CA ARG A 889 3.76 -29.19 -5.53
C ARG A 889 3.85 -28.03 -4.52
N LEU A 890 4.67 -27.01 -4.78
CA LEU A 890 4.61 -25.77 -4.01
C LEU A 890 3.22 -25.12 -4.21
N PRO A 891 2.77 -24.22 -3.32
CA PRO A 891 1.47 -23.57 -3.49
C PRO A 891 1.29 -22.97 -4.90
N GLY A 892 0.15 -23.28 -5.52
CA GLY A 892 -0.17 -22.88 -6.91
C GLY A 892 0.30 -23.85 -8.01
N GLN A 893 1.19 -24.80 -7.70
CA GLN A 893 1.86 -25.63 -8.70
C GLN A 893 1.23 -27.02 -8.89
N VAL A 894 1.02 -27.39 -10.15
CA VAL A 894 0.53 -28.72 -10.57
C VAL A 894 1.58 -29.41 -11.45
N PHE A 895 2.10 -30.53 -11.00
CA PHE A 895 3.08 -31.33 -11.73
C PHE A 895 2.51 -31.94 -13.01
N ASP A 896 3.29 -31.81 -14.07
CA ASP A 896 3.06 -32.44 -15.35
C ASP A 896 4.02 -33.62 -15.54
N ALA A 897 3.52 -34.85 -15.40
CA ALA A 897 4.34 -36.05 -15.49
C ALA A 897 4.99 -36.29 -16.86
N GLU A 898 4.44 -35.73 -17.92
CA GLU A 898 4.88 -35.95 -19.30
C GLU A 898 6.09 -35.07 -19.65
N THR A 899 6.26 -33.95 -18.96
CA THR A 899 7.38 -33.02 -19.17
C THR A 899 8.31 -32.91 -17.96
N GLY A 900 7.84 -33.27 -16.77
CA GLY A 900 8.53 -33.02 -15.51
C GLY A 900 8.38 -31.57 -14.98
N TRP A 901 7.61 -30.72 -15.67
CA TRP A 901 7.44 -29.31 -15.30
C TRP A 901 6.22 -29.09 -14.43
N HIS A 902 6.14 -27.92 -13.81
CA HIS A 902 5.00 -27.52 -13.01
C HIS A 902 4.21 -26.44 -13.74
N ASP A 903 2.93 -26.66 -13.96
CA ASP A 903 2.01 -25.59 -14.33
C ASP A 903 1.77 -24.72 -13.09
N ASN A 904 2.05 -23.43 -13.20
CA ASN A 904 1.84 -22.46 -12.13
C ASN A 904 0.95 -21.32 -12.65
N LEU A 905 -0.30 -21.67 -12.92
CA LEU A 905 -1.37 -20.82 -13.46
C LEU A 905 -1.02 -20.13 -14.78
N LEU A 906 -0.31 -18.99 -14.72
CA LEU A 906 -0.01 -18.14 -15.88
C LEU A 906 1.37 -18.43 -16.49
N ARG A 907 2.19 -19.26 -15.85
CA ARG A 907 3.55 -19.60 -16.30
C ARG A 907 3.87 -21.06 -16.03
N THR A 908 4.83 -21.58 -16.78
CA THR A 908 5.38 -22.92 -16.63
C THR A 908 6.67 -22.82 -15.82
N TYR A 909 6.70 -23.45 -14.65
CA TYR A 909 7.86 -23.49 -13.77
C TYR A 909 8.65 -24.78 -14.00
N VAL A 910 9.97 -24.66 -14.17
CA VAL A 910 10.86 -25.82 -14.29
C VAL A 910 11.68 -25.95 -13.02
N PRO A 911 11.36 -26.91 -12.13
CA PRO A 911 12.00 -27.01 -10.82
C PRO A 911 13.50 -27.35 -10.93
N GLU A 912 13.90 -28.07 -11.98
CA GLU A 912 15.31 -28.36 -12.24
C GLU A 912 16.11 -27.07 -12.49
N LEU A 913 15.52 -26.11 -13.21
CA LEU A 913 16.14 -24.83 -13.53
C LEU A 913 15.93 -23.79 -12.43
N GLY A 914 14.90 -23.96 -11.59
CA GLY A 914 14.52 -23.02 -10.54
C GLY A 914 13.96 -21.69 -11.07
N GLN A 915 13.39 -21.69 -12.28
CA GLN A 915 12.88 -20.49 -12.96
C GLN A 915 11.58 -20.77 -13.74
N TYR A 916 10.89 -19.70 -14.15
CA TYR A 916 9.83 -19.77 -15.14
C TYR A 916 10.39 -19.90 -16.56
N LEU A 917 9.63 -20.54 -17.45
CA LEU A 917 9.95 -20.58 -18.88
C LEU A 917 9.54 -19.29 -19.57
N GLU A 918 8.36 -18.74 -19.27
CA GLU A 918 7.83 -17.53 -19.89
C GLU A 918 8.28 -16.28 -19.11
N PRO A 919 8.65 -15.18 -19.81
CA PRO A 919 8.83 -13.89 -19.16
C PRO A 919 7.55 -13.48 -18.43
N ASP A 920 7.71 -12.73 -17.33
CA ASP A 920 6.58 -12.22 -16.56
C ASP A 920 5.59 -11.46 -17.46
N PRO A 921 4.32 -11.91 -17.56
CA PRO A 921 3.33 -11.29 -18.45
C PRO A 921 3.03 -9.83 -18.09
N LEU A 922 3.33 -9.41 -16.84
CA LEU A 922 3.25 -8.04 -16.36
C LEU A 922 4.23 -7.09 -17.05
N GLY A 923 5.38 -7.61 -17.48
CA GLY A 923 6.49 -6.81 -17.97
C GLY A 923 7.34 -6.17 -16.86
N PRO A 924 8.17 -5.17 -17.20
CA PRO A 924 9.19 -4.63 -16.31
C PRO A 924 8.63 -3.77 -15.18
N VAL A 925 8.94 -4.15 -13.94
CA VAL A 925 8.69 -3.36 -12.73
C VAL A 925 10.01 -3.24 -11.93
N PRO A 926 10.27 -2.09 -11.27
CA PRO A 926 11.34 -1.97 -10.27
C PRO A 926 11.52 -3.21 -9.38
N GLY A 927 12.74 -3.77 -9.37
CA GLY A 927 13.11 -4.89 -8.51
C GLY A 927 12.66 -6.27 -8.99
N SER A 928 11.83 -6.38 -10.04
CA SER A 928 11.38 -7.68 -10.56
C SER A 928 12.42 -8.30 -11.50
N GLN A 929 12.38 -9.63 -11.61
CA GLN A 929 13.17 -10.43 -12.54
C GLN A 929 12.22 -11.07 -13.55
N ALA A 930 12.54 -10.97 -14.84
CA ALA A 930 11.64 -11.45 -15.89
C ALA A 930 11.33 -12.96 -15.82
N LEU A 931 12.27 -13.78 -15.36
CA LEU A 931 12.14 -15.25 -15.34
C LEU A 931 12.25 -15.87 -13.93
N GLY A 932 12.50 -15.04 -12.91
CA GLY A 932 12.75 -15.52 -11.56
C GLY A 932 11.50 -16.06 -10.87
N TYR A 933 11.65 -17.12 -10.07
CA TYR A 933 10.63 -17.61 -9.15
C TYR A 933 11.02 -17.26 -7.71
N ALA A 934 10.14 -16.62 -6.96
CA ALA A 934 10.28 -16.41 -5.52
C ALA A 934 11.67 -15.86 -5.10
N ALA A 935 12.22 -14.91 -5.89
CA ALA A 935 13.58 -14.36 -5.74
C ALA A 935 14.71 -15.41 -5.65
N GLN A 936 14.56 -16.54 -6.34
CA GLN A 936 15.43 -17.73 -6.26
C GLN A 936 15.52 -18.33 -4.85
N GLN A 937 14.44 -18.20 -4.06
CA GLN A 937 14.32 -18.75 -2.71
C GLN A 937 13.02 -19.57 -2.52
N PRO A 938 12.77 -20.60 -3.35
CA PRO A 938 11.56 -21.43 -3.36
C PRO A 938 11.24 -22.17 -2.04
N ARG A 939 12.21 -22.25 -1.11
CA ARG A 939 12.05 -22.88 0.22
C ARG A 939 11.71 -21.87 1.33
N ARG A 940 11.69 -20.58 1.03
CA ARG A 940 11.34 -19.49 1.97
C ARG A 940 10.16 -18.66 1.49
N HIS A 941 10.05 -18.49 0.19
CA HIS A 941 9.03 -17.68 -0.44
C HIS A 941 8.22 -18.56 -1.37
N VAL A 942 6.92 -18.28 -1.38
CA VAL A 942 5.97 -18.87 -2.31
C VAL A 942 5.31 -17.74 -3.07
N ASP A 943 4.86 -18.06 -4.27
CA ASP A 943 4.07 -17.17 -5.12
C ASP A 943 2.76 -17.90 -5.42
N PRO A 944 1.87 -18.09 -4.41
CA PRO A 944 0.70 -18.97 -4.53
C PRO A 944 -0.43 -18.34 -5.35
N LEU A 945 -0.48 -17.00 -5.32
CA LEU A 945 -1.52 -16.11 -5.84
C LEU A 945 -0.94 -14.71 -6.13
N GLY A 946 -0.12 -14.20 -5.18
CA GLY A 946 0.51 -12.85 -5.17
C GLY A 946 -0.26 -11.72 -4.43
N LEU A 947 -0.38 -11.72 -3.08
CA LEU A 947 -1.41 -11.00 -2.24
C LEU A 947 -0.96 -9.79 -1.38
N ILE A 948 -1.84 -9.04 -0.63
CA ILE A 948 -1.52 -7.68 -0.06
C ILE A 948 -2.28 -7.19 1.24
N LEU A 949 -1.61 -6.56 2.21
CA LEU A 949 -2.18 -5.78 3.36
C LEU A 949 -1.89 -4.27 3.27
N PHE A 950 -2.88 -3.41 3.58
CA PHE A 950 -2.72 -1.94 3.74
C PHE A 950 -3.01 -1.49 5.17
N ALA A 951 -2.09 -0.76 5.80
CA ALA A 951 -2.24 -0.28 7.17
C ALA A 951 -2.21 1.26 7.24
N PHE A 952 -3.26 1.86 7.82
CA PHE A 952 -3.48 3.31 7.93
C PHE A 952 -3.45 3.74 9.40
N ASP A 953 -2.31 4.26 9.86
CA ASP A 953 -2.18 4.60 11.28
C ASP A 953 -2.98 5.84 11.69
N GLY A 954 -3.21 5.98 13.00
CA GLY A 954 -3.95 7.11 13.57
C GLY A 954 -3.19 8.42 13.49
N THR A 955 -3.90 9.53 13.67
CA THR A 955 -3.33 10.87 13.70
C THR A 955 -2.11 10.93 14.62
N ARG A 956 -0.96 11.37 14.08
CA ARG A 956 0.34 11.41 14.78
C ARG A 956 0.88 10.05 15.25
N ASN A 957 0.44 8.95 14.66
CA ASN A 957 1.07 7.66 14.88
C ASN A 957 2.01 7.32 13.74
N SER A 958 3.14 6.73 14.11
CA SER A 958 4.17 6.27 13.18
C SER A 958 4.83 5.01 13.75
N ALA A 959 5.80 4.44 13.04
CA ALA A 959 6.51 3.24 13.52
C ALA A 959 7.13 3.41 14.92
N SER A 960 7.43 4.64 15.33
CA SER A 960 7.97 4.95 16.64
C SER A 960 6.95 4.97 17.78
N THR A 961 5.67 5.20 17.51
CA THR A 961 4.64 5.24 18.56
C THR A 961 4.11 3.85 18.89
N ARG A 962 4.42 2.84 18.06
CA ARG A 962 4.02 1.44 18.24
C ARG A 962 2.52 1.27 18.51
N SER A 963 1.68 1.97 17.75
CA SER A 963 0.23 1.82 17.81
C SER A 963 -0.22 0.38 17.50
N ASN A 964 -1.47 0.06 17.80
CA ASN A 964 -2.04 -1.26 17.47
C ASN A 964 -2.03 -1.54 15.97
N VAL A 965 -2.18 -0.51 15.12
CA VAL A 965 -2.06 -0.65 13.66
C VAL A 965 -0.64 -1.02 13.26
N TRP A 966 0.37 -0.36 13.84
CA TRP A 966 1.77 -0.72 13.59
C TRP A 966 2.08 -2.14 14.08
N LYS A 967 1.71 -2.49 15.32
CA LYS A 967 1.91 -3.83 15.91
C LYS A 967 1.29 -4.92 15.01
N MET A 968 0.04 -4.74 14.59
CA MET A 968 -0.62 -5.67 13.66
C MET A 968 0.07 -5.73 12.29
N SER A 969 0.52 -4.60 11.74
CA SER A 969 1.21 -4.59 10.45
C SER A 969 2.52 -5.40 10.48
N GLN A 970 3.25 -5.38 11.59
CA GLN A 970 4.48 -6.17 11.73
C GLN A 970 4.21 -7.66 11.94
N ALA A 971 3.06 -7.99 12.52
CA ALA A 971 2.66 -9.34 12.82
C ALA A 971 1.98 -10.08 11.66
N TYR A 972 1.58 -9.40 10.58
CA TYR A 972 0.78 -10.00 9.50
C TYR A 972 1.57 -11.01 8.66
N LEU A 973 0.97 -12.18 8.38
CA LEU A 973 1.64 -13.32 7.73
C LEU A 973 1.08 -13.71 6.34
N ASP A 974 0.03 -13.06 5.86
CA ASP A 974 -0.72 -13.51 4.67
C ASP A 974 -0.33 -12.84 3.36
N GLY A 975 0.63 -11.90 3.40
CA GLY A 975 1.12 -11.20 2.22
C GLY A 975 1.99 -9.97 2.56
N PRO A 976 2.56 -9.28 1.54
CA PRO A 976 3.24 -7.99 1.69
C PRO A 976 2.37 -6.93 2.37
N VAL A 977 3.03 -6.08 3.16
CA VAL A 977 2.39 -5.06 4.01
C VAL A 977 2.80 -3.65 3.56
N TYR A 978 1.81 -2.80 3.30
CA TYR A 978 1.96 -1.38 2.99
C TYR A 978 1.49 -0.55 4.18
N TYR A 979 2.42 -0.28 5.10
CA TYR A 979 2.18 0.58 6.26
C TYR A 979 2.38 2.06 5.93
N HIS A 980 1.44 2.90 6.36
CA HIS A 980 1.56 4.34 6.29
C HIS A 980 1.25 4.98 7.65
N SER A 981 2.12 5.89 8.08
CA SER A 981 1.89 6.72 9.27
C SER A 981 0.67 7.61 9.09
N GLY A 982 -0.06 7.89 10.16
CA GLY A 982 -1.30 8.65 10.07
C GLY A 982 -1.08 10.13 9.75
N PRO A 983 -2.16 10.87 9.47
CA PRO A 983 -2.08 12.30 9.22
C PRO A 983 -1.42 13.02 10.39
N GLY A 984 -0.45 13.84 10.05
CA GLY A 984 0.32 14.66 10.96
C GLY A 984 1.49 14.00 11.65
N ASN A 985 2.33 14.84 12.23
CA ASN A 985 3.62 14.43 12.74
C ASN A 985 3.54 13.65 14.06
N SER A 986 4.29 12.56 14.20
CA SER A 986 4.27 11.76 15.43
C SER A 986 4.74 12.50 16.68
N MET A 987 5.58 13.52 16.50
CA MET A 987 6.08 14.34 17.59
C MET A 987 5.18 15.55 17.83
N TYR A 988 4.34 15.91 16.86
CA TYR A 988 3.40 17.03 16.93
C TYR A 988 2.04 16.88 16.29
N ILE A 989 1.08 17.56 16.89
CA ILE A 989 -0.13 18.02 16.23
C ILE A 989 0.16 19.11 15.17
N ASP A 990 0.66 18.74 14.01
CA ASP A 990 0.71 19.70 12.92
C ASP A 990 -0.68 19.96 12.32
N TRP A 991 -0.74 20.83 11.33
CA TRP A 991 -1.95 21.11 10.59
C TRP A 991 -2.60 19.90 9.99
N ASP A 992 -1.75 18.99 9.57
CA ASP A 992 -2.16 17.71 9.07
C ASP A 992 -2.70 16.82 10.19
N ALA A 993 -2.20 16.88 11.42
CA ALA A 993 -2.80 16.16 12.54
C ALA A 993 -4.24 16.62 12.84
N ILE A 994 -4.58 17.87 12.51
CA ILE A 994 -5.85 18.45 12.94
C ILE A 994 -6.82 18.60 11.76
N THR A 995 -6.35 18.78 10.53
CA THR A 995 -7.20 18.73 9.33
C THR A 995 -7.13 17.41 8.57
N ALA A 996 -6.15 16.56 8.86
CA ALA A 996 -5.77 15.46 7.97
C ALA A 996 -5.55 15.93 6.53
N ASN A 997 -4.87 17.06 6.31
CA ASN A 997 -4.62 17.60 4.97
C ASN A 997 -3.83 16.67 4.04
N GLN A 998 -2.91 15.87 4.56
CA GLN A 998 -2.21 14.84 3.80
C GLN A 998 -3.08 13.61 3.56
N ALA A 999 -4.31 13.53 4.08
CA ALA A 999 -5.24 12.43 3.81
C ALA A 999 -5.27 12.06 2.33
N ALA A 1000 -5.44 13.04 1.44
CA ALA A 1000 -5.44 12.82 -0.01
C ALA A 1000 -4.10 12.26 -0.52
N GLN A 1001 -2.96 12.70 0.03
CA GLN A 1001 -1.64 12.20 -0.33
C GLN A 1001 -1.37 10.79 0.23
N ILE A 1002 -1.82 10.50 1.45
CA ILE A 1002 -1.74 9.18 2.09
C ILE A 1002 -2.56 8.18 1.28
N ILE A 1003 -3.78 8.56 0.92
CA ILE A 1003 -4.66 7.79 0.04
C ILE A 1003 -4.00 7.60 -1.32
N GLU A 1004 -3.46 8.65 -1.94
CA GLU A 1004 -2.76 8.52 -3.23
C GLU A 1004 -1.54 7.58 -3.13
N ASN A 1005 -0.72 7.67 -2.08
CA ASN A 1005 0.44 6.79 -1.91
C ASN A 1005 0.04 5.33 -1.74
N GLN A 1006 -0.98 5.07 -0.91
CA GLN A 1006 -1.52 3.73 -0.69
C GLN A 1006 -2.25 3.23 -1.94
N TRP A 1007 -2.90 4.12 -2.69
CA TRP A 1007 -3.56 3.85 -3.96
C TRP A 1007 -2.54 3.47 -5.02
N GLN A 1008 -1.45 4.20 -5.14
CA GLN A 1008 -0.35 3.84 -6.04
C GLN A 1008 0.32 2.53 -5.63
N SER A 1009 0.40 2.22 -4.33
CA SER A 1009 0.93 0.93 -3.82
C SER A 1009 -0.01 -0.23 -4.12
N LEU A 1010 -1.32 -0.03 -3.96
CA LEU A 1010 -2.36 -0.95 -4.39
C LEU A 1010 -2.33 -1.17 -5.88
N LEU A 1011 -2.32 -0.09 -6.67
CA LEU A 1011 -2.24 -0.18 -8.12
C LEU A 1011 -0.97 -0.87 -8.56
N ASN A 1012 0.17 -0.64 -7.89
CA ASN A 1012 1.37 -1.40 -8.17
C ASN A 1012 1.13 -2.89 -7.90
N ALA A 1013 0.65 -3.24 -6.71
CA ALA A 1013 0.53 -4.63 -6.29
C ALA A 1013 -0.58 -5.40 -7.06
N LEU A 1014 -1.71 -4.76 -7.35
CA LEU A 1014 -2.78 -5.30 -8.20
C LEU A 1014 -2.42 -5.30 -9.69
N ASN A 1015 -1.55 -4.38 -10.13
CA ASN A 1015 -0.96 -4.48 -11.46
C ASN A 1015 -0.06 -5.72 -11.51
N HIS A 1016 0.65 -6.09 -10.44
CA HIS A 1016 1.47 -7.31 -10.40
C HIS A 1016 0.69 -8.61 -10.35
N SER A 1017 -0.45 -8.65 -9.66
CA SER A 1017 -1.23 -9.87 -9.56
C SER A 1017 -1.85 -10.25 -10.91
N GLY A 1018 -2.27 -9.28 -11.75
CA GLY A 1018 -2.71 -9.47 -13.15
C GLY A 1018 -3.92 -10.39 -13.39
N SER A 1019 -4.30 -11.14 -12.34
CA SER A 1019 -5.40 -12.06 -12.11
C SER A 1019 -6.81 -11.44 -12.17
N LEU A 1020 -7.67 -11.56 -13.20
CA LEU A 1020 -9.12 -11.19 -13.10
C LEU A 1020 -9.99 -12.30 -12.47
N VAL A 1021 -9.34 -13.14 -11.68
CA VAL A 1021 -9.77 -14.50 -11.42
C VAL A 1021 -9.24 -14.95 -10.06
N ASP A 1022 -7.95 -14.65 -9.82
CA ASP A 1022 -7.25 -14.73 -8.53
C ASP A 1022 -7.70 -13.53 -7.76
N TYR A 1023 -8.70 -13.80 -6.94
CA TYR A 1023 -9.01 -13.04 -5.76
C TYR A 1023 -7.72 -12.74 -5.02
N THR A 1024 -7.21 -11.53 -5.24
CA THR A 1024 -6.05 -10.99 -4.57
C THR A 1024 -6.53 -10.47 -3.22
N PRO A 1025 -6.39 -11.18 -2.08
CA PRO A 1025 -6.81 -10.62 -0.83
C PRO A 1025 -6.14 -9.31 -0.51
N ILE A 1026 -7.02 -8.39 -0.16
CA ILE A 1026 -6.72 -7.08 0.36
C ILE A 1026 -7.28 -7.08 1.77
N ASP A 1027 -6.38 -6.85 2.71
CA ASP A 1027 -6.74 -6.54 4.08
C ASP A 1027 -6.45 -5.07 4.34
N ILE A 1028 -7.28 -4.45 5.17
CA ILE A 1028 -7.08 -3.08 5.63
C ILE A 1028 -7.16 -3.05 7.14
N ILE A 1029 -6.23 -2.34 7.76
CA ILE A 1029 -6.35 -1.96 9.17
C ILE A 1029 -6.17 -0.46 9.32
N GLY A 1030 -6.88 0.15 10.26
CA GLY A 1030 -6.68 1.55 10.57
C GLY A 1030 -7.13 1.97 11.96
N TYR A 1031 -6.62 3.10 12.42
CA TYR A 1031 -6.93 3.70 13.72
C TYR A 1031 -7.35 5.16 13.56
N SER A 1032 -8.39 5.63 14.26
CA SER A 1032 -8.75 7.05 14.32
C SER A 1032 -9.08 7.66 12.95
N ARG A 1033 -8.43 8.75 12.54
CA ARG A 1033 -8.52 9.28 11.18
C ARG A 1033 -7.91 8.33 10.16
N GLY A 1034 -6.91 7.53 10.54
CA GLY A 1034 -6.42 6.40 9.75
C GLY A 1034 -7.49 5.34 9.53
N ALA A 1035 -8.37 5.08 10.51
CA ALA A 1035 -9.54 4.21 10.33
C ALA A 1035 -10.57 4.83 9.39
N ALA A 1036 -10.76 6.14 9.43
CA ALA A 1036 -11.62 6.84 8.47
C ALA A 1036 -11.01 6.87 7.05
N LEU A 1037 -9.69 6.98 6.93
CA LEU A 1037 -8.97 6.83 5.65
C LEU A 1037 -8.99 5.39 5.16
N ALA A 1038 -8.88 4.41 6.05
CA ALA A 1038 -9.07 3.01 5.74
C ALA A 1038 -10.46 2.76 5.17
N ARG A 1039 -11.52 3.28 5.80
CA ARG A 1039 -12.90 3.23 5.27
C ARG A 1039 -12.98 3.92 3.90
N HIS A 1040 -12.43 5.12 3.76
CA HIS A 1040 -12.45 5.82 2.47
C HIS A 1040 -11.66 5.10 1.38
N PHE A 1041 -10.45 4.63 1.68
CA PHE A 1041 -9.63 3.83 0.79
C PHE A 1041 -10.33 2.55 0.39
N SER A 1042 -11.00 1.90 1.35
CA SER A 1042 -11.81 0.73 1.12
C SER A 1042 -12.99 1.03 0.19
N ASN A 1043 -13.60 2.21 0.32
CA ASN A 1043 -14.67 2.68 -0.57
C ASN A 1043 -14.12 3.04 -1.94
N LEU A 1044 -12.92 3.58 -2.06
CA LEU A 1044 -12.25 3.78 -3.34
C LEU A 1044 -11.97 2.44 -4.02
N ILE A 1045 -11.39 1.48 -3.29
CA ILE A 1045 -11.21 0.12 -3.77
C ILE A 1045 -12.54 -0.44 -4.23
N ASN A 1046 -13.56 -0.40 -3.37
CA ASN A 1046 -14.90 -0.87 -3.64
C ASN A 1046 -15.59 -0.13 -4.80
N GLN A 1047 -15.38 1.16 -4.97
CA GLN A 1047 -15.94 1.96 -6.06
C GLN A 1047 -15.44 1.47 -7.42
N TYR A 1048 -14.18 1.03 -7.43
CA TYR A 1048 -13.55 0.42 -8.60
C TYR A 1048 -13.59 -1.11 -8.54
N THR A 1049 -14.20 -1.73 -7.52
CA THR A 1049 -14.29 -3.18 -7.32
C THR A 1049 -15.70 -3.66 -7.47
N GLN A 1050 -15.85 -4.70 -8.27
CA GLN A 1050 -17.11 -5.01 -8.87
C GLN A 1050 -17.22 -6.52 -9.03
N ASP A 1051 -18.02 -7.19 -8.20
CA ASP A 1051 -17.92 -8.66 -8.00
C ASP A 1051 -16.51 -9.10 -7.65
N ASN A 1052 -15.90 -8.40 -6.70
CA ASN A 1052 -14.52 -8.64 -6.34
C ASN A 1052 -13.56 -8.52 -7.52
N LEU A 1053 -13.92 -7.80 -8.59
CA LEU A 1053 -13.00 -7.38 -9.65
C LEU A 1053 -12.70 -5.89 -9.50
N PHE A 1054 -11.55 -5.59 -8.92
CA PHE A 1054 -10.97 -4.26 -8.95
C PHE A 1054 -10.60 -3.90 -10.39
N SER A 1055 -10.92 -2.68 -10.81
CA SER A 1055 -10.61 -2.17 -12.13
C SER A 1055 -10.52 -0.65 -12.08
N TYR A 1056 -9.31 -0.15 -11.92
CA TYR A 1056 -9.02 1.27 -11.91
C TYR A 1056 -8.13 1.67 -13.07
N HIS A 1057 -8.37 2.85 -13.62
CA HIS A 1057 -7.57 3.37 -14.71
C HIS A 1057 -6.52 4.37 -14.23
N ASP A 1058 -5.27 3.90 -14.08
CA ASP A 1058 -4.14 4.71 -13.67
C ASP A 1058 -3.51 5.45 -14.85
N LYS A 1059 -3.24 6.74 -14.67
CA LYS A 1059 -2.73 7.62 -15.74
C LYS A 1059 -1.33 7.22 -16.24
N GLN A 1060 -0.56 6.48 -15.45
CA GLN A 1060 0.81 6.06 -15.77
C GLN A 1060 0.90 4.59 -16.20
N ARG A 1061 0.09 3.70 -15.61
CA ARG A 1061 0.15 2.23 -15.82
C ARG A 1061 -0.92 1.68 -16.76
N GLY A 1062 -1.98 2.44 -17.02
CA GLY A 1062 -3.14 1.95 -17.76
C GLY A 1062 -4.21 1.36 -16.84
N ARG A 1063 -5.15 0.57 -17.39
CA ARG A 1063 -6.20 -0.04 -16.58
C ARG A 1063 -5.62 -1.19 -15.76
N VAL A 1064 -5.49 -0.96 -14.46
CA VAL A 1064 -5.13 -1.95 -13.46
C VAL A 1064 -6.41 -2.65 -13.05
N SER A 1065 -6.54 -3.91 -13.45
CA SER A 1065 -7.69 -4.72 -13.13
C SER A 1065 -7.23 -6.05 -12.52
N ALA A 1066 -7.79 -6.41 -11.37
CA ALA A 1066 -7.48 -7.64 -10.65
C ALA A 1066 -8.72 -8.10 -9.88
N CYS A 1067 -8.97 -9.40 -9.78
CA CYS A 1067 -9.87 -9.89 -8.76
C CYS A 1067 -9.24 -9.61 -7.40
N VAL A 1068 -10.01 -9.08 -6.48
CA VAL A 1068 -9.57 -8.69 -5.15
C VAL A 1068 -10.54 -9.28 -4.15
N ASP A 1069 -10.00 -9.92 -3.12
CA ASP A 1069 -10.79 -10.43 -2.01
C ASP A 1069 -10.68 -9.46 -0.86
N LEU A 1070 -11.71 -8.63 -0.68
CA LEU A 1070 -11.71 -7.64 0.40
C LEU A 1070 -12.04 -8.37 1.70
N ARG A 1071 -11.07 -9.03 2.33
CA ARG A 1071 -11.38 -10.01 3.40
C ARG A 1071 -11.65 -9.35 4.74
N PHE A 1072 -10.78 -8.46 5.17
CA PHE A 1072 -10.81 -7.92 6.53
C PHE A 1072 -10.55 -6.43 6.58
N MET A 1073 -11.42 -5.70 7.29
CA MET A 1073 -11.21 -4.32 7.69
C MET A 1073 -11.22 -4.20 9.21
N GLY A 1074 -10.05 -3.99 9.81
CA GLY A 1074 -9.90 -3.77 11.25
C GLY A 1074 -9.84 -2.28 11.58
N LEU A 1075 -10.79 -1.78 12.36
CA LEU A 1075 -10.93 -0.36 12.68
C LEU A 1075 -10.83 -0.15 14.19
N PHE A 1076 -9.84 0.63 14.61
CA PHE A 1076 -9.76 1.12 15.98
C PHE A 1076 -10.37 2.51 16.04
N ASP A 1077 -11.46 2.66 16.79
CA ASP A 1077 -12.16 3.91 17.12
C ASP A 1077 -12.19 4.96 15.99
N THR A 1078 -12.96 4.68 14.93
CA THR A 1078 -13.09 5.55 13.74
C THR A 1078 -13.54 6.95 14.10
N VAL A 1079 -12.68 7.94 13.79
CA VAL A 1079 -12.98 9.37 13.93
C VAL A 1079 -12.63 10.06 12.63
N ALA A 1080 -13.64 10.44 11.86
CA ALA A 1080 -13.44 10.90 10.50
C ALA A 1080 -13.03 12.35 10.34
N GLN A 1081 -12.77 13.12 11.39
CA GLN A 1081 -12.59 14.58 11.32
C GLN A 1081 -11.58 15.07 10.24
N PHE A 1082 -12.05 15.23 9.01
CA PHE A 1082 -11.31 15.74 7.86
C PHE A 1082 -11.63 17.23 7.69
N GLY A 1083 -10.57 18.01 7.48
CA GLY A 1083 -10.53 19.45 7.77
C GLY A 1083 -11.00 19.80 9.17
N LEU A 1084 -11.39 21.06 9.34
CA LEU A 1084 -11.84 21.59 10.62
C LEU A 1084 -13.13 20.96 11.11
N ALA A 1085 -13.13 20.39 12.32
CA ALA A 1085 -14.34 19.85 12.95
C ALA A 1085 -15.13 18.89 12.05
N GLY A 1086 -14.46 18.17 11.16
CA GLY A 1086 -15.09 17.25 10.21
C GLY A 1086 -15.90 17.89 9.07
N SER A 1087 -15.73 19.19 8.87
CA SER A 1087 -16.12 19.94 7.68
C SER A 1087 -15.99 19.26 6.32
N GLN A 1088 -14.92 18.49 6.17
CA GLN A 1088 -14.57 17.80 4.95
C GLN A 1088 -14.86 16.31 5.05
N ASN A 1089 -15.48 15.84 6.14
CA ASN A 1089 -15.89 14.44 6.28
C ASN A 1089 -16.67 13.98 5.08
N LYS A 1090 -17.57 14.83 4.57
CA LYS A 1090 -18.39 14.52 3.40
C LYS A 1090 -17.55 14.17 2.15
N LEU A 1091 -16.28 14.58 2.07
CA LEU A 1091 -15.36 14.27 0.96
C LEU A 1091 -14.91 12.84 0.91
N TYR A 1092 -14.85 12.25 2.08
CA TYR A 1092 -14.36 10.93 2.31
C TYR A 1092 -15.59 10.08 2.49
N ASP A 1093 -15.79 9.14 1.59
CA ASP A 1093 -16.84 8.14 1.79
C ASP A 1093 -16.49 7.31 3.04
N LEU A 1094 -17.25 7.49 4.11
CA LEU A 1094 -17.08 6.78 5.39
C LEU A 1094 -18.05 5.61 5.52
N SER A 1095 -18.81 5.29 4.47
CA SER A 1095 -19.60 4.07 4.49
C SER A 1095 -18.70 2.85 4.62
N ILE A 1096 -19.26 1.74 5.07
CA ILE A 1096 -18.58 0.46 5.00
C ILE A 1096 -19.20 -0.26 3.82
N PRO A 1097 -18.42 -0.55 2.78
CA PRO A 1097 -18.97 -1.25 1.64
C PRO A 1097 -19.25 -2.69 2.05
N ALA A 1098 -20.44 -3.19 1.71
CA ALA A 1098 -20.85 -4.56 2.02
C ALA A 1098 -19.97 -5.65 1.37
N ALA A 1099 -19.09 -5.28 0.45
CA ALA A 1099 -18.15 -6.18 -0.21
C ALA A 1099 -17.02 -6.70 0.71
N TRP A 1100 -16.77 -6.06 1.86
CA TRP A 1100 -15.77 -6.56 2.80
C TRP A 1100 -16.25 -7.83 3.51
N GLY A 1101 -15.44 -8.88 3.57
CA GLY A 1101 -15.80 -10.15 4.19
C GLY A 1101 -16.07 -10.03 5.69
N TRP A 1102 -15.30 -9.18 6.38
CA TRP A 1102 -15.47 -8.92 7.80
C TRP A 1102 -14.94 -7.54 8.17
N VAL A 1103 -15.75 -6.76 8.87
CA VAL A 1103 -15.36 -5.46 9.41
C VAL A 1103 -15.50 -5.50 10.92
N ALA A 1104 -14.39 -5.24 11.61
CA ALA A 1104 -14.39 -5.17 13.06
C ALA A 1104 -14.04 -3.76 13.50
N HIS A 1105 -14.89 -3.17 14.32
CA HIS A 1105 -14.68 -1.82 14.84
C HIS A 1105 -14.71 -1.86 16.36
N ALA A 1106 -13.53 -1.68 16.96
CA ALA A 1106 -13.39 -1.51 18.41
C ALA A 1106 -13.69 -0.05 18.77
N VAL A 1107 -14.65 0.18 19.67
CA VAL A 1107 -15.17 1.50 20.02
C VAL A 1107 -14.85 1.86 21.45
N ALA A 1108 -14.33 3.07 21.67
CA ALA A 1108 -14.12 3.61 23.00
C ALA A 1108 -15.45 3.94 23.69
N LEU A 1109 -15.70 3.38 24.87
CA LEU A 1109 -16.86 3.73 25.71
C LEU A 1109 -16.64 5.05 26.47
N HIS A 1110 -15.40 5.35 26.85
CA HIS A 1110 -15.08 6.46 27.76
C HIS A 1110 -14.53 7.70 27.03
N GLU A 1111 -14.62 7.71 25.69
CA GLU A 1111 -14.28 8.91 24.92
C GLU A 1111 -15.42 9.92 24.98
N ARG A 1112 -15.22 10.99 25.74
CA ARG A 1112 -16.23 12.04 26.00
C ARG A 1112 -15.91 13.36 25.25
N ARG A 1113 -14.85 13.42 24.44
CA ARG A 1113 -14.56 14.63 23.66
C ARG A 1113 -15.55 14.75 22.50
N TRP A 1114 -16.38 15.78 22.54
CA TRP A 1114 -17.29 16.14 21.44
C TRP A 1114 -16.57 16.33 20.10
N ALA A 1115 -15.30 16.74 20.13
CA ALA A 1115 -14.43 16.85 18.95
C ALA A 1115 -13.86 15.51 18.43
N PHE A 1116 -14.29 14.37 18.99
CA PHE A 1116 -13.95 13.03 18.53
C PHE A 1116 -15.24 12.25 18.25
N PRO A 1117 -16.11 12.76 17.34
CA PRO A 1117 -17.37 12.09 17.05
C PRO A 1117 -17.09 10.69 16.52
N LEU A 1118 -17.75 9.70 17.11
CA LEU A 1118 -17.65 8.32 16.64
C LEU A 1118 -18.33 8.24 15.29
N THR A 1119 -17.62 7.79 14.27
CA THR A 1119 -18.28 7.36 13.04
C THR A 1119 -18.63 5.89 13.20
N SER A 1120 -19.90 5.63 13.50
CA SER A 1120 -20.41 4.29 13.76
C SER A 1120 -20.20 3.38 12.53
N ALA A 1121 -19.90 2.12 12.79
CA ALA A 1121 -19.91 1.07 11.80
C ALA A 1121 -21.27 0.35 11.73
N ALA A 1122 -22.11 0.47 12.76
CA ALA A 1122 -23.44 -0.15 12.84
C ALA A 1122 -24.51 0.49 11.93
N ASP A 1123 -24.26 1.70 11.42
CA ASP A 1123 -25.24 2.48 10.64
C ASP A 1123 -25.39 1.96 9.19
N THR A 1124 -24.50 1.05 8.76
CA THR A 1124 -24.57 0.32 7.49
C THR A 1124 -25.24 -1.04 7.70
N GLN A 1125 -26.35 -1.30 7.00
CA GLN A 1125 -27.22 -2.48 7.19
C GLN A 1125 -26.63 -3.86 6.75
N GLY A 1126 -25.35 -4.13 7.00
CA GLY A 1126 -24.67 -5.39 6.65
C GLY A 1126 -24.33 -6.25 7.87
N SER A 1127 -24.57 -7.56 7.81
CA SER A 1127 -24.31 -8.53 8.89
C SER A 1127 -22.84 -9.01 9.01
N ASN A 1128 -21.93 -8.39 8.27
CA ASN A 1128 -20.47 -8.64 8.22
C ASN A 1128 -19.67 -7.66 9.10
N THR A 1129 -20.36 -6.77 9.81
CA THR A 1129 -19.75 -5.72 10.62
C THR A 1129 -20.02 -6.00 12.09
N ILE A 1130 -18.96 -6.08 12.89
CA ILE A 1130 -19.05 -6.13 14.34
C ILE A 1130 -18.48 -4.85 14.92
N GLU A 1131 -19.34 -4.09 15.56
CA GLU A 1131 -18.96 -2.91 16.33
C GLU A 1131 -19.09 -3.26 17.81
N ALA A 1132 -17.97 -3.19 18.54
CA ALA A 1132 -17.91 -3.67 19.91
C ALA A 1132 -17.40 -2.57 20.85
N PRO A 1133 -18.07 -2.36 22.00
CA PRO A 1133 -17.64 -1.43 23.02
C PRO A 1133 -16.44 -1.96 23.82
N PHE A 1134 -15.48 -1.07 24.11
CA PHE A 1134 -14.33 -1.33 24.97
C PHE A 1134 -14.18 -0.25 26.04
N VAL A 1135 -13.77 -0.68 27.23
CA VAL A 1135 -13.40 0.20 28.34
C VAL A 1135 -12.12 0.91 27.96
N GLY A 1136 -12.25 2.19 27.60
CA GLY A 1136 -11.11 3.01 27.23
C GLY A 1136 -11.59 4.33 26.63
N ALA A 1137 -10.74 5.36 26.67
CA ALA A 1137 -10.88 6.50 25.76
C ALA A 1137 -10.23 6.19 24.40
N HIS A 1138 -10.33 7.10 23.43
CA HIS A 1138 -9.87 6.89 22.05
C HIS A 1138 -8.45 6.31 21.91
N ALA A 1139 -7.54 6.70 22.80
CA ALA A 1139 -6.14 6.27 22.78
C ALA A 1139 -5.91 4.91 23.48
N ASP A 1140 -6.81 4.52 24.37
CA ASP A 1140 -6.85 3.20 25.01
C ASP A 1140 -7.43 2.13 24.08
N ILE A 1141 -7.77 2.46 22.84
CA ILE A 1141 -8.25 1.52 21.82
C ILE A 1141 -7.21 1.34 20.71
N GLY A 1142 -6.67 2.44 20.17
CA GLY A 1142 -5.67 2.37 19.10
C GLY A 1142 -4.22 2.32 19.55
N GLY A 1143 -3.95 2.57 20.83
CA GLY A 1143 -2.60 2.63 21.38
C GLY A 1143 -1.82 3.85 20.91
N GLY A 1144 -0.49 3.79 21.03
CA GLY A 1144 0.39 4.90 20.62
C GLY A 1144 0.54 6.02 21.66
N VAL A 1145 0.04 5.82 22.88
CA VAL A 1145 0.26 6.74 24.00
C VAL A 1145 1.58 6.40 24.67
N LEU A 1146 2.52 7.33 24.63
CA LEU A 1146 3.81 7.20 25.29
C LEU A 1146 3.75 7.91 26.65
N ARG A 1147 4.38 7.34 27.70
CA ARG A 1147 4.48 7.98 29.03
C ARG A 1147 5.06 9.39 28.96
N THR A 1148 5.91 9.63 27.97
CA THR A 1148 6.46 10.95 27.65
C THR A 1148 6.07 11.30 26.21
N PRO A 1149 4.92 11.97 26.01
CA PRO A 1149 4.45 12.34 24.69
C PRO A 1149 5.50 13.13 23.90
N GLY A 1150 5.96 12.62 22.76
CA GLY A 1150 6.96 13.27 21.90
C GLY A 1150 8.39 12.74 22.04
N ASN A 1151 8.61 11.70 22.85
CA ASN A 1151 9.86 10.95 22.91
C ASN A 1151 9.64 9.53 22.35
N GLU A 1152 10.16 9.26 21.14
CA GLU A 1152 10.03 7.97 20.42
C GLU A 1152 10.68 6.75 21.12
N THR A 1153 11.39 6.96 22.23
CA THR A 1153 11.99 5.89 23.05
C THR A 1153 11.25 5.64 24.37
N ALA A 1154 10.20 6.41 24.66
CA ALA A 1154 9.47 6.30 25.91
C ALA A 1154 8.57 5.05 25.93
N GLU A 1155 8.53 4.40 27.09
CA GLU A 1155 7.63 3.28 27.37
C GLU A 1155 6.15 3.68 27.16
N PRO A 1156 5.28 2.76 26.71
CA PRO A 1156 3.84 3.00 26.61
C PRO A 1156 3.23 3.48 27.94
N ALA A 1157 2.32 4.45 27.88
CA ALA A 1157 1.54 4.89 29.03
C ALA A 1157 0.42 3.88 29.27
N GLY A 1158 0.75 2.72 29.83
CA GLY A 1158 -0.20 1.62 30.04
C GLY A 1158 -0.42 0.74 28.81
N ASP A 1159 -1.04 -0.41 29.04
CA ASP A 1159 -1.25 -1.48 28.05
C ASP A 1159 -2.74 -1.82 27.86
N LEU A 1160 -3.66 -1.00 28.37
CA LEU A 1160 -5.10 -1.22 28.23
C LEU A 1160 -5.55 -1.33 26.75
N ALA A 1161 -4.86 -0.64 25.84
CA ALA A 1161 -5.08 -0.75 24.39
C ALA A 1161 -4.80 -2.13 23.80
N ASP A 1162 -4.00 -2.95 24.49
CA ASP A 1162 -3.71 -4.30 24.03
C ASP A 1162 -4.93 -5.22 24.23
N VAL A 1163 -5.93 -4.83 25.04
CA VAL A 1163 -7.24 -5.53 25.08
C VAL A 1163 -7.95 -5.40 23.72
N ALA A 1164 -8.05 -4.18 23.20
CA ALA A 1164 -8.63 -3.94 21.88
C ALA A 1164 -7.78 -4.56 20.76
N LEU A 1165 -6.45 -4.57 20.89
CA LEU A 1165 -5.54 -5.27 19.98
C LEU A 1165 -5.84 -6.78 19.94
N ASN A 1166 -5.91 -7.42 21.10
CA ASN A 1166 -6.17 -8.86 21.21
C ASN A 1166 -7.57 -9.23 20.71
N TRP A 1167 -8.56 -8.37 20.93
CA TRP A 1167 -9.87 -8.53 20.32
C TRP A 1167 -9.84 -8.31 18.80
N MET A 1168 -9.15 -7.29 18.30
CA MET A 1168 -9.04 -7.05 16.85
C MET A 1168 -8.31 -8.19 16.16
N LEU A 1169 -7.28 -8.76 16.80
CA LEU A 1169 -6.62 -9.97 16.32
C LEU A 1169 -7.60 -11.12 16.33
N TRP A 1170 -8.36 -11.31 17.40
CA TRP A 1170 -9.44 -12.29 17.46
C TRP A 1170 -10.44 -12.09 16.30
N GLN A 1171 -10.74 -10.86 15.90
CA GLN A 1171 -11.58 -10.54 14.73
C GLN A 1171 -10.87 -10.72 13.37
N ALA A 1172 -9.58 -10.46 13.28
CA ALA A 1172 -8.83 -10.62 12.02
C ALA A 1172 -8.62 -12.11 11.72
N ARG A 1173 -8.27 -12.84 12.78
CA ARG A 1173 -8.38 -14.28 12.89
C ARG A 1173 -9.80 -14.71 12.49
N ALA A 1174 -10.81 -13.88 12.82
CA ALA A 1174 -12.21 -14.15 12.48
C ALA A 1174 -12.58 -14.11 11.02
N ALA A 1175 -11.74 -13.40 10.30
CA ALA A 1175 -11.77 -13.29 8.86
C ALA A 1175 -10.69 -14.17 8.22
N THR A 1176 -10.17 -15.16 8.95
CA THR A 1176 -9.15 -16.14 8.55
C THR A 1176 -7.71 -15.64 8.45
N LEU A 1177 -7.44 -14.39 8.87
CA LEU A 1177 -6.10 -13.83 8.78
C LEU A 1177 -5.14 -14.43 9.82
N ARG A 1178 -3.88 -14.58 9.41
CA ARG A 1178 -2.77 -15.03 10.26
C ARG A 1178 -1.91 -13.85 10.69
N PHE A 1179 -1.72 -13.73 12.01
CA PHE A 1179 -0.83 -12.76 12.64
C PHE A 1179 0.06 -13.49 13.66
N ASP A 1180 1.37 -13.25 13.62
CA ASP A 1180 2.37 -13.64 14.62
C ASP A 1180 2.78 -12.45 15.49
N LEU A 1181 2.22 -12.39 16.70
CA LEU A 1181 2.68 -11.48 17.75
C LEU A 1181 3.49 -12.28 18.75
N SER A 1182 4.77 -12.47 18.45
CA SER A 1182 5.70 -13.25 19.28
C SER A 1182 6.17 -12.52 20.54
N ASP A 1183 5.84 -11.23 20.69
CA ASP A 1183 6.11 -10.46 21.91
C ASP A 1183 5.09 -10.80 23.02
N PRO A 1184 5.50 -11.43 24.13
CA PRO A 1184 4.61 -11.76 25.24
C PRO A 1184 4.00 -10.51 25.90
N ALA A 1185 4.65 -9.34 25.79
CA ALA A 1185 4.20 -8.10 26.40
C ALA A 1185 2.88 -7.60 25.80
N ASP A 1186 2.62 -7.83 24.51
CA ASP A 1186 1.39 -7.40 23.83
C ASP A 1186 0.18 -8.32 24.11
N ARG A 1187 0.39 -9.42 24.84
CA ARG A 1187 -0.66 -10.40 25.21
C ARG A 1187 -1.04 -10.36 26.69
N GLN A 1188 -0.25 -9.67 27.51
CA GLN A 1188 -0.46 -9.58 28.95
C GLN A 1188 -0.75 -8.14 29.35
N ILE A 1189 -1.91 -7.92 29.96
CA ILE A 1189 -2.31 -6.60 30.46
C ILE A 1189 -1.82 -6.48 31.91
N THR A 1190 -0.71 -5.79 32.07
CA THR A 1190 -0.02 -5.58 33.35
C THR A 1190 -0.24 -4.18 33.92
N GLN A 1191 -0.62 -3.22 33.07
CA GLN A 1191 -0.83 -1.82 33.41
C GLN A 1191 -2.15 -1.28 32.81
N PRO A 1192 -3.32 -1.77 33.28
CA PRO A 1192 -4.65 -1.47 32.72
C PRO A 1192 -5.13 -0.06 33.09
N THR A 1193 -4.36 0.93 32.68
CA THR A 1193 -4.56 2.33 33.00
C THR A 1193 -5.55 2.94 32.01
N LEU A 1194 -6.64 3.47 32.54
CA LEU A 1194 -7.63 4.22 31.76
C LEU A 1194 -7.17 5.65 31.58
N HIS A 1195 -7.17 6.12 30.34
CA HIS A 1195 -6.86 7.50 30.02
C HIS A 1195 -8.11 8.32 29.72
N ASP A 1196 -8.05 9.62 30.01
CA ASP A 1196 -9.00 10.61 29.54
C ASP A 1196 -8.18 11.82 29.08
N GLN A 1197 -8.21 12.14 27.80
CA GLN A 1197 -7.41 13.23 27.25
C GLN A 1197 -8.16 14.57 27.25
N ARG A 1198 -9.25 14.70 28.02
CA ARG A 1198 -9.84 16.01 28.34
C ARG A 1198 -8.97 16.73 29.38
N SER A 1199 -9.04 18.06 29.38
CA SER A 1199 -8.34 18.86 30.39
C SER A 1199 -9.08 18.87 31.72
N ILE A 1200 -8.43 19.35 32.77
CA ILE A 1200 -9.05 19.58 34.08
C ILE A 1200 -10.37 20.35 33.94
N LEU A 1201 -10.36 21.44 33.17
CA LEU A 1201 -11.55 22.27 32.97
C LEU A 1201 -12.64 21.48 32.23
N THR A 1202 -12.29 20.77 31.15
CA THR A 1202 -13.30 19.97 30.40
C THR A 1202 -13.81 18.77 31.19
N ARG A 1203 -12.99 18.09 32.01
CA ARG A 1203 -13.47 17.01 32.89
C ARG A 1203 -14.39 17.51 34.01
N SER A 1204 -14.27 18.78 34.39
CA SER A 1204 -15.06 19.41 35.45
C SER A 1204 -16.34 20.08 34.95
N VAL A 1205 -16.37 20.54 33.69
CA VAL A 1205 -17.52 21.27 33.10
C VAL A 1205 -18.23 20.54 31.95
N GLN A 1206 -17.60 19.53 31.36
CA GLN A 1206 -18.15 18.76 30.24
C GLN A 1206 -18.51 17.35 30.72
N ASP A 1207 -19.70 17.19 31.29
CA ASP A 1207 -20.34 15.87 31.45
C ASP A 1207 -20.92 15.34 30.12
N GLY A 1208 -20.92 16.19 29.08
CA GLY A 1208 -21.40 15.87 27.73
C GLY A 1208 -20.52 14.85 27.02
N ASP A 1209 -21.18 14.04 26.20
CA ASP A 1209 -20.61 12.90 25.50
C ASP A 1209 -20.21 13.22 24.05
N ARG A 1210 -19.40 12.37 23.41
CA ARG A 1210 -19.19 12.48 21.97
C ARG A 1210 -20.48 12.14 21.22
N SER A 1211 -20.69 12.77 20.07
CA SER A 1211 -21.78 12.38 19.19
C SER A 1211 -21.46 11.06 18.49
N VAL A 1212 -22.50 10.33 18.10
CA VAL A 1212 -22.40 9.21 17.16
C VAL A 1212 -22.92 9.70 15.83
N ASN A 1213 -22.10 9.52 14.81
CA ASN A 1213 -22.39 9.95 13.47
C ASN A 1213 -22.45 8.72 12.57
N GLY A 1214 -23.37 8.77 11.61
CA GLY A 1214 -23.43 7.82 10.52
C GLY A 1214 -22.36 8.07 9.47
N ALA A 1215 -22.31 7.11 8.55
CA ALA A 1215 -21.38 7.10 7.42
C ALA A 1215 -21.49 8.35 6.51
N ASP A 1216 -22.68 8.94 6.42
CA ASP A 1216 -22.95 10.16 5.67
C ASP A 1216 -22.62 11.45 6.46
N GLY A 1217 -22.12 11.29 7.68
CA GLY A 1217 -21.83 12.38 8.61
C GLY A 1217 -23.07 12.93 9.30
N THR A 1218 -24.26 12.35 9.08
CA THR A 1218 -25.44 12.69 9.87
C THR A 1218 -25.22 12.29 11.30
N GLN A 1219 -25.62 13.16 12.22
CA GLN A 1219 -25.52 12.88 13.63
C GLN A 1219 -26.71 11.98 14.01
N THR A 1220 -26.47 10.68 14.14
CA THR A 1220 -27.51 9.70 14.47
C THR A 1220 -27.89 9.78 15.94
N HIS A 1221 -26.90 10.03 16.81
CA HIS A 1221 -27.14 10.34 18.20
C HIS A 1221 -26.36 11.57 18.62
N TYR A 1222 -27.07 12.51 19.24
CA TYR A 1222 -26.45 13.71 19.78
C TYR A 1222 -25.43 13.41 20.88
N TYR A 1223 -25.66 12.33 21.62
CA TYR A 1223 -24.76 11.79 22.62
C TYR A 1223 -24.65 10.28 22.42
N GLN A 1224 -23.44 9.73 22.44
CA GLN A 1224 -23.23 8.29 22.42
C GLN A 1224 -23.94 7.59 23.58
N ASP A 1225 -24.16 8.25 24.72
CA ASP A 1225 -24.98 7.82 25.86
C ASP A 1225 -26.37 7.36 25.43
N SER A 1226 -26.92 7.97 24.37
CA SER A 1226 -28.23 7.64 23.82
C SER A 1226 -28.19 6.47 22.83
N HIS A 1227 -27.01 5.93 22.53
CA HIS A 1227 -26.84 4.78 21.64
C HIS A 1227 -27.22 3.48 22.39
N PRO A 1228 -28.09 2.63 21.83
CA PRO A 1228 -28.63 1.47 22.55
C PRO A 1228 -27.58 0.44 22.96
N THR A 1229 -26.51 0.28 22.17
CA THR A 1229 -25.48 -0.76 22.37
C THR A 1229 -24.08 -0.21 22.64
N LEU A 1230 -23.89 1.11 22.59
CA LEU A 1230 -22.58 1.77 22.78
C LEU A 1230 -22.66 2.93 23.78
N GLY A 1231 -23.83 3.11 24.39
CA GLY A 1231 -24.17 4.28 25.19
C GLY A 1231 -24.20 4.02 26.69
N ARG A 1232 -25.15 4.66 27.36
CA ARG A 1232 -25.16 4.81 28.81
C ARG A 1232 -25.22 3.47 29.53
N GLN A 1233 -26.03 2.53 29.06
CA GLN A 1233 -26.17 1.21 29.69
C GLN A 1233 -24.80 0.50 29.79
N GLN A 1234 -24.11 0.36 28.67
CA GLN A 1234 -22.79 -0.29 28.64
C GLN A 1234 -21.73 0.46 29.45
N ARG A 1235 -21.86 1.78 29.56
CA ARG A 1235 -20.99 2.62 30.40
C ARG A 1235 -21.27 2.46 31.88
N ASP A 1236 -22.53 2.43 32.29
CA ASP A 1236 -22.91 2.23 33.69
C ASP A 1236 -22.48 0.83 34.16
N ASP A 1237 -22.65 -0.18 33.29
CA ASP A 1237 -22.22 -1.56 33.53
C ASP A 1237 -20.68 -1.68 33.66
N THR A 1238 -19.93 -0.89 32.90
CA THR A 1238 -18.45 -0.91 32.93
C THR A 1238 -17.83 0.07 33.92
N GLU A 1239 -18.52 1.13 34.35
CA GLU A 1239 -17.98 2.11 35.30
C GLU A 1239 -17.76 1.48 36.68
N ALA A 1240 -18.55 0.46 37.04
CA ALA A 1240 -18.33 -0.37 38.24
C ALA A 1240 -16.98 -1.13 38.22
N LEU A 1241 -16.37 -1.30 37.03
CA LEU A 1241 -15.09 -1.97 36.84
C LEU A 1241 -13.90 -1.00 36.88
N ILE A 1242 -14.15 0.30 37.01
CA ILE A 1242 -13.12 1.34 36.96
C ILE A 1242 -12.90 1.89 38.36
N THR A 1243 -11.72 1.64 38.90
CA THR A 1243 -11.27 2.34 40.11
C THR A 1243 -10.72 3.71 39.71
N ARG A 1244 -11.54 4.74 39.86
CA ARG A 1244 -11.15 6.13 39.56
C ARG A 1244 -10.09 6.62 40.55
N ARG A 1245 -9.08 7.32 40.03
CA ARG A 1245 -8.06 7.95 40.90
C ARG A 1245 -8.70 9.06 41.74
N PRO A 1246 -8.23 9.32 42.97
CA PRO A 1246 -8.67 10.47 43.75
C PRO A 1246 -8.47 11.75 42.92
N ASN A 1247 -9.47 12.63 42.93
CA ASN A 1247 -9.39 13.92 42.24
C ASN A 1247 -9.14 13.84 40.71
N TRP A 1248 -9.45 12.72 40.04
CA TRP A 1248 -9.17 12.50 38.60
C TRP A 1248 -9.78 13.56 37.65
N ARG A 1249 -10.88 14.21 38.07
CA ARG A 1249 -11.49 15.32 37.32
C ARG A 1249 -10.66 16.61 37.39
N SER A 1250 -9.91 16.78 38.48
CA SER A 1250 -9.07 17.94 38.78
C SER A 1250 -7.56 17.70 38.63
N ASP A 1251 -7.14 16.47 38.32
CA ASP A 1251 -5.74 16.11 38.05
C ASP A 1251 -5.34 16.44 36.61
N ALA A 1252 -4.14 17.01 36.42
CA ALA A 1252 -3.58 17.36 35.12
C ALA A 1252 -3.17 16.14 34.28
N GLY A 1253 -2.93 14.98 34.92
CA GLY A 1253 -2.56 13.74 34.25
C GLY A 1253 -3.69 13.19 33.36
N ALA A 1254 -3.32 12.51 32.28
CA ALA A 1254 -4.27 11.80 31.42
C ALA A 1254 -4.79 10.49 32.06
N GLU A 1255 -4.05 9.92 33.02
CA GLU A 1255 -4.41 8.70 33.73
C GLU A 1255 -5.52 8.97 34.76
N VAL A 1256 -6.70 8.41 34.56
CA VAL A 1256 -7.89 8.73 35.38
C VAL A 1256 -8.44 7.56 36.18
N GLY A 1257 -7.98 6.34 35.91
CA GLY A 1257 -8.40 5.17 36.65
C GLY A 1257 -7.59 3.93 36.30
N ILE A 1258 -7.83 2.88 37.06
CA ILE A 1258 -7.31 1.54 36.80
C ILE A 1258 -8.53 0.64 36.57
N VAL A 1259 -8.50 -0.13 35.50
CA VAL A 1259 -9.57 -1.08 35.16
C VAL A 1259 -9.33 -2.39 35.91
N ASP A 1260 -10.35 -2.89 36.59
CA ASP A 1260 -10.35 -4.26 37.11
C ASP A 1260 -10.41 -5.22 35.92
N MET A 1261 -9.25 -5.78 35.56
CA MET A 1261 -9.14 -6.68 34.42
C MET A 1261 -9.87 -8.00 34.63
N SER A 1262 -10.14 -8.41 35.87
CA SER A 1262 -10.87 -9.65 36.15
C SER A 1262 -12.36 -9.47 35.90
N GLY A 1263 -12.94 -8.39 36.43
CA GLY A 1263 -14.30 -7.96 36.14
C GLY A 1263 -14.49 -7.54 34.67
N TYR A 1264 -13.51 -6.85 34.07
CA TYR A 1264 -13.56 -6.46 32.67
C TYR A 1264 -13.46 -7.65 31.72
N ALA A 1265 -12.61 -8.64 32.01
CA ALA A 1265 -12.62 -9.90 31.27
C ALA A 1265 -13.95 -10.65 31.41
N GLN A 1266 -14.61 -10.60 32.56
CA GLN A 1266 -15.96 -11.17 32.74
C GLN A 1266 -17.00 -10.42 31.92
N TRP A 1267 -16.98 -9.09 31.96
CA TRP A 1267 -17.87 -8.26 31.15
C TRP A 1267 -17.65 -8.49 29.65
N LEU A 1268 -16.41 -8.61 29.17
CA LEU A 1268 -16.11 -8.93 27.77
C LEU A 1268 -16.63 -10.33 27.36
N ARG A 1269 -16.64 -11.29 28.30
CA ARG A 1269 -17.26 -12.60 28.08
C ARG A 1269 -18.76 -12.52 27.95
N ASP A 1270 -19.40 -11.73 28.81
CA ASP A 1270 -20.84 -11.66 28.92
C ASP A 1270 -21.43 -10.79 27.80
N GLU A 1271 -20.82 -9.63 27.51
CA GLU A 1271 -21.29 -8.69 26.48
C GLU A 1271 -20.79 -9.02 25.06
N LEU A 1272 -19.52 -9.39 24.90
CA LEU A 1272 -18.96 -9.66 23.56
C LEU A 1272 -18.86 -11.15 23.23
N GLY A 1273 -19.19 -12.04 24.18
CA GLY A 1273 -18.94 -13.47 24.02
C GLY A 1273 -17.45 -13.82 23.93
N TRP A 1274 -16.56 -12.87 24.25
CA TRP A 1274 -15.13 -12.94 24.02
C TRP A 1274 -14.39 -13.43 25.26
N GLN A 1275 -13.72 -14.58 25.13
CA GLN A 1275 -12.77 -15.08 26.10
C GLN A 1275 -11.37 -14.81 25.56
N ALA A 1276 -10.56 -14.06 26.31
CA ALA A 1276 -9.13 -14.00 26.06
C ALA A 1276 -8.59 -15.44 25.99
N LEU A 1277 -7.81 -15.73 24.94
CA LEU A 1277 -7.21 -17.04 24.75
C LEU A 1277 -6.37 -17.38 26.00
N PRO A 1278 -6.44 -18.61 26.54
CA PRO A 1278 -5.51 -19.05 27.57
C PRO A 1278 -4.07 -18.74 27.15
N THR A 1279 -3.32 -18.11 28.06
CA THR A 1279 -1.91 -17.73 27.89
C THR A 1279 -1.03 -18.90 27.53
#